data_AF-A0A507R0Y7-F1
#
_entry.id   AF-A0A507R0Y7-F1
#
_cell.length_a   1.000
_cell.length_b   1.000
_cell.length_c   1.000
_cell.angle_alpha   90.00
_cell.angle_beta   90.00
_cell.angle_gamma   90.00
#
_symmetry.space_group_name_H-M   'P 1'
#
loop_
_entity.id
_entity.type
_entity.pdbx_description
1 polymer ?
#
loop_
_entity_poly.entity_id
_entity_poly.type
_entity_poly.pdbx_seq_one_letter_code
_entity_poly.pdbx_strand_id
1 'polypeptide(L)'
;MTTKSVERIPESPPAPSWQAIAEKKRKERGSKIPKEWILQQIPDSGTPISILRSCGVLNEDELGITDPSEHDATALLQKIAAREMSSTQLVRTFCKRAAVAHQLTNCLTEILFDQAIARAEWLDRQYQMTGKVVGPLHGLPITVKDCFHVKGYDTSIGISSLCYKPAERDSLLVEILSCYGAVIIAKTTVPQTMLNADTDSIVFGRTLNPYNRSFAVAGSSGGEGALLAMGGTSFGLGTDGAGSVRMPAAVNGVIGYKPSGYRMPLDGIAVMGPGVVGTTSMGPVTVAGVLARSARDVKLVAQLVAEAKPWTMNPFLYPHPWQGSKNPTPKDLRIGVWSSNGYVHLHAPVERGFQTAQRRLREAAVELVDFKGPDISDVWNLQKAWADVQGLSFLRECLSKEPHTEIVKATGIIDPKDKRPELNMEYLHSLNVRISTLVRQMHAAWSPDGKPIDALLWVTAPHTAVPFDKYTYLGLTAIFNIIDWPAMALPLNMFVDAGIDKAANVKPFNSLDEEIQALYDPAAFHGLPLSVQLVGRRGSVCSRNVEHRPQKLHSLTPSTIASADDGSSRNSSAPELVERLTARVKELEATLREFQSMRQAASLSPVERSQDGDAAAARISPVQSAELSPPSSEQSDPVTITEASPSRTLVNSEIENAATILEFLAWGRRKDPDYNEVVNKEDNSVGLNQSPGDVGPGTAWEEWSSEENSFLSGSKTSSLRFLQFLLPSRRQLTQIINYHRECLLWYHGVFHSLVFAAEVDDFLTRHNGCVENPDVDLQWIAMLFAVLTGSMACAPRPVAHSWGFKEAEQITLANRWFEATTVCLNIADYTARHSIYSVQAIAVLTIPAHLLGHSNRQSVLLASAVRVAQNLGLHRLGEEMEEESPDLVKRELGRRVWWQLCTQDWFSIPFSESYLIHSTCFDTGKPRNCYEEDMRSLPDDIPTIMSYSRFFYKVAAVMPQLQDGLTSSNTLYTKYEQVLQSDTQMRALATQHVPHYIRSVPLDDRWPCHVPWARKSVAISLSHKIIMIHRKFLGLSFSNPAFQFTRKTCVAASKTIIKEQKQMVKDNGPVLWIYHAFSVAAGIILCLDILHRSPSDKEYIEHRILVEDVIDVLSRFEISMIAKRGIVILRALLTKERTERVRKLDIPELIQSFCEQERRSPSRRQTGRNLQPGWPPSAPDANSTNGQEASESLDNLGIMSTASMPVTSTASNSAHSVPLGAHSFGHRHSGEESFPDLMALQFADFTTTSHSLEDILFLAQNYRG
;
A
#
# COMPACT_ATOMS: atom_id res chain seq x y z
N MET A 1 17.89 -4.80 -65.12
CA MET A 1 16.49 -4.96 -64.68
C MET A 1 15.87 -3.58 -64.51
N THR A 2 14.55 -3.44 -64.65
CA THR A 2 13.86 -2.14 -64.72
C THR A 2 13.69 -1.48 -63.35
N THR A 3 13.97 -0.18 -63.29
CA THR A 3 13.59 0.68 -62.17
C THR A 3 12.07 0.89 -62.15
N LYS A 4 11.42 0.62 -61.02
CA LYS A 4 10.03 1.06 -60.77
C LYS A 4 10.04 2.42 -60.09
N SER A 5 9.24 3.35 -60.61
CA SER A 5 8.95 4.63 -59.98
C SER A 5 8.13 4.44 -58.71
N VAL A 6 8.52 5.13 -57.64
CA VAL A 6 7.70 5.26 -56.41
C VAL A 6 6.73 6.41 -56.60
N GLU A 7 5.43 6.15 -56.52
CA GLU A 7 4.40 7.19 -56.53
C GLU A 7 4.42 7.96 -55.21
N ARG A 8 4.22 9.29 -55.26
CA ARG A 8 4.12 10.09 -54.04
C ARG A 8 2.72 9.93 -53.44
N ILE A 9 2.67 9.52 -52.17
CA ILE A 9 1.47 9.66 -51.35
C ILE A 9 1.12 11.17 -51.28
N PRO A 10 -0.14 11.58 -51.50
CA PRO A 10 -0.52 12.99 -51.40
C PRO A 10 -0.36 13.51 -49.97
N GLU A 11 0.14 14.74 -49.84
CA GLU A 11 0.37 15.37 -48.54
C GLU A 11 -0.95 15.58 -47.77
N SER A 12 -0.95 15.26 -46.48
CA SER A 12 -2.11 15.52 -45.61
C SER A 12 -2.39 17.03 -45.52
N PRO A 13 -3.67 17.46 -45.52
CA PRO A 13 -3.98 18.88 -45.40
C PRO A 13 -3.39 19.49 -44.12
N PRO A 14 -2.96 20.77 -44.15
CA PRO A 14 -2.31 21.40 -43.02
C PRO A 14 -3.23 21.43 -41.79
N ALA A 15 -2.64 21.23 -40.61
CA ALA A 15 -3.38 21.25 -39.35
C ALA A 15 -4.09 22.60 -39.15
N PRO A 16 -5.34 22.62 -38.63
CA PRO A 16 -6.08 23.86 -38.42
C PRO A 16 -5.38 24.74 -37.37
N SER A 17 -5.41 26.05 -37.58
CA SER A 17 -4.80 27.00 -36.63
C SER A 17 -5.57 27.06 -35.31
N TRP A 18 -4.90 27.49 -34.24
CA TRP A 18 -5.54 27.63 -32.92
C TRP A 18 -6.75 28.57 -32.95
N GLN A 19 -6.76 29.60 -33.82
CA GLN A 19 -7.93 30.48 -34.02
C GLN A 19 -9.11 29.70 -34.59
N ALA A 20 -8.90 28.90 -35.63
CA ALA A 20 -9.96 28.10 -36.26
C ALA A 20 -10.50 27.03 -35.30
N ILE A 21 -9.63 26.42 -34.48
CA ILE A 21 -10.03 25.52 -33.40
C ILE A 21 -10.90 26.26 -32.36
N ALA A 22 -10.42 27.41 -31.86
CA ALA A 22 -11.14 28.19 -30.85
C ALA A 22 -12.50 28.70 -31.35
N GLU A 23 -12.57 29.25 -32.56
CA GLU A 23 -13.83 29.68 -33.18
C GLU A 23 -14.82 28.52 -33.30
N LYS A 24 -14.37 27.37 -33.84
CA LYS A 24 -15.21 26.18 -34.01
C LYS A 24 -15.70 25.64 -32.67
N LYS A 25 -14.83 25.52 -31.65
CA LYS A 25 -15.21 25.09 -30.28
C LYS A 25 -16.23 26.05 -29.64
N ARG A 26 -16.03 27.37 -29.76
CA ARG A 26 -16.96 28.38 -29.23
C ARG A 26 -18.32 28.33 -29.93
N LYS A 27 -18.33 28.14 -31.26
CA LYS A 27 -19.53 28.00 -32.08
C LYS A 27 -20.30 26.72 -31.76
N GLU A 28 -19.61 25.59 -31.64
CA GLU A 28 -20.18 24.30 -31.21
C GLU A 28 -20.80 24.44 -29.81
N ARG A 29 -20.06 24.98 -28.83
CA ARG A 29 -20.57 25.26 -27.48
C ARG A 29 -21.82 26.14 -27.48
N GLY A 30 -21.81 27.24 -28.23
CA GLY A 30 -22.97 28.12 -28.37
C GLY A 30 -24.18 27.45 -29.03
N SER A 31 -23.95 26.58 -30.02
CA SER A 31 -25.03 25.85 -30.72
C SER A 31 -25.76 24.81 -29.86
N LYS A 32 -25.18 24.41 -28.72
CA LYS A 32 -25.79 23.50 -27.73
C LYS A 32 -26.72 24.22 -26.73
N ILE A 33 -26.95 25.53 -26.89
CA ILE A 33 -27.94 26.28 -26.09
C ILE A 33 -29.27 26.34 -26.87
N PRO A 34 -30.39 25.82 -26.32
CA PRO A 34 -31.72 25.97 -26.90
C PRO A 34 -32.08 27.44 -27.14
N LYS A 35 -32.75 27.74 -28.25
CA LYS A 35 -33.01 29.11 -28.71
C LYS A 35 -33.83 29.93 -27.69
N GLU A 36 -34.74 29.25 -27.01
CA GLU A 36 -35.58 29.75 -25.92
C GLU A 36 -34.80 30.10 -24.64
N TRP A 37 -33.53 29.69 -24.52
CA TRP A 37 -32.65 30.01 -23.39
C TRP A 37 -31.58 31.05 -23.76
N ILE A 38 -31.62 31.59 -24.99
CA ILE A 38 -30.70 32.64 -25.44
C ILE A 38 -31.20 34.01 -24.97
N LEU A 39 -30.31 34.77 -24.35
CA LEU A 39 -30.57 36.14 -23.89
C LEU A 39 -30.74 37.07 -25.09
N GLN A 40 -31.90 37.75 -25.18
CA GLN A 40 -32.20 38.69 -26.26
C GLN A 40 -31.30 39.93 -26.23
N GLN A 41 -30.95 40.38 -25.03
CA GLN A 41 -29.98 41.45 -24.78
C GLN A 41 -29.29 41.19 -23.44
N ILE A 42 -27.99 41.49 -23.36
CA ILE A 42 -27.25 41.55 -22.09
C ILE A 42 -27.05 43.05 -21.78
N PRO A 43 -27.58 43.58 -20.65
CA PRO A 43 -27.34 44.97 -20.26
C PRO A 43 -25.84 45.28 -20.08
N ASP A 44 -25.43 46.50 -20.39
CA ASP A 44 -24.05 46.96 -20.14
C ASP A 44 -23.80 47.15 -18.63
N SER A 45 -24.78 47.75 -17.93
CA SER A 45 -24.77 47.96 -16.48
C SER A 45 -25.38 46.78 -15.71
N GLY A 46 -24.73 46.39 -14.61
CA GLY A 46 -25.23 45.38 -13.67
C GLY A 46 -24.28 44.20 -13.48
N THR A 47 -24.46 43.49 -12.36
CA THR A 47 -23.71 42.25 -12.07
C THR A 47 -24.38 41.06 -12.77
N PRO A 48 -23.64 40.03 -13.19
CA PRO A 48 -24.23 38.80 -13.73
C PRO A 48 -25.34 38.21 -12.87
N ILE A 49 -25.19 38.23 -11.53
CA ILE A 49 -26.24 37.76 -10.60
C ILE A 49 -27.52 38.61 -10.70
N SER A 50 -27.39 39.94 -10.77
CA SER A 50 -28.54 40.85 -10.91
C SER A 50 -29.25 40.71 -12.27
N ILE A 51 -28.49 40.47 -13.35
CA ILE A 51 -29.02 40.27 -14.70
C ILE A 51 -29.71 38.90 -14.79
N LEU A 52 -29.13 37.83 -14.23
CA LEU A 52 -29.75 36.49 -14.21
C LEU A 52 -31.15 36.51 -13.56
N ARG A 53 -31.31 37.22 -12.44
CA ARG A 53 -32.61 37.36 -11.75
C ARG A 53 -33.65 38.18 -12.51
N SER A 54 -33.25 38.96 -13.53
CA SER A 54 -34.13 39.86 -14.28
C SER A 54 -34.22 39.56 -15.78
N CYS A 55 -33.56 38.50 -16.26
CA CYS A 55 -33.40 38.22 -17.68
C CYS A 55 -34.66 37.69 -18.40
N GLY A 56 -35.73 37.33 -17.67
CA GLY A 56 -36.98 36.80 -18.24
C GLY A 56 -36.89 35.40 -18.86
N VAL A 57 -35.72 34.76 -18.88
CA VAL A 57 -35.56 33.38 -19.36
C VAL A 57 -36.12 32.37 -18.35
N LEU A 58 -35.83 32.55 -17.06
CA LEU A 58 -36.37 31.73 -15.98
C LEU A 58 -37.63 32.38 -15.40
N ASN A 59 -38.61 31.57 -15.00
CA ASN A 59 -39.76 32.01 -14.21
C ASN A 59 -39.47 31.94 -12.69
N GLU A 60 -40.38 32.44 -11.85
CA GLU A 60 -40.18 32.49 -10.39
C GLU A 60 -39.96 31.09 -9.77
N ASP A 61 -40.74 30.07 -10.18
CA ASP A 61 -40.57 28.70 -9.67
C ASP A 61 -39.18 28.15 -10.04
N GLU A 62 -38.75 28.34 -11.29
CA GLU A 62 -37.44 27.95 -11.78
C GLU A 62 -36.30 28.69 -11.06
N LEU A 63 -36.50 29.98 -10.75
CA LEU A 63 -35.56 30.80 -10.00
C LEU A 63 -35.42 30.33 -8.55
N GLY A 64 -36.51 30.03 -7.85
CA GLY A 64 -36.53 29.54 -6.46
C GLY A 64 -35.95 28.12 -6.32
N ILE A 65 -36.36 27.18 -7.20
CA ILE A 65 -35.80 25.81 -7.28
C ILE A 65 -34.27 25.81 -7.38
N THR A 66 -33.69 26.88 -7.94
CA THR A 66 -32.26 27.04 -8.14
C THR A 66 -31.64 28.20 -7.37
N ASP A 67 -32.36 28.84 -6.43
CA ASP A 67 -31.77 29.90 -5.61
C ASP A 67 -30.97 29.28 -4.46
N PRO A 68 -29.64 29.53 -4.41
CA PRO A 68 -28.76 28.86 -3.45
C PRO A 68 -28.85 29.46 -2.03
N SER A 69 -29.82 30.33 -1.76
CA SER A 69 -30.22 30.73 -0.41
C SER A 69 -31.44 29.96 0.13
N GLU A 70 -32.25 29.37 -0.77
CA GLU A 70 -33.42 28.56 -0.43
C GLU A 70 -33.08 27.07 -0.38
N HIS A 71 -32.32 26.58 -1.37
CA HIS A 71 -32.03 25.15 -1.54
C HIS A 71 -30.54 24.87 -1.73
N ASP A 72 -30.10 23.71 -1.24
CA ASP A 72 -28.79 23.12 -1.46
C ASP A 72 -28.95 21.67 -1.95
N ALA A 73 -27.86 20.99 -2.35
CA ALA A 73 -27.95 19.67 -2.98
C ALA A 73 -28.65 18.64 -2.07
N THR A 74 -28.38 18.70 -0.77
CA THR A 74 -29.00 17.84 0.24
C THR A 74 -30.51 18.07 0.36
N ALA A 75 -30.99 19.32 0.28
CA ALA A 75 -32.44 19.62 0.27
C ALA A 75 -33.12 19.17 -1.03
N LEU A 76 -32.47 19.37 -2.18
CA LEU A 76 -33.02 18.98 -3.49
C LEU A 76 -33.23 17.46 -3.59
N LEU A 77 -32.28 16.66 -3.07
CA LEU A 77 -32.42 15.20 -2.98
C LEU A 77 -33.61 14.77 -2.12
N GLN A 78 -33.89 15.47 -1.03
CA GLN A 78 -35.07 15.19 -0.19
C GLN A 78 -36.38 15.46 -0.96
N LYS A 79 -36.45 16.55 -1.74
CA LYS A 79 -37.63 16.86 -2.58
C LYS A 79 -37.87 15.83 -3.68
N ILE A 80 -36.81 15.33 -4.34
CA ILE A 80 -36.93 14.23 -5.31
C ILE A 80 -37.41 12.94 -4.63
N ALA A 81 -36.80 12.57 -3.50
CA ALA A 81 -37.16 11.36 -2.75
C ALA A 81 -38.58 11.41 -2.15
N ALA A 82 -39.10 12.61 -1.89
CA ALA A 82 -40.49 12.86 -1.47
C ALA A 82 -41.49 12.93 -2.64
N ARG A 83 -41.02 12.93 -3.90
CA ARG A 83 -41.81 13.15 -5.13
C ARG A 83 -42.47 14.53 -5.21
N GLU A 84 -41.91 15.52 -4.50
CA GLU A 84 -42.29 16.94 -4.65
C GLU A 84 -41.80 17.53 -5.98
N MET A 85 -40.77 16.91 -6.58
CA MET A 85 -40.17 17.33 -7.85
C MET A 85 -39.63 16.10 -8.61
N SER A 86 -39.63 16.14 -9.94
CA SER A 86 -38.99 15.11 -10.76
C SER A 86 -37.53 15.46 -11.09
N SER A 87 -36.73 14.43 -11.37
CA SER A 87 -35.35 14.59 -11.86
C SER A 87 -35.32 15.42 -13.14
N THR A 88 -36.26 15.17 -14.05
CA THR A 88 -36.37 15.85 -15.35
C THR A 88 -36.67 17.34 -15.16
N GLN A 89 -37.54 17.70 -14.22
CA GLN A 89 -37.81 19.09 -13.87
C GLN A 89 -36.54 19.75 -13.30
N LEU A 90 -35.93 19.15 -12.28
CA LEU A 90 -34.74 19.71 -11.62
C LEU A 90 -33.59 19.93 -12.60
N VAL A 91 -33.22 18.89 -13.36
CA VAL A 91 -32.09 18.93 -14.31
C VAL A 91 -32.37 19.95 -15.41
N ARG A 92 -33.59 20.03 -15.96
CA ARG A 92 -33.93 21.01 -16.99
C ARG A 92 -33.82 22.45 -16.48
N THR A 93 -34.29 22.73 -15.27
CA THR A 93 -34.15 24.05 -14.63
C THR A 93 -32.68 24.42 -14.41
N PHE A 94 -31.86 23.49 -13.92
CA PHE A 94 -30.42 23.72 -13.76
C PHE A 94 -29.70 23.90 -15.11
N CYS A 95 -30.02 23.14 -16.15
CA CYS A 95 -29.49 23.35 -17.50
C CYS A 95 -29.86 24.75 -18.04
N LYS A 96 -31.10 25.18 -17.86
CA LYS A 96 -31.60 26.51 -18.24
C LYS A 96 -30.85 27.64 -17.51
N ARG A 97 -30.64 27.49 -16.20
CA ARG A 97 -29.85 28.45 -15.40
C ARG A 97 -28.37 28.45 -15.78
N ALA A 98 -27.80 27.28 -16.08
CA ALA A 98 -26.43 27.15 -16.58
C ALA A 98 -26.24 27.83 -17.93
N ALA A 99 -27.23 27.76 -18.84
CA ALA A 99 -27.19 28.48 -20.12
C ALA A 99 -27.18 30.01 -19.93
N VAL A 100 -28.00 30.55 -19.02
CA VAL A 100 -28.00 32.00 -18.70
C VAL A 100 -26.70 32.40 -18.03
N ALA A 101 -26.23 31.65 -17.03
CA ALA A 101 -24.95 31.88 -16.37
C ALA A 101 -23.79 31.85 -17.36
N HIS A 102 -23.79 30.91 -18.31
CA HIS A 102 -22.78 30.83 -19.36
C HIS A 102 -22.74 32.08 -20.25
N GLN A 103 -23.89 32.60 -20.69
CA GLN A 103 -23.94 33.79 -21.53
C GLN A 103 -23.47 35.06 -20.79
N LEU A 104 -23.65 35.11 -19.47
CA LEU A 104 -23.24 36.26 -18.64
C LEU A 104 -21.81 36.18 -18.10
N THR A 105 -21.22 34.97 -17.99
CA THR A 105 -19.92 34.75 -17.32
C THR A 105 -18.90 33.92 -18.11
N ASN A 106 -19.30 33.27 -19.22
CA ASN A 106 -18.47 32.37 -20.03
C ASN A 106 -17.96 31.11 -19.28
N CYS A 107 -18.67 30.64 -18.25
CA CYS A 107 -18.19 29.61 -17.31
C CYS A 107 -18.12 28.13 -17.79
N LEU A 108 -18.45 27.81 -19.05
CA LEU A 108 -18.59 26.42 -19.55
C LEU A 108 -17.62 26.12 -20.70
N THR A 109 -17.14 24.88 -20.81
CA THR A 109 -16.39 24.37 -21.96
C THR A 109 -17.27 23.49 -22.83
N GLU A 110 -17.82 22.42 -22.24
CA GLU A 110 -18.76 21.50 -22.88
C GLU A 110 -20.14 21.58 -22.25
N ILE A 111 -21.15 21.55 -23.11
CA ILE A 111 -22.56 21.46 -22.72
C ILE A 111 -23.05 20.03 -22.97
N LEU A 112 -23.78 19.47 -22.00
CA LEU A 112 -24.31 18.10 -22.00
C LEU A 112 -25.85 18.04 -21.84
N PHE A 113 -26.54 19.18 -21.96
CA PHE A 113 -27.97 19.32 -21.57
C PHE A 113 -28.91 18.24 -22.13
N ASP A 114 -28.81 17.89 -23.42
CA ASP A 114 -29.68 16.86 -24.02
C ASP A 114 -29.47 15.47 -23.39
N GLN A 115 -28.21 15.09 -23.14
CA GLN A 115 -27.87 13.83 -22.48
C GLN A 115 -28.25 13.85 -21.00
N ALA A 116 -28.08 14.99 -20.33
CA ALA A 116 -28.49 15.19 -18.94
C ALA A 116 -30.02 15.04 -18.77
N ILE A 117 -30.81 15.68 -19.65
CA ILE A 117 -32.27 15.57 -19.64
C ILE A 117 -32.70 14.12 -19.95
N ALA A 118 -32.12 13.47 -20.96
CA ALA A 118 -32.43 12.07 -21.28
C ALA A 118 -32.07 11.10 -20.12
N ARG A 119 -30.99 11.36 -19.39
CA ARG A 119 -30.61 10.64 -18.16
C ARG A 119 -31.62 10.90 -17.03
N ALA A 120 -32.04 12.15 -16.84
CA ALA A 120 -33.04 12.53 -15.84
C ALA A 120 -34.40 11.86 -16.08
N GLU A 121 -34.87 11.83 -17.33
CA GLU A 121 -36.10 11.10 -17.69
C GLU A 121 -35.97 9.59 -17.44
N TRP A 122 -34.78 9.01 -17.72
CA TRP A 122 -34.55 7.59 -17.42
C TRP A 122 -34.61 7.33 -15.91
N LEU A 123 -34.03 8.22 -15.09
CA LEU A 123 -34.06 8.14 -13.63
C LEU A 123 -35.51 8.20 -13.11
N ASP A 124 -36.31 9.15 -13.59
CA ASP A 124 -37.73 9.26 -13.23
C ASP A 124 -38.54 8.02 -13.64
N ARG A 125 -38.29 7.47 -14.85
CA ARG A 125 -38.90 6.20 -15.30
C ARG A 125 -38.52 5.04 -14.37
N GLN A 126 -37.26 4.91 -13.93
CA GLN A 126 -36.87 3.87 -12.97
C GLN A 126 -37.58 4.04 -11.62
N TYR A 127 -37.68 5.28 -11.11
CA TYR A 127 -38.33 5.52 -9.83
C TYR A 127 -39.85 5.32 -9.88
N GLN A 128 -40.49 5.64 -11.02
CA GLN A 128 -41.89 5.33 -11.29
C GLN A 128 -42.15 3.81 -11.33
N MET A 129 -41.33 3.05 -12.05
CA MET A 129 -41.50 1.60 -12.22
C MET A 129 -41.18 0.79 -10.96
N THR A 130 -40.15 1.18 -10.20
CA THR A 130 -39.62 0.37 -9.09
C THR A 130 -40.02 0.84 -7.70
N GLY A 131 -40.52 2.07 -7.57
CA GLY A 131 -40.74 2.73 -6.28
C GLY A 131 -39.45 3.08 -5.51
N LYS A 132 -38.26 2.93 -6.12
CA LYS A 132 -36.96 3.19 -5.49
C LYS A 132 -36.10 4.15 -6.32
N VAL A 133 -35.32 4.97 -5.64
CA VAL A 133 -34.33 5.85 -6.28
C VAL A 133 -33.10 5.05 -6.72
N VAL A 134 -32.50 5.46 -7.84
CA VAL A 134 -31.23 4.90 -8.35
C VAL A 134 -30.08 5.63 -7.67
N GLY A 135 -29.70 5.15 -6.49
CA GLY A 135 -28.60 5.69 -5.68
C GLY A 135 -28.95 6.95 -4.87
N PRO A 136 -28.02 7.41 -4.01
CA PRO A 136 -28.23 8.54 -3.09
C PRO A 136 -28.13 9.93 -3.73
N LEU A 137 -27.66 10.04 -4.98
CA LEU A 137 -27.57 11.29 -5.74
C LEU A 137 -28.59 11.35 -6.91
N HIS A 138 -29.61 10.51 -6.86
CA HIS A 138 -30.61 10.32 -7.90
C HIS A 138 -31.21 11.63 -8.44
N GLY A 139 -30.92 11.95 -9.70
CA GLY A 139 -31.49 13.09 -10.41
C GLY A 139 -30.81 14.43 -10.13
N LEU A 140 -29.75 14.47 -9.32
CA LEU A 140 -29.07 15.71 -8.94
C LEU A 140 -28.15 16.24 -10.07
N PRO A 141 -28.33 17.49 -10.54
CA PRO A 141 -27.49 18.09 -11.58
C PRO A 141 -26.16 18.61 -11.02
N ILE A 142 -25.05 18.12 -11.58
CA ILE A 142 -23.68 18.44 -11.17
C ILE A 142 -22.81 18.88 -12.36
N THR A 143 -21.67 19.50 -12.06
CA THR A 143 -20.67 19.92 -13.06
C THR A 143 -19.26 19.48 -12.72
N VAL A 144 -18.41 19.40 -13.75
CA VAL A 144 -17.01 18.98 -13.60
C VAL A 144 -16.06 19.89 -14.36
N LYS A 145 -14.96 20.29 -13.71
CA LYS A 145 -13.88 21.09 -14.30
C LYS A 145 -13.35 20.45 -15.59
N ASP A 146 -12.95 21.26 -16.58
CA ASP A 146 -12.54 20.74 -17.90
C ASP A 146 -11.41 19.69 -17.88
N CYS A 147 -10.63 19.60 -16.79
CA CYS A 147 -9.61 18.57 -16.62
C CYS A 147 -10.13 17.15 -16.40
N PHE A 148 -11.37 16.97 -15.91
CA PHE A 148 -11.96 15.64 -15.78
C PHE A 148 -12.33 15.08 -17.16
N HIS A 149 -12.19 13.77 -17.31
CA HIS A 149 -12.66 13.04 -18.48
C HIS A 149 -14.15 12.77 -18.32
N VAL A 150 -14.91 13.08 -19.37
CA VAL A 150 -16.32 12.70 -19.52
C VAL A 150 -16.46 12.05 -20.89
N LYS A 151 -17.02 10.85 -20.95
CA LYS A 151 -17.01 10.02 -22.15
C LYS A 151 -17.67 10.70 -23.35
N GLY A 152 -16.94 10.80 -24.46
CA GLY A 152 -17.40 11.46 -25.68
C GLY A 152 -17.16 12.98 -25.73
N TYR A 153 -16.52 13.56 -24.71
CA TYR A 153 -16.24 15.00 -24.62
C TYR A 153 -14.75 15.28 -24.49
N ASP A 154 -14.30 16.41 -25.07
CA ASP A 154 -12.90 16.85 -24.99
C ASP A 154 -12.48 17.17 -23.56
N THR A 155 -11.21 16.95 -23.23
CA THR A 155 -10.56 17.40 -21.99
C THR A 155 -9.39 18.31 -22.38
N SER A 156 -9.73 19.52 -22.82
CA SER A 156 -8.84 20.43 -23.54
C SER A 156 -7.85 21.19 -22.65
N ILE A 157 -8.20 21.37 -21.37
CA ILE A 157 -7.49 22.21 -20.39
C ILE A 157 -7.18 23.65 -20.88
N GLY A 158 -8.04 24.18 -21.75
CA GLY A 158 -7.92 25.52 -22.33
C GLY A 158 -6.89 25.64 -23.48
N ILE A 159 -6.35 24.51 -23.97
CA ILE A 159 -5.30 24.42 -24.99
C ILE A 159 -5.89 23.89 -26.31
N SER A 160 -5.56 24.53 -27.43
CA SER A 160 -6.14 24.21 -28.74
C SER A 160 -5.67 22.86 -29.28
N SER A 161 -4.41 22.51 -29.05
CA SER A 161 -3.82 21.22 -29.47
C SER A 161 -4.36 19.99 -28.71
N LEU A 162 -5.22 20.20 -27.70
CA LEU A 162 -5.92 19.16 -26.94
C LEU A 162 -7.44 19.13 -27.22
N CYS A 163 -7.93 19.96 -28.13
CA CYS A 163 -9.31 19.92 -28.63
C CYS A 163 -9.51 18.82 -29.69
N TYR A 164 -10.76 18.40 -29.92
CA TYR A 164 -11.15 17.32 -30.84
C TYR A 164 -10.47 15.98 -30.54
N LYS A 165 -10.38 15.68 -29.23
CA LYS A 165 -9.81 14.47 -28.62
C LYS A 165 -10.74 14.04 -27.47
N PRO A 166 -11.95 13.54 -27.79
CA PRO A 166 -12.93 13.17 -26.79
C PRO A 166 -12.45 11.99 -25.93
N ALA A 167 -12.72 12.02 -24.64
CA ALA A 167 -12.34 10.94 -23.73
C ALA A 167 -13.13 9.65 -24.01
N GLU A 168 -12.44 8.50 -24.00
CA GLU A 168 -13.05 7.19 -24.27
C GLU A 168 -13.82 6.61 -23.07
N ARG A 169 -13.47 7.08 -21.86
CA ARG A 169 -14.04 6.72 -20.55
C ARG A 169 -14.04 7.92 -19.61
N ASP A 170 -14.90 7.88 -18.61
CA ASP A 170 -14.98 8.89 -17.55
C ASP A 170 -13.79 8.80 -16.57
N SER A 171 -13.56 9.86 -15.79
CA SER A 171 -12.71 9.79 -14.59
C SER A 171 -13.37 8.91 -13.52
N LEU A 172 -12.61 8.19 -12.70
CA LEU A 172 -13.17 7.29 -11.68
C LEU A 172 -14.10 8.01 -10.68
N LEU A 173 -13.77 9.26 -10.31
CA LEU A 173 -14.64 10.08 -9.45
C LEU A 173 -15.97 10.48 -10.14
N VAL A 174 -15.95 10.67 -11.46
CA VAL A 174 -17.13 11.01 -12.27
C VAL A 174 -18.03 9.79 -12.45
N GLU A 175 -17.44 8.62 -12.67
CA GLU A 175 -18.13 7.33 -12.72
C GLU A 175 -18.86 7.03 -11.41
N ILE A 176 -18.20 7.18 -10.26
CA ILE A 176 -18.78 6.94 -8.92
C ILE A 176 -20.05 7.77 -8.68
N LEU A 177 -20.01 9.09 -8.95
CA LEU A 177 -21.17 9.95 -8.74
C LEU A 177 -22.31 9.64 -9.72
N SER A 178 -21.98 9.30 -10.97
CA SER A 178 -22.94 8.93 -12.01
C SER A 178 -23.64 7.59 -11.70
N CYS A 179 -22.92 6.64 -11.11
CA CYS A 179 -23.43 5.37 -10.58
C CYS A 179 -24.33 5.58 -9.35
N TYR A 180 -24.03 6.57 -8.51
CA TYR A 180 -24.92 7.02 -7.43
C TYR A 180 -26.12 7.85 -7.90
N GLY A 181 -26.28 8.08 -9.21
CA GLY A 181 -27.49 8.68 -9.80
C GLY A 181 -27.39 10.16 -10.14
N ALA A 182 -26.22 10.80 -9.93
CA ALA A 182 -26.00 12.18 -10.33
C ALA A 182 -26.02 12.35 -11.86
N VAL A 183 -26.24 13.59 -12.31
CA VAL A 183 -26.42 13.95 -13.72
C VAL A 183 -25.47 15.07 -14.11
N ILE A 184 -24.52 14.80 -15.00
CA ILE A 184 -23.52 15.78 -15.45
C ILE A 184 -24.16 16.70 -16.50
N ILE A 185 -24.33 17.99 -16.19
CA ILE A 185 -25.00 18.94 -17.10
C ILE A 185 -24.03 19.70 -18.00
N ALA A 186 -22.79 19.91 -17.55
CA ALA A 186 -21.76 20.67 -18.26
C ALA A 186 -20.35 20.36 -17.73
N LYS A 187 -19.33 20.67 -18.54
CA LYS A 187 -17.94 20.86 -18.09
C LYS A 187 -17.63 22.36 -17.99
N THR A 188 -16.80 22.77 -17.03
CA THR A 188 -16.57 24.20 -16.72
C THR A 188 -15.18 24.71 -17.08
N THR A 189 -15.08 26.03 -17.34
CA THR A 189 -13.86 26.69 -17.80
C THR A 189 -12.69 26.63 -16.81
N VAL A 190 -11.51 26.53 -17.40
CA VAL A 190 -10.20 26.54 -16.73
C VAL A 190 -9.26 27.53 -17.43
N PRO A 191 -8.23 28.05 -16.75
CA PRO A 191 -7.14 28.73 -17.41
C PRO A 191 -6.42 27.82 -18.39
N GLN A 192 -5.83 28.40 -19.43
CA GLN A 192 -4.79 27.73 -20.23
C GLN A 192 -3.73 27.13 -19.29
N THR A 193 -3.38 25.85 -19.48
CA THR A 193 -2.50 25.02 -18.62
C THR A 193 -3.02 24.63 -17.23
N MET A 194 -4.00 25.35 -16.68
CA MET A 194 -4.47 25.25 -15.28
C MET A 194 -3.43 25.56 -14.17
N LEU A 195 -2.18 25.91 -14.51
CA LEU A 195 -1.09 26.18 -13.55
C LEU A 195 -1.08 27.62 -13.02
N ASN A 196 -2.21 28.32 -13.12
CA ASN A 196 -2.38 29.68 -12.64
C ASN A 196 -3.78 29.87 -12.04
N ALA A 197 -4.01 31.04 -11.43
CA ALA A 197 -5.23 31.36 -10.71
C ALA A 197 -6.06 32.49 -11.35
N ASP A 198 -6.08 32.63 -12.68
CA ASP A 198 -7.10 33.44 -13.37
C ASP A 198 -7.67 32.67 -14.57
N THR A 199 -9.00 32.52 -14.64
CA THR A 199 -9.65 31.59 -15.58
C THR A 199 -9.83 32.22 -16.96
N ASP A 200 -8.74 32.24 -17.72
CA ASP A 200 -8.68 32.63 -19.12
C ASP A 200 -7.93 31.62 -20.00
N SER A 201 -8.47 31.35 -21.18
CA SER A 201 -7.94 30.39 -22.15
C SER A 201 -8.15 30.85 -23.58
N ILE A 202 -7.22 30.55 -24.47
CA ILE A 202 -7.38 30.94 -25.88
C ILE A 202 -8.53 30.17 -26.55
N VAL A 203 -8.84 28.95 -26.10
CA VAL A 203 -9.93 28.13 -26.67
C VAL A 203 -11.29 28.72 -26.31
N PHE A 204 -11.57 28.94 -25.02
CA PHE A 204 -12.90 29.30 -24.54
C PHE A 204 -13.07 30.77 -24.14
N GLY A 205 -11.96 31.51 -24.02
CA GLY A 205 -11.94 32.89 -23.54
C GLY A 205 -11.94 32.99 -22.00
N ARG A 206 -12.09 34.24 -21.53
CA ARG A 206 -12.03 34.64 -20.13
C ARG A 206 -13.37 34.42 -19.41
N THR A 207 -13.33 34.00 -18.16
CA THR A 207 -14.51 33.83 -17.30
C THR A 207 -14.68 35.05 -16.39
N LEU A 208 -15.87 35.65 -16.35
CA LEU A 208 -16.15 36.92 -15.67
C LEU A 208 -16.74 36.69 -14.26
N ASN A 209 -16.36 37.52 -13.27
CA ASN A 209 -16.84 37.36 -11.90
C ASN A 209 -18.35 37.68 -11.77
N PRO A 210 -19.16 36.78 -11.16
CA PRO A 210 -20.61 36.96 -10.96
C PRO A 210 -21.04 38.23 -10.20
N TYR A 211 -20.13 38.81 -9.42
CA TYR A 211 -20.34 40.03 -8.64
C TYR A 211 -19.78 41.29 -9.33
N ASN A 212 -18.76 41.17 -10.18
CA ASN A 212 -18.22 42.30 -10.96
C ASN A 212 -17.58 41.84 -12.28
N ARG A 213 -18.12 42.31 -13.42
CA ARG A 213 -17.70 41.89 -14.78
C ARG A 213 -16.25 42.27 -15.14
N SER A 214 -15.64 43.19 -14.41
CA SER A 214 -14.25 43.64 -14.61
C SER A 214 -13.23 42.87 -13.76
N PHE A 215 -13.70 41.89 -12.97
CA PHE A 215 -12.88 41.12 -12.03
C PHE A 215 -12.83 39.64 -12.42
N ALA A 216 -11.74 39.01 -12.00
CA ALA A 216 -11.46 37.61 -12.25
C ALA A 216 -12.17 36.67 -11.25
N VAL A 217 -12.41 35.43 -11.68
CA VAL A 217 -13.06 34.35 -10.89
C VAL A 217 -12.07 33.49 -10.10
N ALA A 218 -10.83 33.96 -9.98
CA ALA A 218 -9.64 33.16 -9.64
C ALA A 218 -9.49 31.92 -10.56
N GLY A 219 -8.73 30.91 -10.13
CA GLY A 219 -8.50 29.69 -10.89
C GLY A 219 -7.70 28.63 -10.12
N SER A 220 -7.50 27.44 -10.68
CA SER A 220 -7.90 27.03 -12.03
C SER A 220 -9.32 26.43 -12.14
N SER A 221 -10.09 26.32 -11.05
CA SER A 221 -11.49 25.85 -11.07
C SER A 221 -12.50 27.02 -11.12
N GLY A 222 -12.17 28.12 -11.82
CA GLY A 222 -12.98 29.35 -11.81
C GLY A 222 -14.34 29.21 -12.48
N GLY A 223 -14.48 28.34 -13.49
CA GLY A 223 -15.77 28.04 -14.11
C GLY A 223 -16.77 27.42 -13.13
N GLU A 224 -16.35 26.44 -12.32
CA GLU A 224 -17.17 25.89 -11.22
C GLU A 224 -17.57 26.98 -10.23
N GLY A 225 -16.61 27.80 -9.77
CA GLY A 225 -16.85 28.86 -8.80
C GLY A 225 -17.89 29.88 -9.29
N ALA A 226 -17.76 30.33 -10.54
CA ALA A 226 -18.68 31.28 -11.15
C ALA A 226 -20.08 30.68 -11.38
N LEU A 227 -20.15 29.45 -11.90
CA LEU A 227 -21.42 28.76 -12.17
C LEU A 227 -22.21 28.49 -10.86
N LEU A 228 -21.52 28.01 -9.83
CA LEU A 228 -22.09 27.70 -8.53
C LEU A 228 -22.52 28.97 -7.76
N ALA A 229 -21.81 30.08 -7.92
CA ALA A 229 -22.23 31.38 -7.40
C ALA A 229 -23.51 31.88 -8.07
N MET A 230 -23.63 31.68 -9.39
CA MET A 230 -24.83 31.98 -10.19
C MET A 230 -26.01 31.02 -9.93
N GLY A 231 -25.81 29.90 -9.21
CA GLY A 231 -26.83 28.87 -8.97
C GLY A 231 -27.05 27.90 -10.14
N GLY A 232 -26.12 27.83 -11.09
CA GLY A 232 -26.23 26.99 -12.30
C GLY A 232 -25.75 25.54 -12.15
N THR A 233 -25.44 25.08 -10.94
CA THR A 233 -25.07 23.69 -10.62
C THR A 233 -25.32 23.40 -9.14
N SER A 234 -25.61 22.16 -8.73
CA SER A 234 -25.83 21.82 -7.31
C SER A 234 -24.50 21.73 -6.56
N PHE A 235 -23.52 21.06 -7.14
CA PHE A 235 -22.12 21.09 -6.72
C PHE A 235 -21.18 20.83 -7.92
N GLY A 236 -19.94 21.28 -7.80
CA GLY A 236 -18.90 21.19 -8.83
C GLY A 236 -17.70 20.35 -8.40
N LEU A 237 -17.14 19.55 -9.31
CA LEU A 237 -15.84 18.90 -9.11
C LEU A 237 -14.71 19.78 -9.64
N GLY A 238 -13.75 20.10 -8.79
CA GLY A 238 -12.53 20.84 -9.12
C GLY A 238 -11.24 20.07 -8.80
N THR A 239 -10.10 20.71 -9.06
CA THR A 239 -8.78 20.21 -8.67
C THR A 239 -7.93 21.33 -8.05
N ASP A 240 -7.13 20.98 -7.04
CA ASP A 240 -6.38 21.92 -6.20
C ASP A 240 -4.93 21.42 -6.00
N GLY A 241 -3.98 22.08 -6.68
CA GLY A 241 -2.53 21.86 -6.52
C GLY A 241 -1.79 22.98 -5.79
N ALA A 242 -2.39 24.17 -5.69
CA ALA A 242 -1.82 25.33 -5.01
C ALA A 242 -2.90 26.31 -4.47
N GLY A 243 -4.15 25.86 -4.29
CA GLY A 243 -5.31 26.73 -3.99
C GLY A 243 -6.46 26.63 -4.99
N SER A 244 -6.33 25.84 -6.06
CA SER A 244 -7.20 25.93 -7.23
C SER A 244 -8.66 25.47 -7.07
N VAL A 245 -9.08 24.95 -5.91
CA VAL A 245 -10.52 24.85 -5.53
C VAL A 245 -10.91 25.99 -4.59
N ARG A 246 -10.05 26.26 -3.60
CA ARG A 246 -10.30 27.22 -2.50
C ARG A 246 -10.31 28.68 -2.96
N MET A 247 -9.42 29.05 -3.88
CA MET A 247 -9.34 30.40 -4.46
C MET A 247 -10.59 30.77 -5.27
N PRO A 248 -11.05 29.97 -6.26
CA PRO A 248 -12.35 30.17 -6.88
C PRO A 248 -13.50 30.25 -5.88
N ALA A 249 -13.55 29.37 -4.90
CA ALA A 249 -14.64 29.38 -3.92
C ALA A 249 -14.69 30.67 -3.09
N ALA A 250 -13.52 31.10 -2.58
CA ALA A 250 -13.35 32.33 -1.82
C ALA A 250 -13.86 33.58 -2.56
N VAL A 251 -13.45 33.77 -3.82
CA VAL A 251 -13.72 35.02 -4.57
C VAL A 251 -15.05 35.03 -5.33
N ASN A 252 -15.74 33.89 -5.38
CA ASN A 252 -17.11 33.76 -5.89
C ASN A 252 -18.14 33.50 -4.77
N GLY A 253 -17.75 33.57 -3.48
CA GLY A 253 -18.69 33.50 -2.36
C GLY A 253 -19.37 32.13 -2.16
N VAL A 254 -18.65 31.04 -2.45
CA VAL A 254 -19.13 29.65 -2.30
C VAL A 254 -18.16 28.84 -1.44
N ILE A 255 -18.53 27.62 -1.05
CA ILE A 255 -17.66 26.73 -0.26
C ILE A 255 -16.76 25.94 -1.22
N GLY A 256 -15.48 25.81 -0.89
CA GLY A 256 -14.50 25.06 -1.68
C GLY A 256 -13.59 24.21 -0.82
N TYR A 257 -13.71 22.90 -0.94
CA TYR A 257 -13.04 21.93 -0.10
C TYR A 257 -11.90 21.20 -0.84
N LYS A 258 -10.69 21.30 -0.27
CA LYS A 258 -9.53 20.48 -0.60
C LYS A 258 -9.34 19.38 0.47
N PRO A 259 -9.46 18.08 0.13
CA PRO A 259 -9.09 17.00 1.05
C PRO A 259 -7.57 16.88 1.24
N SER A 260 -7.13 15.92 2.07
CA SER A 260 -5.76 15.38 1.96
C SER A 260 -5.60 14.55 0.68
N GLY A 261 -4.33 14.39 0.29
CA GLY A 261 -3.86 13.56 -0.82
C GLY A 261 -4.42 12.16 -0.81
N TYR A 262 -4.64 11.64 -2.01
CA TYR A 262 -4.99 10.22 -2.24
C TYR A 262 -6.28 9.75 -1.54
N ARG A 263 -7.17 10.69 -1.16
CA ARG A 263 -8.49 10.43 -0.56
C ARG A 263 -9.65 10.44 -1.55
N MET A 264 -9.53 11.21 -2.64
CA MET A 264 -10.48 11.21 -3.76
C MET A 264 -9.74 10.79 -5.05
N PRO A 265 -10.37 10.02 -5.96
CA PRO A 265 -9.73 9.61 -7.21
C PRO A 265 -9.26 10.79 -8.06
N LEU A 266 -8.09 10.63 -8.67
CA LEU A 266 -7.47 11.60 -9.59
C LEU A 266 -7.22 11.01 -10.99
N ASP A 267 -7.71 9.78 -11.24
CA ASP A 267 -7.48 9.05 -12.49
C ASP A 267 -8.30 9.62 -13.65
N GLY A 268 -7.72 9.58 -14.85
CA GLY A 268 -8.39 10.08 -16.05
C GLY A 268 -8.61 11.59 -15.98
N ILE A 269 -7.55 12.35 -15.75
CA ILE A 269 -7.55 13.81 -15.93
C ILE A 269 -6.35 14.24 -16.80
N ALA A 270 -6.54 15.21 -17.70
CA ALA A 270 -5.50 15.61 -18.66
C ALA A 270 -4.53 16.70 -18.13
N VAL A 271 -4.12 16.60 -16.86
CA VAL A 271 -3.10 17.49 -16.27
C VAL A 271 -1.71 16.98 -16.67
N MET A 272 -0.82 17.84 -17.20
CA MET A 272 0.62 17.56 -17.38
C MET A 272 1.01 16.30 -18.20
N GLY A 273 0.06 15.63 -18.86
CA GLY A 273 0.31 14.48 -19.74
C GLY A 273 -0.09 13.12 -19.13
N PRO A 274 0.23 12.00 -19.79
CA PRO A 274 -0.18 10.66 -19.38
C PRO A 274 0.65 10.14 -18.19
N GLY A 275 0.47 10.72 -17.01
CA GLY A 275 1.25 10.33 -15.82
C GLY A 275 0.89 10.95 -14.47
N VAL A 276 -0.20 11.72 -14.36
CA VAL A 276 -0.55 12.57 -13.19
C VAL A 276 -0.25 11.92 -11.83
N VAL A 277 -0.71 10.69 -11.59
CA VAL A 277 -0.56 10.02 -10.29
C VAL A 277 0.91 9.76 -9.92
N GLY A 278 1.75 9.44 -10.91
CA GLY A 278 3.20 9.34 -10.74
C GLY A 278 3.83 10.72 -10.49
N THR A 279 3.42 11.73 -11.28
CA THR A 279 3.88 13.12 -11.13
C THR A 279 3.57 13.70 -9.75
N THR A 280 2.37 13.51 -9.21
CA THR A 280 1.98 13.98 -7.87
C THR A 280 2.65 13.21 -6.74
N SER A 281 3.18 12.01 -7.01
CA SER A 281 3.89 11.20 -6.01
C SER A 281 5.30 11.71 -5.71
N MET A 282 5.85 12.62 -6.51
CA MET A 282 7.22 13.13 -6.34
C MET A 282 7.36 14.34 -5.41
N GLY A 283 6.26 15.03 -5.06
CA GLY A 283 6.31 16.35 -4.39
C GLY A 283 4.94 16.83 -3.86
N PRO A 284 4.65 18.14 -3.87
CA PRO A 284 3.37 18.68 -3.43
C PRO A 284 2.18 18.04 -4.15
N VAL A 285 1.17 17.61 -3.39
CA VAL A 285 0.08 16.79 -3.91
C VAL A 285 -1.03 17.66 -4.48
N THR A 286 -1.35 17.45 -5.76
CA THR A 286 -2.59 17.92 -6.37
C THR A 286 -3.71 16.94 -6.07
N VAL A 287 -4.89 17.44 -5.70
CA VAL A 287 -6.06 16.60 -5.37
C VAL A 287 -7.31 17.01 -6.14
N ALA A 288 -8.25 16.07 -6.29
CA ALA A 288 -9.62 16.40 -6.60
C ALA A 288 -10.30 17.01 -5.36
N GLY A 289 -11.23 17.94 -5.57
CA GLY A 289 -11.94 18.63 -4.50
C GLY A 289 -13.34 19.09 -4.95
N VAL A 290 -14.13 19.57 -4.00
CA VAL A 290 -15.56 19.86 -4.18
C VAL A 290 -15.83 21.34 -3.98
N LEU A 291 -16.60 21.95 -4.89
CA LEU A 291 -17.21 23.26 -4.68
C LEU A 291 -18.72 23.07 -4.44
N ALA A 292 -19.26 23.63 -3.35
CA ALA A 292 -20.67 23.45 -2.96
C ALA A 292 -21.26 24.71 -2.29
N ARG A 293 -22.58 24.71 -2.04
CA ARG A 293 -23.26 25.83 -1.35
C ARG A 293 -23.27 25.69 0.18
N SER A 294 -23.24 24.47 0.72
CA SER A 294 -23.29 24.21 2.16
C SER A 294 -22.18 23.24 2.61
N ALA A 295 -21.88 23.21 3.91
CA ALA A 295 -20.94 22.23 4.46
C ALA A 295 -21.53 20.80 4.44
N ARG A 296 -22.86 20.66 4.50
CA ARG A 296 -23.53 19.35 4.41
C ARG A 296 -23.45 18.74 3.01
N ASP A 297 -23.45 19.56 1.95
CA ASP A 297 -23.23 19.08 0.59
C ASP A 297 -21.78 18.59 0.37
N VAL A 298 -20.79 19.29 0.93
CA VAL A 298 -19.40 18.82 0.94
C VAL A 298 -19.30 17.47 1.66
N LYS A 299 -19.88 17.37 2.86
CA LYS A 299 -19.93 16.16 3.69
C LYS A 299 -20.59 15.00 2.95
N LEU A 300 -21.73 15.24 2.29
CA LEU A 300 -22.43 14.25 1.47
C LEU A 300 -21.51 13.67 0.37
N VAL A 301 -20.85 14.53 -0.40
CA VAL A 301 -19.95 14.08 -1.48
C VAL A 301 -18.71 13.36 -0.91
N ALA A 302 -18.10 13.90 0.15
CA ALA A 302 -16.92 13.31 0.79
C ALA A 302 -17.22 11.94 1.44
N GLN A 303 -18.40 11.79 2.04
CA GLN A 303 -18.89 10.54 2.61
C GLN A 303 -19.18 9.51 1.52
N LEU A 304 -19.95 9.87 0.49
CA LEU A 304 -20.29 8.95 -0.60
C LEU A 304 -19.06 8.45 -1.36
N VAL A 305 -18.08 9.32 -1.63
CA VAL A 305 -16.81 8.90 -2.27
C VAL A 305 -16.01 7.94 -1.38
N ALA A 306 -16.10 8.05 -0.05
CA ALA A 306 -15.51 7.08 0.87
C ALA A 306 -16.32 5.77 0.96
N GLU A 307 -17.65 5.83 0.90
CA GLU A 307 -18.54 4.66 0.90
C GLU A 307 -18.43 3.83 -0.39
N ALA A 308 -18.08 4.46 -1.52
CA ALA A 308 -17.72 3.80 -2.78
C ALA A 308 -16.40 3.01 -2.71
N LYS A 309 -15.59 3.21 -1.65
CA LYS A 309 -14.31 2.52 -1.40
C LYS A 309 -13.34 2.49 -2.60
N PRO A 310 -13.09 3.61 -3.31
CA PRO A 310 -12.38 3.61 -4.59
C PRO A 310 -10.95 3.04 -4.55
N TRP A 311 -10.34 2.95 -3.38
CA TRP A 311 -9.06 2.26 -3.14
C TRP A 311 -9.10 0.74 -3.42
N THR A 312 -10.27 0.12 -3.59
CA THR A 312 -10.39 -1.27 -4.10
C THR A 312 -10.18 -1.38 -5.61
N MET A 313 -10.27 -0.25 -6.33
CA MET A 313 -10.13 -0.17 -7.79
C MET A 313 -8.87 0.60 -8.21
N ASN A 314 -8.47 1.61 -7.43
CA ASN A 314 -7.22 2.35 -7.61
C ASN A 314 -6.24 2.09 -6.44
N PRO A 315 -5.11 1.39 -6.68
CA PRO A 315 -4.13 1.06 -5.63
C PRO A 315 -3.29 2.26 -5.15
N PHE A 316 -3.41 3.43 -5.80
CA PHE A 316 -2.75 4.67 -5.40
C PHE A 316 -3.59 5.53 -4.42
N LEU A 317 -4.80 5.08 -4.05
CA LEU A 317 -5.62 5.74 -3.03
C LEU A 317 -5.46 5.06 -1.67
N TYR A 318 -5.38 5.84 -0.60
CA TYR A 318 -5.30 5.28 0.75
C TYR A 318 -6.68 4.77 1.21
N PRO A 319 -6.77 3.56 1.78
CA PRO A 319 -8.01 3.06 2.38
C PRO A 319 -8.49 3.96 3.52
N HIS A 320 -9.49 4.80 3.25
CA HIS A 320 -10.04 5.74 4.23
C HIS A 320 -11.58 5.63 4.27
N PRO A 321 -12.14 4.62 4.95
CA PRO A 321 -13.57 4.59 5.23
C PRO A 321 -14.03 5.86 5.93
N TRP A 322 -15.28 6.23 5.73
CA TRP A 322 -15.95 7.21 6.57
C TRP A 322 -16.07 6.64 7.99
N GLN A 323 -15.77 7.44 9.01
CA GLN A 323 -15.96 7.05 10.40
C GLN A 323 -17.13 7.85 10.97
N GLY A 324 -17.77 7.34 12.03
CA GLY A 324 -18.91 8.03 12.64
C GLY A 324 -18.50 9.39 13.21
N SER A 325 -19.32 10.40 12.99
CA SER A 325 -19.16 11.69 13.65
C SER A 325 -19.39 11.56 15.16
N LYS A 326 -18.46 12.12 15.94
CA LYS A 326 -18.76 12.61 17.28
C LYS A 326 -19.20 14.07 17.14
N ASN A 327 -20.50 14.30 16.93
CA ASN A 327 -21.10 15.63 16.89
C ASN A 327 -20.57 16.43 18.11
N PRO A 328 -19.69 17.43 17.92
CA PRO A 328 -19.21 18.25 19.02
C PRO A 328 -20.33 19.19 19.48
N THR A 329 -20.06 19.99 20.49
CA THR A 329 -20.69 21.30 20.63
C THR A 329 -19.61 22.39 20.56
N PRO A 330 -19.93 23.65 20.22
CA PRO A 330 -18.92 24.70 19.99
C PRO A 330 -17.89 24.87 21.12
N LYS A 331 -18.34 24.76 22.37
CA LYS A 331 -17.54 24.81 23.60
C LYS A 331 -16.54 23.65 23.79
N ASP A 332 -16.68 22.58 23.01
CA ASP A 332 -15.78 21.42 23.04
C ASP A 332 -14.65 21.58 22.00
N LEU A 333 -14.64 22.69 21.24
CA LEU A 333 -13.75 22.92 20.11
C LEU A 333 -12.72 24.01 20.39
N ARG A 334 -11.49 23.75 19.95
CA ARG A 334 -10.37 24.67 20.10
C ARG A 334 -9.75 25.01 18.75
N ILE A 335 -9.89 26.26 18.31
CA ILE A 335 -9.45 26.71 16.98
C ILE A 335 -8.25 27.64 17.10
N GLY A 336 -7.15 27.28 16.45
CA GLY A 336 -6.00 28.16 16.26
C GLY A 336 -6.35 29.29 15.29
N VAL A 337 -5.89 30.50 15.56
CA VAL A 337 -6.12 31.68 14.74
C VAL A 337 -4.78 32.16 14.22
N TRP A 338 -4.60 32.13 12.90
CA TRP A 338 -3.40 32.65 12.25
C TRP A 338 -3.19 34.14 12.56
N SER A 339 -2.00 34.48 13.05
CA SER A 339 -1.54 35.85 13.28
C SER A 339 -0.61 36.35 12.16
N SER A 340 -0.35 37.66 12.13
CA SER A 340 0.40 38.32 11.04
C SER A 340 1.75 37.66 10.75
N ASN A 341 2.00 37.38 9.47
CA ASN A 341 3.21 36.70 9.00
C ASN A 341 4.42 37.62 8.81
N GLY A 342 4.27 38.94 8.96
CA GLY A 342 5.34 39.92 8.69
C GLY A 342 5.81 39.97 7.23
N TYR A 343 5.03 39.42 6.29
CA TYR A 343 5.41 39.23 4.89
C TYR A 343 4.40 39.83 3.90
N VAL A 344 3.10 39.76 4.18
CA VAL A 344 2.04 40.46 3.41
C VAL A 344 0.95 40.98 4.34
N HIS A 345 0.50 42.22 4.12
CA HIS A 345 -0.68 42.78 4.76
C HIS A 345 -1.96 42.26 4.12
N LEU A 346 -3.05 42.20 4.89
CA LEU A 346 -4.39 41.95 4.37
C LEU A 346 -5.02 43.26 3.88
N HIS A 347 -5.72 43.21 2.75
CA HIS A 347 -6.65 44.27 2.36
C HIS A 347 -7.71 44.44 3.47
N ALA A 348 -8.09 45.68 3.78
CA ALA A 348 -9.10 46.03 4.78
C ALA A 348 -10.37 45.14 4.81
N PRO A 349 -11.01 44.79 3.67
CA PRO A 349 -12.18 43.89 3.69
C PRO A 349 -11.84 42.45 4.14
N VAL A 350 -10.65 41.94 3.83
CA VAL A 350 -10.21 40.60 4.23
C VAL A 350 -9.91 40.57 5.73
N GLU A 351 -9.25 41.60 6.24
CA GLU A 351 -9.02 41.81 7.68
C GLU A 351 -10.36 41.89 8.44
N ARG A 352 -11.30 42.74 7.99
CA ARG A 352 -12.65 42.86 8.58
C ARG A 352 -13.42 41.52 8.57
N GLY A 353 -13.29 40.76 7.48
CA GLY A 353 -13.86 39.42 7.35
C GLY A 353 -13.27 38.44 8.37
N PHE A 354 -11.94 38.38 8.46
CA PHE A 354 -11.21 37.51 9.38
C PHE A 354 -11.51 37.83 10.84
N GLN A 355 -11.48 39.11 11.23
CA GLN A 355 -11.87 39.57 12.57
C GLN A 355 -13.34 39.22 12.89
N THR A 356 -14.24 39.33 11.92
CA THR A 356 -15.66 38.96 12.10
C THR A 356 -15.85 37.46 12.24
N ALA A 357 -15.07 36.63 11.53
CA ALA A 357 -15.07 35.19 11.72
C ALA A 357 -14.61 34.80 13.14
N GLN A 358 -13.52 35.41 13.63
CA GLN A 358 -13.09 35.22 15.02
C GLN A 358 -14.16 35.66 16.03
N ARG A 359 -14.82 36.79 15.80
CA ARG A 359 -15.90 37.28 16.68
C ARG A 359 -17.05 36.28 16.75
N ARG A 360 -17.57 35.84 15.59
CA ARG A 360 -18.66 34.83 15.51
C ARG A 360 -18.31 33.52 16.21
N LEU A 361 -17.06 33.05 16.11
CA LEU A 361 -16.61 31.84 16.81
C LEU A 361 -16.56 32.03 18.33
N ARG A 362 -16.11 33.20 18.83
CA ARG A 362 -16.16 33.52 20.27
C ARG A 362 -17.60 33.68 20.78
N GLU A 363 -18.48 34.30 19.98
CA GLU A 363 -19.92 34.42 20.26
C GLU A 363 -20.60 33.04 20.34
N ALA A 364 -20.17 32.09 19.50
CA ALA A 364 -20.56 30.68 19.58
C ALA A 364 -19.87 29.90 20.72
N ALA A 365 -19.05 30.54 21.57
CA ALA A 365 -18.30 29.93 22.68
C ALA A 365 -17.20 28.92 22.29
N VAL A 366 -16.61 29.03 21.09
CA VAL A 366 -15.41 28.27 20.68
C VAL A 366 -14.15 28.84 21.33
N GLU A 367 -13.23 28.00 21.82
CA GLU A 367 -11.93 28.46 22.32
C GLU A 367 -11.05 28.90 21.14
N LEU A 368 -10.64 30.18 21.10
CA LEU A 368 -9.73 30.71 20.08
C LEU A 368 -8.35 31.02 20.67
N VAL A 369 -7.30 30.50 20.05
CA VAL A 369 -5.90 30.65 20.49
C VAL A 369 -4.99 31.14 19.37
N ASP A 370 -3.93 31.87 19.68
CA ASP A 370 -2.97 32.38 18.70
C ASP A 370 -2.13 31.25 18.07
N PHE A 371 -2.10 31.18 16.74
CA PHE A 371 -1.33 30.19 15.97
C PHE A 371 -0.14 30.85 15.29
N LYS A 372 1.06 30.56 15.81
CA LYS A 372 2.35 31.04 15.27
C LYS A 372 2.95 29.97 14.35
N GLY A 373 2.68 30.10 13.07
CA GLY A 373 3.24 29.23 12.02
C GLY A 373 4.73 29.49 11.72
N PRO A 374 5.33 28.70 10.81
CA PRO A 374 6.64 29.01 10.23
C PRO A 374 6.57 30.27 9.34
N ASP A 375 7.74 30.75 8.92
CA ASP A 375 7.81 31.67 7.79
C ASP A 375 7.23 31.00 6.51
N ILE A 376 6.45 31.78 5.77
CA ILE A 376 5.78 31.38 4.53
C ILE A 376 6.20 32.23 3.32
N SER A 377 7.18 33.12 3.47
CA SER A 377 7.71 33.99 2.42
C SER A 377 8.07 33.22 1.14
N ASP A 378 8.84 32.14 1.31
CA ASP A 378 9.42 31.31 0.25
C ASP A 378 8.50 30.17 -0.23
N VAL A 379 7.34 29.96 0.41
CA VAL A 379 6.37 28.88 0.06
C VAL A 379 5.96 28.92 -1.41
N TRP A 380 5.72 30.12 -1.96
CA TRP A 380 5.31 30.24 -3.36
C TRP A 380 6.47 29.98 -4.34
N ASN A 381 7.71 30.30 -3.96
CA ASN A 381 8.88 29.95 -4.76
C ASN A 381 9.19 28.45 -4.70
N LEU A 382 9.00 27.81 -3.54
CA LEU A 382 9.06 26.36 -3.38
C LEU A 382 8.02 25.65 -4.26
N GLN A 383 6.77 26.13 -4.26
CA GLN A 383 5.71 25.57 -5.12
C GLN A 383 6.03 25.73 -6.62
N LYS A 384 6.51 26.90 -7.05
CA LYS A 384 6.94 27.13 -8.44
C LYS A 384 8.10 26.21 -8.81
N ALA A 385 9.11 26.05 -7.95
CA ALA A 385 10.26 25.16 -8.18
C ALA A 385 9.79 23.72 -8.42
N TRP A 386 8.87 23.22 -7.59
CA TRP A 386 8.28 21.88 -7.73
C TRP A 386 7.50 21.66 -9.02
N ALA A 387 6.86 22.68 -9.59
CA ALA A 387 6.14 22.54 -10.86
C ALA A 387 7.05 22.13 -12.03
N ASP A 388 8.31 22.60 -12.07
CA ASP A 388 9.28 22.19 -13.11
C ASP A 388 9.83 20.79 -12.86
N VAL A 389 10.07 20.40 -11.60
CA VAL A 389 10.43 19.03 -11.21
C VAL A 389 9.34 18.03 -11.59
N GLN A 390 8.07 18.43 -11.45
CA GLN A 390 6.90 17.63 -11.83
C GLN A 390 6.70 17.54 -13.36
N GLY A 391 7.46 18.32 -14.16
CA GLY A 391 7.57 18.14 -15.61
C GLY A 391 6.63 19.02 -16.44
N LEU A 392 7.11 20.21 -16.84
CA LEU A 392 6.37 21.13 -17.72
C LEU A 392 6.61 20.91 -19.23
N SER A 393 7.40 19.91 -19.62
CA SER A 393 7.77 19.66 -21.03
C SER A 393 6.56 19.44 -21.93
N PHE A 394 5.61 18.59 -21.53
CA PHE A 394 4.35 18.35 -22.26
C PHE A 394 3.54 19.64 -22.47
N LEU A 395 3.43 20.49 -21.44
CA LEU A 395 2.70 21.75 -21.54
C LEU A 395 3.43 22.75 -22.44
N ARG A 396 4.76 22.90 -22.31
CA ARG A 396 5.60 23.72 -23.19
C ARG A 396 5.50 23.25 -24.66
N GLU A 397 5.44 21.95 -24.93
CA GLU A 397 5.27 21.40 -26.29
C GLU A 397 3.85 21.58 -26.85
N CYS A 398 2.82 21.52 -26.01
CA CYS A 398 1.44 21.82 -26.40
C CYS A 398 1.25 23.31 -26.70
N LEU A 399 1.89 24.19 -25.91
CA LEU A 399 1.86 25.64 -26.06
C LEU A 399 2.72 26.15 -27.23
N SER A 400 3.75 25.43 -27.69
CA SER A 400 4.57 25.85 -28.85
C SER A 400 3.79 26.09 -30.15
N LYS A 401 2.51 25.67 -30.19
CA LYS A 401 1.58 25.80 -31.32
C LYS A 401 0.59 26.98 -31.16
N GLU A 402 0.64 27.73 -30.06
CA GLU A 402 -0.36 28.73 -29.69
C GLU A 402 0.17 29.85 -28.75
N PRO A 403 -0.45 31.05 -28.69
CA PRO A 403 0.02 32.10 -27.79
C PRO A 403 -0.34 31.81 -26.32
N HIS A 404 0.55 32.19 -25.40
CA HIS A 404 0.28 32.21 -23.96
C HIS A 404 -0.69 33.37 -23.61
N THR A 405 -1.68 33.14 -22.74
CA THR A 405 -2.50 34.22 -22.16
C THR A 405 -1.68 35.10 -21.21
N GLU A 406 -2.15 36.32 -20.91
CA GLU A 406 -1.36 37.26 -20.10
C GLU A 406 -1.12 36.75 -18.66
N ILE A 407 -2.08 36.10 -18.01
CA ILE A 407 -1.86 35.40 -16.72
C ILE A 407 -0.78 34.30 -16.78
N VAL A 408 -0.67 33.56 -17.89
CA VAL A 408 0.39 32.53 -18.05
C VAL A 408 1.77 33.19 -18.09
N LYS A 409 1.91 34.34 -18.78
CA LYS A 409 3.15 35.14 -18.77
C LYS A 409 3.41 35.79 -17.41
N ALA A 410 2.38 36.34 -16.77
CA ALA A 410 2.49 37.08 -15.51
C ALA A 410 2.97 36.18 -14.35
N THR A 411 2.49 34.93 -14.28
CA THR A 411 2.87 33.97 -13.23
C THR A 411 4.30 33.42 -13.38
N GLY A 412 4.87 33.41 -14.58
CA GLY A 412 6.25 32.94 -14.82
C GLY A 412 6.49 31.46 -14.48
N ILE A 413 5.46 30.62 -14.56
CA ILE A 413 5.56 29.18 -14.26
C ILE A 413 6.03 28.42 -15.49
N ILE A 414 5.35 28.61 -16.63
CA ILE A 414 5.77 28.04 -17.92
C ILE A 414 7.10 28.64 -18.36
N ASP A 415 7.21 29.97 -18.33
CA ASP A 415 8.39 30.73 -18.72
C ASP A 415 8.98 31.44 -17.48
N PRO A 416 9.91 30.81 -16.75
CA PRO A 416 10.51 31.45 -15.57
C PRO A 416 11.41 32.63 -15.97
N LYS A 417 11.20 33.77 -15.30
CA LYS A 417 12.00 35.00 -15.46
C LYS A 417 13.46 34.78 -15.04
N ASP A 418 13.67 33.99 -13.99
CA ASP A 418 14.98 33.67 -13.44
C ASP A 418 15.48 32.31 -13.94
N LYS A 419 16.78 32.19 -14.23
CA LYS A 419 17.40 30.90 -14.55
C LYS A 419 17.35 30.00 -13.31
N ARG A 420 16.55 28.94 -13.37
CA ARG A 420 16.44 27.94 -12.30
C ARG A 420 17.72 27.09 -12.18
N PRO A 421 18.00 26.49 -11.00
CA PRO A 421 19.06 25.50 -10.83
C PRO A 421 18.90 24.32 -11.79
N GLU A 422 20.02 23.67 -12.09
CA GLU A 422 20.02 22.43 -12.89
C GLU A 422 19.34 21.29 -12.11
N LEU A 423 18.51 20.51 -12.81
CA LEU A 423 17.73 19.45 -12.17
C LEU A 423 18.60 18.22 -11.90
N ASN A 424 19.13 18.15 -10.68
CA ASN A 424 19.92 17.02 -10.19
C ASN A 424 19.37 16.49 -8.84
N MET A 425 19.94 15.38 -8.37
CA MET A 425 19.49 14.71 -7.13
C MET A 425 19.70 15.56 -5.87
N GLU A 426 20.74 16.39 -5.82
CA GLU A 426 21.01 17.28 -4.68
C GLU A 426 19.96 18.39 -4.59
N TYR A 427 19.61 19.00 -5.73
CA TYR A 427 18.54 19.99 -5.80
C TYR A 427 17.19 19.38 -5.39
N LEU A 428 16.85 18.20 -5.93
CA LEU A 428 15.64 17.46 -5.55
C LEU A 428 15.61 17.13 -4.05
N HIS A 429 16.74 16.73 -3.47
CA HIS A 429 16.86 16.50 -2.03
C HIS A 429 16.63 17.80 -1.24
N SER A 430 17.24 18.93 -1.65
CA SER A 430 17.07 20.24 -0.99
C SER A 430 15.60 20.72 -0.95
N LEU A 431 14.85 20.47 -2.03
CA LEU A 431 13.42 20.79 -2.10
C LEU A 431 12.59 19.92 -1.13
N ASN A 432 12.91 18.62 -1.04
CA ASN A 432 12.28 17.71 -0.07
C ASN A 432 12.63 18.05 1.39
N VAL A 433 13.85 18.50 1.67
CA VAL A 433 14.25 18.97 3.01
C VAL A 433 13.49 20.24 3.41
N ARG A 434 13.22 21.16 2.46
CA ARG A 434 12.38 22.34 2.69
C ARG A 434 10.93 21.95 3.02
N ILE A 435 10.31 21.06 2.24
CA ILE A 435 8.98 20.50 2.56
C ILE A 435 8.97 19.85 3.95
N SER A 436 9.91 18.94 4.21
CA SER A 436 10.00 18.19 5.48
C SER A 436 10.23 19.10 6.70
N THR A 437 10.77 20.30 6.49
CA THR A 437 10.96 21.30 7.56
C THR A 437 9.68 22.07 7.82
N LEU A 438 8.99 22.54 6.77
CA LEU A 438 7.65 23.15 6.89
C LEU A 438 6.64 22.20 7.54
N VAL A 439 6.62 20.92 7.17
CA VAL A 439 5.76 19.89 7.79
C VAL A 439 6.03 19.77 9.29
N ARG A 440 7.31 19.72 9.72
CA ARG A 440 7.68 19.64 11.14
C ARG A 440 7.27 20.91 11.92
N GLN A 441 7.53 22.09 11.36
CA GLN A 441 7.17 23.37 11.98
C GLN A 441 5.66 23.53 12.13
N MET A 442 4.89 23.24 11.07
CA MET A 442 3.42 23.25 11.12
C MET A 442 2.87 22.20 12.10
N HIS A 443 3.47 21.00 12.16
CA HIS A 443 3.07 19.98 13.13
C HIS A 443 3.26 20.45 14.58
N ALA A 444 4.37 21.12 14.89
CA ALA A 444 4.66 21.67 16.22
C ALA A 444 3.75 22.85 16.57
N ALA A 445 3.55 23.80 15.65
CA ALA A 445 2.66 24.95 15.83
C ALA A 445 1.19 24.57 16.10
N TRP A 446 0.78 23.34 15.76
CA TRP A 446 -0.54 22.79 16.05
C TRP A 446 -0.86 22.65 17.55
N SER A 447 0.16 22.71 18.42
CA SER A 447 -0.01 22.73 19.88
C SER A 447 0.61 23.98 20.52
N PRO A 448 0.05 25.19 20.30
CA PRO A 448 0.74 26.47 20.56
C PRO A 448 1.05 26.75 22.04
N ASP A 449 0.36 26.09 22.97
CA ASP A 449 0.54 26.14 24.43
C ASP A 449 0.75 24.74 25.03
N GLY A 450 1.14 23.76 24.21
CA GLY A 450 1.20 22.34 24.55
C GLY A 450 -0.12 21.57 24.36
N LYS A 451 -1.29 22.25 24.29
CA LYS A 451 -2.56 21.61 23.94
C LYS A 451 -2.81 21.68 22.43
N PRO A 452 -3.40 20.64 21.80
CA PRO A 452 -3.73 20.65 20.38
C PRO A 452 -4.84 21.66 20.06
N ILE A 453 -4.89 22.12 18.81
CA ILE A 453 -6.11 22.67 18.20
C ILE A 453 -6.87 21.57 17.44
N ASP A 454 -8.17 21.73 17.23
CA ASP A 454 -8.98 20.89 16.34
C ASP A 454 -8.88 21.35 14.88
N ALA A 455 -8.83 22.67 14.68
CA ALA A 455 -8.73 23.30 13.37
C ALA A 455 -7.97 24.64 13.45
N LEU A 456 -7.56 25.16 12.29
CA LEU A 456 -6.83 26.41 12.13
C LEU A 456 -7.61 27.37 11.22
N LEU A 457 -8.03 28.51 11.77
CA LEU A 457 -8.64 29.63 11.07
C LEU A 457 -7.56 30.48 10.39
N TRP A 458 -7.72 30.70 9.09
CA TRP A 458 -6.73 31.26 8.17
C TRP A 458 -7.44 32.12 7.10
N VAL A 459 -6.70 32.81 6.22
CA VAL A 459 -7.27 33.54 5.06
C VAL A 459 -6.78 32.99 3.72
N THR A 460 -7.69 32.84 2.75
CA THR A 460 -7.38 32.18 1.46
C THR A 460 -6.35 32.97 0.62
N ALA A 461 -6.40 34.30 0.71
CA ALA A 461 -5.56 35.26 0.00
C ALA A 461 -5.48 36.57 0.82
N PRO A 462 -4.54 37.49 0.53
CA PRO A 462 -4.51 38.79 1.19
C PRO A 462 -5.56 39.78 0.65
N HIS A 463 -6.24 39.41 -0.45
CA HIS A 463 -7.23 40.21 -1.18
C HIS A 463 -8.51 39.38 -1.45
N THR A 464 -9.58 40.02 -1.91
CA THR A 464 -10.80 39.33 -2.39
C THR A 464 -10.62 38.90 -3.86
N ALA A 465 -11.62 39.11 -4.73
CA ALA A 465 -11.36 39.06 -6.16
C ALA A 465 -10.46 40.23 -6.57
N VAL A 466 -9.58 40.03 -7.55
CA VAL A 466 -8.76 41.11 -8.14
C VAL A 466 -9.12 41.34 -9.61
N PRO A 467 -8.74 42.50 -10.19
CA PRO A 467 -8.77 42.71 -11.63
C PRO A 467 -8.00 41.63 -12.39
N PHE A 468 -8.30 41.45 -13.66
CA PHE A 468 -7.72 40.36 -14.46
C PHE A 468 -6.18 40.38 -14.52
N ASP A 469 -5.60 39.19 -14.68
CA ASP A 469 -4.17 38.93 -14.84
C ASP A 469 -3.32 39.36 -13.61
N LYS A 470 -3.94 39.58 -12.45
CA LYS A 470 -3.27 39.99 -11.18
C LYS A 470 -3.04 38.88 -10.15
N TYR A 471 -3.51 37.64 -10.38
CA TYR A 471 -3.29 36.52 -9.46
C TYR A 471 -1.85 35.94 -9.54
N THR A 472 -0.86 36.68 -9.02
CA THR A 472 0.57 36.35 -9.11
C THR A 472 1.14 35.62 -7.88
N TYR A 473 0.45 35.63 -6.74
CA TYR A 473 0.88 34.98 -5.48
C TYR A 473 -0.20 34.08 -4.86
N LEU A 474 0.19 32.88 -4.42
CA LEU A 474 -0.71 31.87 -3.84
C LEU A 474 -0.17 31.23 -2.54
N GLY A 475 0.82 31.82 -1.87
CA GLY A 475 1.51 31.19 -0.74
C GLY A 475 0.58 30.75 0.41
N LEU A 476 -0.44 31.56 0.72
CA LEU A 476 -1.44 31.32 1.77
C LEU A 476 -2.38 30.12 1.50
N THR A 477 -2.46 29.64 0.26
CA THR A 477 -3.19 28.41 -0.09
C THR A 477 -2.26 27.26 -0.45
N ALA A 478 -1.13 27.53 -1.10
CA ALA A 478 -0.13 26.55 -1.53
C ALA A 478 0.55 25.79 -0.38
N ILE A 479 0.76 26.43 0.78
CA ILE A 479 1.33 25.75 1.96
C ILE A 479 0.55 24.47 2.31
N PHE A 480 -0.78 24.46 2.19
CA PHE A 480 -1.63 23.31 2.51
C PHE A 480 -1.66 22.22 1.42
N ASN A 481 -1.08 22.48 0.24
CA ASN A 481 -0.73 21.45 -0.75
C ASN A 481 0.65 20.86 -0.44
N ILE A 482 1.62 21.71 -0.07
CA ILE A 482 2.99 21.30 0.29
C ILE A 482 3.01 20.37 1.52
N ILE A 483 2.26 20.70 2.58
CA ILE A 483 2.20 19.87 3.81
C ILE A 483 1.10 18.81 3.80
N ASP A 484 0.33 18.72 2.71
CA ASP A 484 -0.82 17.83 2.49
C ASP A 484 -1.91 17.85 3.60
N TRP A 485 -2.38 19.05 3.95
CA TRP A 485 -3.42 19.26 4.96
C TRP A 485 -4.78 19.59 4.30
N PRO A 486 -5.91 19.05 4.79
CA PRO A 486 -7.23 19.41 4.29
C PRO A 486 -7.56 20.87 4.62
N ALA A 487 -8.18 21.58 3.69
CA ALA A 487 -8.52 22.99 3.84
C ALA A 487 -9.81 23.33 3.10
N MET A 488 -10.65 24.17 3.70
CA MET A 488 -11.94 24.59 3.17
C MET A 488 -12.05 26.11 3.15
N ALA A 489 -12.32 26.70 1.98
CA ALA A 489 -12.72 28.09 1.84
C ALA A 489 -14.21 28.23 2.17
N LEU A 490 -14.57 29.27 2.94
CA LEU A 490 -15.89 29.47 3.54
C LEU A 490 -16.35 30.91 3.34
N PRO A 491 -17.51 31.16 2.70
CA PRO A 491 -18.06 32.51 2.54
C PRO A 491 -18.65 33.01 3.87
N LEU A 492 -18.49 34.30 4.15
CA LEU A 492 -18.96 34.91 5.41
C LEU A 492 -20.40 35.47 5.34
N ASN A 493 -21.05 35.39 4.18
CA ASN A 493 -22.25 36.18 3.82
C ASN A 493 -22.04 37.68 4.12
N MET A 494 -20.86 38.18 3.75
CA MET A 494 -20.43 39.57 3.85
C MET A 494 -19.79 39.98 2.52
N PHE A 495 -19.84 41.27 2.22
CA PHE A 495 -19.29 41.85 1.00
C PHE A 495 -18.39 43.04 1.32
N VAL A 496 -17.50 43.41 0.39
CA VAL A 496 -16.69 44.63 0.45
C VAL A 496 -17.62 45.85 0.45
N ASP A 497 -17.43 46.76 1.40
CA ASP A 497 -18.22 47.98 1.58
C ASP A 497 -17.32 49.20 1.40
N ALA A 498 -17.52 49.98 0.34
CA ALA A 498 -16.69 51.15 0.03
C ALA A 498 -16.75 52.26 1.11
N GLY A 499 -17.79 52.26 1.95
CA GLY A 499 -17.96 53.15 3.09
C GLY A 499 -17.09 52.75 4.29
N ILE A 500 -16.98 51.46 4.56
CA ILE A 500 -16.26 50.89 5.72
C ILE A 500 -14.80 50.54 5.37
N ASP A 501 -14.59 49.83 4.27
CA ASP A 501 -13.32 49.22 3.88
C ASP A 501 -12.40 50.21 3.14
N LYS A 502 -11.89 51.21 3.86
CA LYS A 502 -10.94 52.18 3.29
C LYS A 502 -9.57 51.53 3.02
N ALA A 503 -8.88 52.00 1.98
CA ALA A 503 -7.50 51.62 1.73
C ALA A 503 -6.62 52.05 2.91
N ALA A 504 -5.85 51.10 3.46
CA ALA A 504 -5.02 51.32 4.64
C ALA A 504 -3.65 51.88 4.23
N ASN A 505 -3.24 52.99 4.83
CA ASN A 505 -1.90 53.56 4.63
C ASN A 505 -0.85 52.79 5.46
N VAL A 506 -0.63 51.53 5.11
CA VAL A 506 0.38 50.65 5.72
C VAL A 506 1.73 50.84 5.03
N LYS A 507 2.83 50.67 5.79
CA LYS A 507 4.17 50.55 5.21
C LYS A 507 4.36 49.11 4.73
N PRO A 508 4.59 48.84 3.43
CA PRO A 508 4.77 47.48 2.94
C PRO A 508 5.96 46.76 3.58
N PHE A 509 5.86 45.44 3.75
CA PHE A 509 6.97 44.60 4.21
C PHE A 509 8.03 44.40 3.12
N ASN A 510 7.61 44.37 1.85
CA ASN A 510 8.44 44.12 0.67
C ASN A 510 7.68 44.52 -0.61
N SER A 511 8.30 44.38 -1.78
CA SER A 511 7.70 44.80 -3.07
C SER A 511 6.47 43.99 -3.48
N LEU A 512 6.36 42.71 -3.10
CA LEU A 512 5.15 41.91 -3.38
C LEU A 512 3.97 42.41 -2.54
N ASP A 513 4.22 42.75 -1.27
CA ASP A 513 3.22 43.37 -0.41
C ASP A 513 2.80 44.75 -0.93
N GLU A 514 3.74 45.55 -1.42
CA GLU A 514 3.47 46.85 -2.07
C GLU A 514 2.61 46.69 -3.34
N GLU A 515 2.97 45.76 -4.24
CA GLU A 515 2.17 45.38 -5.41
C GLU A 515 0.75 44.94 -5.02
N ILE A 516 0.61 44.14 -3.96
CA ILE A 516 -0.69 43.66 -3.47
C ILE A 516 -1.53 44.80 -2.89
N GLN A 517 -0.99 45.66 -2.02
CA GLN A 517 -1.77 46.77 -1.46
C GLN A 517 -2.18 47.78 -2.55
N ALA A 518 -1.33 48.02 -3.55
CA ALA A 518 -1.61 48.88 -4.69
C ALA A 518 -2.76 48.38 -5.59
N LEU A 519 -3.22 47.13 -5.45
CA LEU A 519 -4.42 46.65 -6.15
C LEU A 519 -5.74 47.16 -5.53
N TYR A 520 -5.76 47.61 -4.28
CA TYR A 520 -7.02 47.82 -3.55
C TYR A 520 -7.64 49.21 -3.79
N ASP A 521 -8.67 49.26 -4.63
CA ASP A 521 -9.58 50.41 -4.73
C ASP A 521 -10.95 50.11 -4.07
N PRO A 522 -11.35 50.83 -3.00
CA PRO A 522 -12.61 50.56 -2.30
C PRO A 522 -13.87 50.64 -3.16
N ALA A 523 -13.89 51.45 -4.23
CA ALA A 523 -15.08 51.63 -5.06
C ALA A 523 -15.21 50.51 -6.10
N ALA A 524 -14.13 50.15 -6.79
CA ALA A 524 -14.10 49.08 -7.77
C ALA A 524 -14.29 47.69 -7.13
N PHE A 525 -13.82 47.50 -5.90
CA PHE A 525 -13.95 46.23 -5.17
C PHE A 525 -15.31 46.07 -4.45
N HIS A 526 -16.15 47.11 -4.42
CA HIS A 526 -17.43 47.08 -3.71
C HIS A 526 -18.35 45.94 -4.21
N GLY A 527 -19.03 45.27 -3.27
CA GLY A 527 -19.95 44.17 -3.58
C GLY A 527 -19.28 42.81 -3.85
N LEU A 528 -17.95 42.72 -3.86
CA LEU A 528 -17.24 41.44 -3.91
C LEU A 528 -17.41 40.65 -2.59
N PRO A 529 -17.53 39.30 -2.64
CA PRO A 529 -17.75 38.48 -1.45
C PRO A 529 -16.51 38.36 -0.56
N LEU A 530 -16.73 38.21 0.75
CA LEU A 530 -15.69 37.93 1.75
C LEU A 530 -15.71 36.46 2.18
N SER A 531 -14.53 35.92 2.45
CA SER A 531 -14.34 34.53 2.88
C SER A 531 -13.20 34.37 3.88
N VAL A 532 -13.16 33.22 4.56
CA VAL A 532 -12.01 32.72 5.34
C VAL A 532 -11.67 31.30 4.91
N GLN A 533 -10.54 30.78 5.35
CA GLN A 533 -10.14 29.39 5.18
C GLN A 533 -10.10 28.70 6.55
N LEU A 534 -10.70 27.51 6.67
CA LEU A 534 -10.53 26.63 7.83
C LEU A 534 -9.68 25.41 7.42
N VAL A 535 -8.68 25.06 8.22
CA VAL A 535 -7.67 24.05 7.91
C VAL A 535 -7.63 22.98 9.00
N GLY A 536 -7.53 21.70 8.60
CA GLY A 536 -7.35 20.56 9.49
C GLY A 536 -5.93 19.98 9.41
N ARG A 537 -5.58 19.07 10.30
CA ARG A 537 -4.39 18.20 10.15
C ARG A 537 -4.58 17.20 9.01
N ARG A 538 -3.48 16.72 8.43
CA ARG A 538 -3.48 15.61 7.45
C ARG A 538 -4.36 14.45 7.92
N GLY A 539 -5.33 14.02 7.10
CA GLY A 539 -6.28 12.95 7.42
C GLY A 539 -7.50 13.36 8.27
N SER A 540 -7.54 14.55 8.89
CA SER A 540 -8.64 15.00 9.78
C SER A 540 -9.92 15.45 9.03
N VAL A 541 -10.50 14.49 8.32
CA VAL A 541 -11.94 14.45 8.00
C VAL A 541 -12.65 13.45 8.92
N CYS A 542 -11.91 12.51 9.50
CA CYS A 542 -12.32 11.69 10.65
C CYS A 542 -11.04 11.20 11.38
N SER A 543 -10.81 11.59 12.64
CA SER A 543 -9.63 11.12 13.38
C SER A 543 -9.79 11.12 14.91
N ARG A 544 -10.50 10.12 15.46
CA ARG A 544 -9.89 9.18 16.44
C ARG A 544 -10.86 8.12 16.99
N ASN A 545 -10.32 6.91 17.12
CA ASN A 545 -10.82 5.87 18.04
C ASN A 545 -11.10 6.45 19.44
N VAL A 546 -12.16 6.00 20.08
CA VAL A 546 -12.26 5.97 21.55
C VAL A 546 -12.74 4.59 21.97
N GLU A 547 -12.16 4.11 23.06
CA GLU A 547 -12.40 2.80 23.65
C GLU A 547 -13.87 2.59 24.02
N HIS A 548 -14.41 1.39 23.77
CA HIS A 548 -15.70 1.00 24.34
C HIS A 548 -15.54 0.63 25.82
N ARG A 549 -15.70 1.62 26.71
CA ARG A 549 -16.24 1.36 28.05
C ARG A 549 -17.75 1.16 27.94
N PRO A 550 -18.32 0.02 28.36
CA PRO A 550 -19.77 -0.15 28.38
C PRO A 550 -20.37 0.66 29.54
N GLN A 551 -21.07 1.76 29.24
CA GLN A 551 -21.99 2.36 30.21
C GLN A 551 -23.27 1.51 30.27
N LYS A 552 -23.68 1.12 31.49
CA LYS A 552 -24.92 0.37 31.71
C LYS A 552 -26.11 1.27 31.36
N LEU A 553 -26.86 0.91 30.31
CA LEU A 553 -28.14 1.54 30.03
C LEU A 553 -29.15 1.06 31.09
N HIS A 554 -29.56 1.94 31.99
CA HIS A 554 -30.54 1.59 33.01
C HIS A 554 -31.93 1.36 32.39
N SER A 555 -32.64 0.34 32.91
CA SER A 555 -34.01 0.04 32.53
C SER A 555 -34.97 1.18 32.89
N LEU A 556 -35.65 1.74 31.91
CA LEU A 556 -36.80 2.63 32.11
C LEU A 556 -38.07 1.94 31.61
N THR A 557 -38.98 1.68 32.54
CA THR A 557 -40.28 1.05 32.30
C THR A 557 -41.30 2.08 31.79
N PRO A 558 -42.09 1.77 30.75
CA PRO A 558 -43.13 2.68 30.27
C PRO A 558 -44.41 2.58 31.14
N SER A 559 -44.76 3.65 31.86
CA SER A 559 -46.05 3.77 32.56
C SER A 559 -46.51 5.23 32.67
N THR A 560 -47.70 5.53 32.13
CA THR A 560 -48.35 6.87 32.03
C THR A 560 -47.54 7.90 31.20
N ILE A 561 -48.08 8.81 30.39
CA ILE A 561 -49.39 9.50 30.24
C ILE A 561 -49.70 9.50 28.72
N ALA A 562 -50.86 9.11 28.16
CA ALA A 562 -52.28 9.49 28.31
C ALA A 562 -52.73 10.76 27.54
N SER A 563 -53.91 10.67 26.91
CA SER A 563 -54.72 11.72 26.22
C SER A 563 -54.11 12.56 25.06
N ALA A 564 -54.46 12.21 23.82
CA ALA A 564 -54.96 13.13 22.78
C ALA A 564 -55.54 12.34 21.56
N ASP A 565 -56.86 12.36 21.37
CA ASP A 565 -57.56 11.90 20.15
C ASP A 565 -57.52 13.01 19.06
N ASP A 566 -57.90 12.86 17.78
CA ASP A 566 -58.51 11.75 16.99
C ASP A 566 -57.98 11.85 15.52
N GLY A 567 -58.14 10.82 14.67
CA GLY A 567 -57.74 10.91 13.25
C GLY A 567 -57.63 9.58 12.46
N SER A 568 -58.73 8.84 12.31
CA SER A 568 -58.82 7.61 11.50
C SER A 568 -58.31 7.74 10.03
N SER A 569 -57.83 6.72 9.31
CA SER A 569 -57.42 5.34 9.66
C SER A 569 -56.72 4.62 8.47
N ARG A 570 -55.83 3.65 8.75
CA ARG A 570 -55.68 2.31 8.11
C ARG A 570 -54.33 1.65 8.48
N ASN A 571 -54.27 1.05 9.67
CA ASN A 571 -53.15 0.17 10.06
C ASN A 571 -53.44 -1.29 9.67
N SER A 572 -52.47 -1.96 9.05
CA SER A 572 -52.27 -3.40 9.25
C SER A 572 -51.37 -3.63 10.46
N SER A 573 -51.67 -4.63 11.29
CA SER A 573 -50.97 -4.82 12.57
C SER A 573 -49.56 -5.43 12.40
N ALA A 574 -48.67 -5.17 13.35
CA ALA A 574 -47.30 -5.71 13.31
C ALA A 574 -47.22 -7.26 13.25
N PRO A 575 -48.09 -8.04 13.93
CA PRO A 575 -48.14 -9.49 13.75
C PRO A 575 -48.41 -9.92 12.30
N GLU A 576 -49.35 -9.24 11.62
CA GLU A 576 -49.71 -9.54 10.23
C GLU A 576 -48.58 -9.18 9.24
N LEU A 577 -47.69 -8.25 9.61
CA LEU A 577 -46.45 -7.98 8.87
C LEU A 577 -45.40 -9.08 9.10
N VAL A 578 -45.21 -9.54 10.35
CA VAL A 578 -44.29 -10.65 10.69
C VAL A 578 -44.74 -11.95 10.03
N GLU A 579 -46.04 -12.23 10.00
CA GLU A 579 -46.62 -13.41 9.34
C GLU A 579 -46.43 -13.34 7.82
N ARG A 580 -46.71 -12.18 7.18
CA ARG A 580 -46.44 -11.97 5.74
C ARG A 580 -44.95 -12.08 5.40
N LEU A 581 -44.05 -11.58 6.24
CA LEU A 581 -42.60 -11.74 6.04
C LEU A 581 -42.17 -13.21 6.19
N THR A 582 -42.71 -13.94 7.18
CA THR A 582 -42.43 -15.36 7.40
C THR A 582 -42.94 -16.24 6.26
N ALA A 583 -44.13 -15.93 5.72
CA ALA A 583 -44.65 -16.56 4.52
C ALA A 583 -43.74 -16.30 3.31
N ARG A 584 -43.29 -15.05 3.11
CA ARG A 584 -42.42 -14.67 1.99
C ARG A 584 -41.03 -15.32 2.08
N VAL A 585 -40.49 -15.53 3.28
CA VAL A 585 -39.24 -16.29 3.47
C VAL A 585 -39.42 -17.74 3.03
N LYS A 586 -40.49 -18.42 3.49
CA LYS A 586 -40.78 -19.81 3.08
C LYS A 586 -41.01 -19.96 1.58
N GLU A 587 -41.66 -18.99 0.95
CA GLU A 587 -41.85 -18.93 -0.50
C GLU A 587 -40.50 -18.83 -1.23
N LEU A 588 -39.62 -17.92 -0.82
CA LEU A 588 -38.28 -17.75 -1.41
C LEU A 588 -37.39 -18.99 -1.21
N GLU A 589 -37.47 -19.66 -0.06
CA GLU A 589 -36.78 -20.93 0.15
C GLU A 589 -37.35 -22.09 -0.70
N ALA A 590 -38.63 -22.04 -1.07
CA ALA A 590 -39.23 -23.03 -1.98
C ALA A 590 -38.71 -22.80 -3.41
N THR A 591 -38.77 -21.55 -3.91
CA THR A 591 -38.22 -21.19 -5.22
C THR A 591 -36.72 -21.49 -5.32
N LEU A 592 -35.96 -21.29 -4.24
CA LEU A 592 -34.53 -21.64 -4.21
C LEU A 592 -34.29 -23.16 -4.34
N ARG A 593 -35.14 -23.99 -3.73
CA ARG A 593 -35.09 -25.46 -3.83
C ARG A 593 -35.50 -25.96 -5.23
N GLU A 594 -36.47 -25.33 -5.87
CA GLU A 594 -36.82 -25.59 -7.28
C GLU A 594 -35.66 -25.21 -8.22
N PHE A 595 -35.04 -24.04 -8.02
CA PHE A 595 -33.85 -23.64 -8.79
C PHE A 595 -32.68 -24.62 -8.63
N GLN A 596 -32.53 -25.24 -7.46
CA GLN A 596 -31.50 -26.26 -7.20
C GLN A 596 -31.83 -27.60 -7.89
N SER A 597 -33.09 -28.05 -7.87
CA SER A 597 -33.49 -29.30 -8.54
C SER A 597 -33.44 -29.17 -10.07
N MET A 598 -33.87 -28.04 -10.64
CA MET A 598 -33.72 -27.74 -12.07
C MET A 598 -32.25 -27.77 -12.51
N ARG A 599 -31.33 -27.31 -11.65
CA ARG A 599 -29.89 -27.31 -11.92
C ARG A 599 -29.25 -28.71 -11.87
N GLN A 600 -29.85 -29.66 -11.16
CA GLN A 600 -29.48 -31.08 -11.21
C GLN A 600 -30.12 -31.82 -12.39
N ALA A 601 -31.35 -31.46 -12.79
CA ALA A 601 -31.99 -32.02 -13.98
C ALA A 601 -31.24 -31.65 -15.29
N ALA A 602 -30.65 -30.45 -15.34
CA ALA A 602 -29.92 -29.95 -16.50
C ALA A 602 -28.57 -30.65 -16.79
N SER A 603 -28.07 -31.53 -15.91
CA SER A 603 -26.77 -32.21 -16.09
C SER A 603 -26.86 -33.66 -16.62
N LEU A 604 -28.04 -34.11 -17.08
CA LEU A 604 -28.25 -35.51 -17.51
C LEU A 604 -29.04 -35.62 -18.83
N SER A 605 -28.34 -35.51 -19.95
CA SER A 605 -28.80 -35.98 -21.27
C SER A 605 -27.63 -36.62 -22.04
N PRO A 606 -27.58 -37.95 -22.23
CA PRO A 606 -26.44 -38.63 -22.85
C PRO A 606 -26.50 -38.64 -24.38
N VAL A 607 -25.34 -38.83 -25.02
CA VAL A 607 -25.22 -39.18 -26.44
C VAL A 607 -24.43 -40.48 -26.58
N GLU A 608 -24.90 -41.33 -27.49
CA GLU A 608 -24.43 -42.68 -27.84
C GLU A 608 -23.07 -42.64 -28.62
N ARG A 609 -22.30 -43.70 -28.90
CA ARG A 609 -22.25 -45.18 -28.65
C ARG A 609 -20.76 -45.59 -28.90
N SER A 610 -20.23 -46.83 -28.73
CA SER A 610 -20.71 -48.16 -28.35
C SER A 610 -19.55 -49.06 -27.86
N GLN A 611 -19.88 -50.02 -26.99
CA GLN A 611 -19.53 -51.46 -26.97
C GLN A 611 -18.42 -52.02 -27.89
N ASP A 612 -17.58 -52.98 -27.48
CA ASP A 612 -17.62 -53.92 -26.33
C ASP A 612 -16.31 -53.84 -25.48
N GLY A 613 -16.02 -54.60 -24.41
CA GLY A 613 -16.56 -55.80 -23.75
C GLY A 613 -15.38 -56.77 -23.43
N ASP A 614 -15.47 -57.84 -22.63
CA ASP A 614 -16.55 -58.39 -21.77
C ASP A 614 -15.90 -59.35 -20.70
N ALA A 615 -16.71 -60.09 -19.93
CA ALA A 615 -16.42 -61.29 -19.14
C ALA A 615 -15.85 -61.14 -17.70
N ALA A 616 -16.79 -61.22 -16.74
CA ALA A 616 -16.75 -61.95 -15.44
C ALA A 616 -15.67 -61.66 -14.35
N ALA A 617 -15.88 -61.94 -13.05
CA ALA A 617 -17.00 -61.72 -12.10
C ALA A 617 -16.72 -62.46 -10.76
N ALA A 618 -16.72 -61.79 -9.59
CA ALA A 618 -17.18 -62.32 -8.28
C ALA A 618 -16.96 -61.38 -7.07
N ARG A 619 -18.03 -61.13 -6.29
CA ARG A 619 -18.22 -61.14 -4.80
C ARG A 619 -17.04 -60.62 -3.89
N ILE A 620 -17.25 -59.91 -2.78
CA ILE A 620 -18.16 -60.14 -1.62
C ILE A 620 -18.63 -58.80 -0.96
N SER A 621 -19.67 -58.87 -0.11
CA SER A 621 -20.49 -57.80 0.49
C SER A 621 -19.82 -56.79 1.46
N PRO A 622 -20.43 -55.60 1.67
CA PRO A 622 -20.09 -54.65 2.75
C PRO A 622 -20.80 -54.96 4.08
N VAL A 623 -20.30 -54.40 5.20
CA VAL A 623 -20.92 -54.50 6.53
C VAL A 623 -21.17 -53.12 7.15
N GLN A 624 -22.46 -52.84 7.36
CA GLN A 624 -23.12 -51.93 8.30
C GLN A 624 -22.27 -50.93 9.11
N SER A 625 -22.59 -49.64 8.90
CA SER A 625 -22.46 -48.59 9.91
C SER A 625 -23.54 -48.77 11.00
N ALA A 626 -23.15 -48.79 12.28
CA ALA A 626 -24.10 -48.79 13.40
C ALA A 626 -24.47 -47.36 13.84
N GLU A 627 -25.75 -47.15 14.18
CA GLU A 627 -26.24 -45.92 14.80
C GLU A 627 -25.84 -45.85 16.28
N LEU A 628 -25.65 -44.65 16.81
CA LEU A 628 -25.64 -44.39 18.26
C LEU A 628 -26.50 -43.17 18.60
N SER A 629 -27.51 -43.42 19.43
CA SER A 629 -28.51 -42.45 19.89
C SER A 629 -27.94 -41.40 20.85
N PRO A 630 -28.58 -40.23 21.02
CA PRO A 630 -28.18 -39.27 22.04
C PRO A 630 -28.39 -39.82 23.46
N PRO A 631 -27.43 -39.63 24.39
CA PRO A 631 -27.62 -39.96 25.80
C PRO A 631 -28.59 -38.99 26.48
N SER A 632 -29.19 -39.47 27.58
CA SER A 632 -30.30 -38.82 28.29
C SER A 632 -29.89 -37.67 29.21
N SER A 633 -30.89 -36.94 29.68
CA SER A 633 -30.78 -35.92 30.73
C SER A 633 -30.25 -36.47 32.05
N GLU A 634 -29.22 -35.83 32.61
CA GLU A 634 -28.94 -35.83 34.05
C GLU A 634 -28.99 -34.40 34.57
N GLN A 635 -29.48 -34.23 35.80
CA GLN A 635 -29.58 -32.93 36.47
C GLN A 635 -28.24 -32.59 37.14
N SER A 636 -27.79 -31.34 36.98
CA SER A 636 -26.75 -30.75 37.84
C SER A 636 -27.07 -29.28 38.08
N ASP A 637 -26.79 -28.81 39.30
CA ASP A 637 -27.30 -27.55 39.84
C ASP A 637 -26.68 -26.29 39.19
N PRO A 638 -27.38 -25.14 39.22
CA PRO A 638 -26.90 -23.90 38.64
C PRO A 638 -25.67 -23.36 39.39
N VAL A 639 -24.49 -23.52 38.79
CA VAL A 639 -23.24 -22.91 39.28
C VAL A 639 -23.29 -21.40 39.07
N THR A 640 -23.47 -20.66 40.16
CA THR A 640 -23.47 -19.19 40.19
C THR A 640 -22.12 -18.62 39.73
N ILE A 641 -22.03 -18.16 38.48
CA ILE A 641 -20.90 -17.36 38.00
C ILE A 641 -21.09 -15.92 38.48
N THR A 642 -20.26 -15.48 39.43
CA THR A 642 -20.23 -14.10 39.92
C THR A 642 -19.59 -13.16 38.89
N GLU A 643 -20.15 -11.96 38.72
CA GLU A 643 -19.56 -10.91 37.87
C GLU A 643 -18.18 -10.47 38.42
N ALA A 644 -17.10 -10.87 37.74
CA ALA A 644 -15.76 -10.36 38.02
C ALA A 644 -15.46 -9.12 37.15
N SER A 645 -15.06 -8.01 37.79
CA SER A 645 -14.92 -6.70 37.14
C SER A 645 -13.94 -6.67 35.94
N PRO A 646 -14.24 -5.92 34.87
CA PRO A 646 -13.41 -5.85 33.67
C PRO A 646 -12.20 -4.91 33.85
N SER A 647 -11.12 -5.41 34.45
CA SER A 647 -9.85 -4.69 34.60
C SER A 647 -8.64 -5.53 34.13
N ARG A 648 -8.64 -5.98 32.86
CA ARG A 648 -7.58 -6.86 32.32
C ARG A 648 -7.37 -6.91 30.79
N THR A 649 -7.89 -5.93 30.04
CA THR A 649 -7.90 -5.95 28.56
C THR A 649 -6.52 -5.86 27.89
N LEU A 650 -5.53 -5.20 28.52
CA LEU A 650 -4.20 -5.00 27.92
C LEU A 650 -3.33 -6.26 27.79
N VAL A 651 -3.64 -7.33 28.54
CA VAL A 651 -2.68 -8.44 28.78
C VAL A 651 -3.02 -9.72 27.99
N ASN A 652 -3.95 -9.68 27.03
CA ASN A 652 -4.37 -10.87 26.28
C ASN A 652 -3.85 -10.91 24.82
N SER A 653 -3.61 -9.76 24.20
CA SER A 653 -3.14 -9.62 22.81
C SER A 653 -1.75 -10.24 22.55
N GLU A 654 -0.87 -10.21 23.55
CA GLU A 654 0.48 -10.80 23.49
C GLU A 654 0.42 -12.32 23.27
N ILE A 655 -0.46 -13.01 24.02
CA ILE A 655 -0.65 -14.46 23.95
C ILE A 655 -1.26 -14.87 22.60
N GLU A 656 -2.14 -14.04 22.02
CA GLU A 656 -2.77 -14.29 20.72
C GLU A 656 -1.78 -14.29 19.54
N ASN A 657 -0.63 -13.61 19.66
CA ASN A 657 0.41 -13.56 18.63
C ASN A 657 1.66 -14.41 18.94
N ALA A 658 1.78 -14.98 20.14
CA ALA A 658 2.98 -15.64 20.66
C ALA A 658 3.68 -16.56 19.64
N ALA A 659 2.96 -17.52 19.06
CA ALA A 659 3.53 -18.48 18.11
C ALA A 659 4.15 -17.81 16.87
N THR A 660 3.54 -16.73 16.37
CA THR A 660 4.07 -16.00 15.20
C THR A 660 5.31 -15.20 15.57
N ILE A 661 5.34 -14.56 16.74
CA ILE A 661 6.51 -13.79 17.22
C ILE A 661 7.71 -14.73 17.37
N LEU A 662 7.51 -15.90 17.98
CA LEU A 662 8.56 -16.91 18.19
C LEU A 662 9.05 -17.54 16.88
N GLU A 663 8.16 -17.79 15.91
CA GLU A 663 8.56 -18.23 14.57
C GLU A 663 9.37 -17.15 13.83
N PHE A 664 8.97 -15.87 13.92
CA PHE A 664 9.72 -14.73 13.37
C PHE A 664 11.14 -14.63 13.94
N LEU A 665 11.31 -14.74 15.27
CA LEU A 665 12.64 -14.72 15.90
C LEU A 665 13.52 -15.85 15.39
N ALA A 666 12.98 -17.06 15.25
CA ALA A 666 13.71 -18.19 14.67
C ALA A 666 14.19 -17.91 13.22
N TRP A 667 13.44 -17.12 12.45
CA TRP A 667 13.75 -16.76 11.07
C TRP A 667 14.71 -15.56 10.92
N GLY A 668 15.06 -14.87 12.01
CA GLY A 668 15.75 -13.58 11.96
C GLY A 668 14.85 -12.44 11.51
N ARG A 669 13.62 -12.37 12.03
CA ARG A 669 12.66 -11.30 11.75
C ARG A 669 12.04 -10.76 13.04
N ARG A 670 11.55 -9.53 13.02
CA ARG A 670 10.64 -8.96 14.03
C ARG A 670 9.28 -8.70 13.38
N LYS A 671 8.19 -9.00 14.08
CA LYS A 671 6.81 -8.78 13.57
C LYS A 671 6.37 -7.32 13.68
N ASP A 672 6.93 -6.59 14.64
CA ASP A 672 6.49 -5.26 15.04
C ASP A 672 7.73 -4.44 15.48
N PRO A 673 7.90 -3.18 15.02
CA PRO A 673 9.00 -2.32 15.43
C PRO A 673 8.90 -1.79 16.87
N ASP A 674 7.71 -1.76 17.48
CA ASP A 674 7.51 -1.11 18.79
C ASP A 674 8.10 -1.93 19.95
N TYR A 675 8.40 -3.23 19.73
CA TYR A 675 9.21 -4.04 20.67
C TYR A 675 10.61 -3.47 20.95
N ASN A 676 11.09 -2.49 20.18
CA ASN A 676 12.30 -1.74 20.53
C ASN A 676 12.16 -1.02 21.89
N GLU A 677 11.00 -0.42 22.21
CA GLU A 677 10.81 0.28 23.49
C GLU A 677 10.78 -0.65 24.71
N VAL A 678 10.52 -1.93 24.47
CA VAL A 678 10.47 -2.97 25.51
C VAL A 678 11.89 -3.47 25.83
N VAL A 679 12.75 -3.61 24.82
CA VAL A 679 14.13 -4.11 24.99
C VAL A 679 15.14 -2.99 25.33
N ASN A 680 14.88 -1.74 24.92
CA ASN A 680 15.83 -0.63 25.12
C ASN A 680 15.74 0.07 26.50
N LYS A 681 15.01 -0.48 27.47
CA LYS A 681 14.67 0.24 28.72
C LYS A 681 15.76 0.29 29.79
N GLU A 682 16.83 -0.50 29.70
CA GLU A 682 17.88 -0.55 30.74
C GLU A 682 19.32 -0.32 30.24
N ASP A 683 19.60 -0.51 28.94
CA ASP A 683 20.98 -0.62 28.43
C ASP A 683 21.44 0.65 27.69
N ASN A 684 21.77 1.69 28.46
CA ASN A 684 22.02 3.05 27.96
C ASN A 684 23.46 3.26 27.45
N SER A 685 24.00 2.33 26.66
CA SER A 685 25.34 2.48 26.04
C SER A 685 25.54 1.72 24.71
N VAL A 686 26.28 2.36 23.79
CA VAL A 686 26.89 1.81 22.56
C VAL A 686 25.95 1.34 21.42
N GLY A 687 25.90 2.14 20.35
CA GLY A 687 26.18 1.65 18.98
C GLY A 687 25.06 1.04 18.12
N LEU A 688 24.68 1.78 17.06
CA LEU A 688 24.05 1.34 15.80
C LEU A 688 22.66 0.68 15.84
N ASN A 689 21.71 1.30 15.12
CA ASN A 689 20.41 0.73 14.80
C ASN A 689 20.55 -0.47 13.85
N GLN A 690 20.37 -1.69 14.35
CA GLN A 690 20.25 -2.89 13.52
C GLN A 690 19.08 -3.78 13.96
N SER A 691 18.44 -4.41 12.99
CA SER A 691 17.50 -5.50 13.24
C SER A 691 18.31 -6.75 13.60
N PRO A 692 17.97 -7.51 14.67
CA PRO A 692 18.68 -8.74 15.03
C PRO A 692 18.51 -9.87 13.99
N GLY A 693 17.76 -9.63 12.92
CA GLY A 693 17.77 -10.49 11.74
C GLY A 693 19.09 -10.45 10.96
N ASP A 694 19.68 -9.27 10.83
CA ASP A 694 20.93 -9.04 10.10
C ASP A 694 22.14 -9.38 10.99
N VAL A 695 23.20 -9.90 10.40
CA VAL A 695 24.45 -10.19 11.12
C VAL A 695 25.17 -8.88 11.42
N GLY A 696 25.24 -8.52 12.70
CA GLY A 696 25.79 -7.25 13.16
C GLY A 696 27.32 -7.21 13.34
N PRO A 697 27.88 -6.00 13.56
CA PRO A 697 29.31 -5.69 13.52
C PRO A 697 30.00 -6.07 14.84
N GLY A 698 29.98 -7.37 15.15
CA GLY A 698 30.35 -7.89 16.46
C GLY A 698 30.49 -9.40 16.55
N THR A 699 30.51 -10.10 15.41
CA THR A 699 30.90 -11.53 15.35
C THR A 699 32.17 -11.67 14.52
N ALA A 700 32.99 -12.69 14.80
CA ALA A 700 34.36 -12.85 14.28
C ALA A 700 34.50 -13.03 12.75
N TRP A 701 33.42 -12.83 12.00
CA TRP A 701 33.43 -12.68 10.55
C TRP A 701 33.89 -11.28 10.11
N GLU A 702 33.74 -10.26 10.97
CA GLU A 702 34.04 -8.87 10.61
C GLU A 702 35.54 -8.51 10.72
N GLU A 703 36.34 -9.26 11.48
CA GLU A 703 37.80 -9.21 11.42
C GLU A 703 38.36 -9.72 10.07
N TRP A 704 37.53 -10.33 9.21
CA TRP A 704 37.85 -10.63 7.81
C TRP A 704 37.12 -9.71 6.81
N SER A 705 35.87 -9.32 7.07
CA SER A 705 35.15 -8.43 6.13
C SER A 705 35.51 -6.95 6.26
N SER A 706 36.17 -6.50 7.33
CA SER A 706 36.64 -5.11 7.45
C SER A 706 37.76 -4.77 6.47
N GLU A 707 38.66 -5.71 6.17
CA GLU A 707 39.65 -5.53 5.09
C GLU A 707 39.01 -5.69 3.69
N GLU A 708 38.10 -6.65 3.49
CA GLU A 708 37.46 -6.88 2.18
C GLU A 708 36.41 -5.80 1.79
N ASN A 709 35.67 -5.24 2.74
CA ASN A 709 34.68 -4.17 2.47
C ASN A 709 35.33 -2.89 1.93
N SER A 710 36.60 -2.64 2.26
CA SER A 710 37.39 -1.56 1.64
C SER A 710 37.45 -1.72 0.11
N PHE A 711 37.68 -2.93 -0.39
CA PHE A 711 37.74 -3.23 -1.82
C PHE A 711 36.38 -3.18 -2.53
N LEU A 712 35.28 -3.49 -1.84
CA LEU A 712 33.93 -3.42 -2.40
C LEU A 712 33.39 -1.98 -2.56
N SER A 713 34.06 -0.98 -1.97
CA SER A 713 33.86 0.44 -2.28
C SER A 713 34.58 0.91 -3.57
N GLY A 714 35.39 0.03 -4.18
CA GLY A 714 36.25 0.36 -5.31
C GLY A 714 35.55 0.47 -6.67
N SER A 715 36.34 0.75 -7.70
CA SER A 715 35.90 0.75 -9.11
C SER A 715 35.22 -0.57 -9.49
N LYS A 716 34.25 -0.50 -10.42
CA LYS A 716 33.59 -1.67 -11.06
C LYS A 716 34.57 -2.78 -11.46
N THR A 717 35.77 -2.43 -11.92
CA THR A 717 36.84 -3.39 -12.27
C THR A 717 37.29 -4.22 -11.06
N SER A 718 37.46 -3.60 -9.89
CA SER A 718 37.84 -4.30 -8.65
C SER A 718 36.77 -5.32 -8.23
N SER A 719 35.49 -4.93 -8.32
CA SER A 719 34.35 -5.81 -8.02
C SER A 719 34.28 -7.00 -8.98
N LEU A 720 34.49 -6.78 -10.30
CA LEU A 720 34.48 -7.86 -11.29
C LEU A 720 35.62 -8.86 -11.08
N ARG A 721 36.81 -8.40 -10.67
CA ARG A 721 37.92 -9.29 -10.29
C ARG A 721 37.62 -10.11 -9.04
N PHE A 722 37.00 -9.51 -8.03
CA PHE A 722 36.56 -10.25 -6.85
C PHE A 722 35.54 -11.34 -7.22
N LEU A 723 34.55 -11.02 -8.07
CA LEU A 723 33.61 -12.00 -8.60
C LEU A 723 34.31 -13.12 -9.40
N GLN A 724 35.32 -12.79 -10.20
CA GLN A 724 36.14 -13.78 -10.92
C GLN A 724 36.85 -14.76 -9.97
N PHE A 725 37.40 -14.28 -8.85
CA PHE A 725 38.07 -15.11 -7.84
C PHE A 725 37.10 -15.99 -7.03
N LEU A 726 35.81 -15.64 -6.97
CA LEU A 726 34.80 -16.45 -6.28
C LEU A 726 34.30 -17.66 -7.10
N LEU A 727 34.63 -17.77 -8.39
CA LEU A 727 34.22 -18.92 -9.19
C LEU A 727 35.07 -20.16 -8.84
N PRO A 728 34.43 -21.32 -8.50
CA PRO A 728 35.16 -22.55 -8.22
C PRO A 728 35.76 -23.17 -9.51
N SER A 729 36.67 -24.13 -9.36
CA SER A 729 37.29 -24.82 -10.51
C SER A 729 36.23 -25.47 -11.41
N ARG A 730 36.49 -25.57 -12.73
CA ARG A 730 35.50 -26.08 -13.71
C ARG A 730 34.87 -27.41 -13.29
N ARG A 731 35.67 -28.35 -12.78
CA ARG A 731 35.21 -29.63 -12.20
C ARG A 731 34.19 -29.43 -11.08
N GLN A 732 34.51 -28.58 -10.11
CA GLN A 732 33.62 -28.30 -8.98
C GLN A 732 32.35 -27.58 -9.43
N LEU A 733 32.47 -26.63 -10.36
CA LEU A 733 31.33 -25.93 -10.96
C LEU A 733 30.32 -26.93 -11.56
N THR A 734 30.80 -27.87 -12.39
CA THR A 734 29.96 -28.94 -12.97
C THR A 734 29.33 -29.83 -11.89
N GLN A 735 30.07 -30.23 -10.85
CA GLN A 735 29.54 -31.06 -9.75
C GLN A 735 28.41 -30.33 -8.98
N ILE A 736 28.59 -29.03 -8.66
CA ILE A 736 27.63 -28.21 -7.91
C ILE A 736 26.35 -27.94 -8.75
N ILE A 737 26.50 -27.77 -10.07
CA ILE A 737 25.38 -27.47 -10.99
C ILE A 737 24.56 -28.72 -11.30
N ASN A 738 25.18 -29.87 -11.54
CA ASN A 738 24.44 -31.13 -11.71
C ASN A 738 23.65 -31.48 -10.45
N TYR A 739 24.25 -31.30 -9.26
CA TYR A 739 23.51 -31.42 -8.00
C TYR A 739 22.31 -30.46 -7.91
N HIS A 740 22.42 -29.22 -8.41
CA HIS A 740 21.27 -28.31 -8.43
C HIS A 740 20.15 -28.85 -9.32
N ARG A 741 20.49 -29.29 -10.54
CA ARG A 741 19.55 -29.78 -11.56
C ARG A 741 18.82 -31.05 -11.11
N GLU A 742 19.54 -31.96 -10.45
CA GLU A 742 19.00 -33.24 -9.95
C GLU A 742 18.26 -33.09 -8.61
N CYS A 743 18.87 -32.38 -7.65
CA CYS A 743 18.43 -32.39 -6.25
C CYS A 743 17.66 -31.15 -5.78
N LEU A 744 17.65 -30.04 -6.53
CA LEU A 744 17.00 -28.79 -6.09
C LEU A 744 16.02 -28.20 -7.12
N LEU A 745 16.27 -28.33 -8.42
CA LEU A 745 15.48 -27.67 -9.45
C LEU A 745 14.00 -28.10 -9.45
N TRP A 746 13.70 -29.34 -9.06
CA TRP A 746 12.33 -29.82 -8.84
C TRP A 746 11.53 -29.03 -7.79
N TYR A 747 12.19 -28.36 -6.85
CA TYR A 747 11.55 -27.63 -5.75
C TYR A 747 11.14 -26.20 -6.15
N HIS A 748 11.73 -25.63 -7.21
CA HIS A 748 11.47 -24.23 -7.62
C HIS A 748 11.21 -24.03 -9.11
N GLY A 749 11.76 -24.86 -10.00
CA GLY A 749 11.46 -24.89 -11.43
C GLY A 749 11.86 -23.67 -12.27
N VAL A 750 12.52 -22.66 -11.69
CA VAL A 750 12.66 -21.33 -12.34
C VAL A 750 13.63 -21.27 -13.53
N PHE A 751 14.26 -22.37 -13.91
CA PHE A 751 15.08 -22.44 -15.12
C PHE A 751 14.94 -23.79 -15.83
N HIS A 752 15.31 -23.80 -17.11
CA HIS A 752 15.27 -25.00 -17.95
C HIS A 752 16.62 -25.73 -17.87
N SER A 753 16.59 -26.99 -17.46
CA SER A 753 17.75 -27.78 -17.02
C SER A 753 18.83 -27.93 -18.09
N LEU A 754 18.43 -28.12 -19.35
CA LEU A 754 19.36 -28.30 -20.47
C LEU A 754 19.91 -26.96 -21.00
N VAL A 755 19.10 -25.90 -20.98
CA VAL A 755 19.51 -24.56 -21.46
C VAL A 755 20.55 -23.97 -20.51
N PHE A 756 20.30 -23.98 -19.20
CA PHE A 756 21.26 -23.48 -18.23
C PHE A 756 22.58 -24.28 -18.24
N ALA A 757 22.52 -25.59 -18.49
CA ALA A 757 23.73 -26.40 -18.66
C ALA A 757 24.54 -26.00 -19.91
N ALA A 758 23.87 -25.68 -21.02
CA ALA A 758 24.51 -25.20 -22.24
C ALA A 758 25.08 -23.78 -22.09
N GLU A 759 24.38 -22.87 -21.42
CA GLU A 759 24.87 -21.52 -21.10
C GLU A 759 26.15 -21.56 -20.23
N VAL A 760 26.22 -22.51 -19.29
CA VAL A 760 27.41 -22.71 -18.44
C VAL A 760 28.58 -23.26 -19.25
N ASP A 761 28.35 -24.22 -20.16
CA ASP A 761 29.41 -24.71 -21.04
C ASP A 761 29.89 -23.61 -22.01
N ASP A 762 28.99 -22.79 -22.53
CA ASP A 762 29.29 -21.64 -23.39
C ASP A 762 30.17 -20.60 -22.66
N PHE A 763 29.79 -20.23 -21.44
CA PHE A 763 30.59 -19.37 -20.56
C PHE A 763 31.99 -19.96 -20.31
N LEU A 764 32.11 -21.26 -20.04
CA LEU A 764 33.40 -21.91 -19.80
C LEU A 764 34.25 -22.10 -21.07
N THR A 765 33.64 -22.23 -22.25
CA THR A 765 34.33 -22.54 -23.51
C THR A 765 34.59 -21.29 -24.36
N ARG A 766 33.56 -20.54 -24.75
CA ARG A 766 33.70 -19.34 -25.61
C ARG A 766 34.21 -18.14 -24.82
N HIS A 767 33.71 -17.94 -23.60
CA HIS A 767 34.12 -16.83 -22.72
C HIS A 767 35.25 -17.22 -21.75
N ASN A 768 35.76 -18.45 -21.83
CA ASN A 768 36.85 -19.02 -21.00
C ASN A 768 36.59 -19.02 -19.47
N GLY A 769 35.36 -18.74 -19.02
CA GLY A 769 34.99 -18.49 -17.63
C GLY A 769 35.28 -17.06 -17.13
N CYS A 770 35.42 -16.09 -18.04
CA CYS A 770 35.80 -14.72 -17.72
C CYS A 770 34.59 -13.81 -17.42
N VAL A 771 34.50 -13.29 -16.18
CA VAL A 771 33.44 -12.38 -15.70
C VAL A 771 33.69 -10.92 -16.12
N GLU A 772 34.94 -10.56 -16.45
CA GLU A 772 35.27 -9.24 -17.02
C GLU A 772 34.94 -9.13 -18.53
N ASN A 773 34.53 -10.23 -19.19
CA ASN A 773 34.19 -10.25 -20.62
C ASN A 773 32.90 -9.44 -20.91
N PRO A 774 32.92 -8.45 -21.83
CA PRO A 774 31.79 -7.56 -22.09
C PRO A 774 30.55 -8.26 -22.68
N ASP A 775 30.71 -9.45 -23.29
CA ASP A 775 29.61 -10.22 -23.88
C ASP A 775 28.85 -11.08 -22.85
N VAL A 776 29.32 -11.13 -21.59
CA VAL A 776 28.73 -11.93 -20.51
C VAL A 776 27.74 -11.08 -19.69
N ASP A 777 26.46 -11.48 -19.66
CA ASP A 777 25.45 -10.79 -18.85
C ASP A 777 25.69 -11.03 -17.35
N LEU A 778 25.95 -9.96 -16.61
CA LEU A 778 26.12 -10.01 -15.16
C LEU A 778 24.83 -10.43 -14.42
N GLN A 779 23.65 -10.29 -15.03
CA GLN A 779 22.41 -10.84 -14.46
C GLN A 779 22.34 -12.36 -14.59
N TRP A 780 22.93 -12.93 -15.65
CA TRP A 780 23.14 -14.38 -15.76
C TRP A 780 24.21 -14.87 -14.78
N ILE A 781 25.31 -14.13 -14.59
CA ILE A 781 26.31 -14.43 -13.55
C ILE A 781 25.69 -14.36 -12.14
N ALA A 782 24.75 -13.45 -11.88
CA ALA A 782 23.97 -13.43 -10.64
C ALA A 782 23.16 -14.74 -10.47
N MET A 783 22.50 -15.21 -11.53
CA MET A 783 21.78 -16.49 -11.50
C MET A 783 22.71 -17.69 -11.28
N LEU A 784 23.91 -17.68 -11.87
CA LEU A 784 24.95 -18.69 -11.62
C LEU A 784 25.36 -18.69 -10.14
N PHE A 785 25.67 -17.54 -9.54
CA PHE A 785 26.00 -17.46 -8.11
C PHE A 785 24.80 -17.86 -7.21
N ALA A 786 23.56 -17.56 -7.59
CA ALA A 786 22.38 -18.01 -6.85
C ALA A 786 22.25 -19.55 -6.86
N VAL A 787 22.53 -20.20 -8.01
CA VAL A 787 22.58 -21.66 -8.16
C VAL A 787 23.68 -22.27 -7.28
N LEU A 788 24.90 -21.71 -7.31
CA LEU A 788 26.01 -22.18 -6.46
C LEU A 788 25.68 -22.03 -4.96
N THR A 789 25.09 -20.89 -4.59
CA THR A 789 24.62 -20.60 -3.22
C THR A 789 23.58 -21.62 -2.75
N GLY A 790 22.55 -21.89 -3.56
CA GLY A 790 21.50 -22.85 -3.25
C GLY A 790 22.04 -24.28 -3.11
N SER A 791 22.90 -24.71 -4.04
CA SER A 791 23.54 -26.02 -3.96
C SER A 791 24.41 -26.18 -2.70
N MET A 792 25.25 -25.17 -2.39
CA MET A 792 26.17 -25.25 -1.25
C MET A 792 25.44 -25.20 0.10
N ALA A 793 24.38 -24.39 0.23
CA ALA A 793 23.59 -24.32 1.45
C ALA A 793 22.75 -25.59 1.70
N CYS A 794 22.27 -26.25 0.64
CA CYS A 794 21.39 -27.42 0.74
C CYS A 794 22.10 -28.78 0.60
N ALA A 795 23.41 -28.82 0.29
CA ALA A 795 24.17 -30.05 0.21
C ALA A 795 24.39 -30.70 1.59
N PRO A 796 24.10 -32.00 1.78
CA PRO A 796 24.56 -32.75 2.95
C PRO A 796 26.09 -32.69 3.12
N ARG A 797 26.58 -32.70 4.36
CA ARG A 797 28.04 -32.65 4.68
C ARG A 797 28.88 -33.62 3.81
N PRO A 798 28.49 -34.89 3.57
CA PRO A 798 29.26 -35.81 2.72
C PRO A 798 29.30 -35.41 1.25
N VAL A 799 28.24 -34.76 0.74
CA VAL A 799 28.13 -34.33 -0.65
C VAL A 799 29.04 -33.12 -0.90
N ALA A 800 29.00 -32.10 -0.03
CA ALA A 800 29.92 -30.96 -0.11
C ALA A 800 31.39 -31.40 -0.01
N HIS A 801 31.69 -32.36 0.88
CA HIS A 801 33.02 -32.97 1.00
C HIS A 801 33.44 -33.74 -0.28
N SER A 802 32.52 -34.38 -1.00
CA SER A 802 32.80 -35.04 -2.29
C SER A 802 33.19 -34.09 -3.43
N TRP A 803 32.89 -32.79 -3.27
CA TRP A 803 33.32 -31.71 -4.16
C TRP A 803 34.64 -31.06 -3.69
N GLY A 804 35.24 -31.55 -2.60
CA GLY A 804 36.51 -31.07 -2.06
C GLY A 804 36.41 -29.88 -1.10
N PHE A 805 35.20 -29.45 -0.69
CA PHE A 805 35.03 -28.37 0.28
C PHE A 805 34.96 -28.93 1.71
N LYS A 806 35.65 -28.26 2.64
CA LYS A 806 35.57 -28.56 4.07
C LYS A 806 34.28 -27.96 4.65
N GLU A 807 33.84 -28.51 5.77
CA GLU A 807 32.63 -28.07 6.49
C GLU A 807 32.63 -26.57 6.84
N ALA A 808 33.76 -26.01 7.29
CA ALA A 808 33.89 -24.57 7.55
C ALA A 808 33.85 -23.71 6.27
N GLU A 809 34.25 -24.27 5.13
CA GLU A 809 34.22 -23.59 3.83
C GLU A 809 32.79 -23.57 3.26
N GLN A 810 31.98 -24.61 3.50
CA GLN A 810 30.59 -24.71 3.03
C GLN A 810 29.74 -23.50 3.45
N ILE A 811 29.78 -23.12 4.73
CA ILE A 811 29.01 -21.98 5.27
C ILE A 811 29.56 -20.65 4.71
N THR A 812 30.88 -20.53 4.62
CA THR A 812 31.59 -19.32 4.21
C THR A 812 31.37 -19.01 2.72
N LEU A 813 31.49 -20.02 1.86
CA LEU A 813 31.28 -19.91 0.41
C LEU A 813 29.81 -19.65 0.07
N ALA A 814 28.87 -20.31 0.74
CA ALA A 814 27.45 -20.05 0.54
C ALA A 814 27.09 -18.58 0.84
N ASN A 815 27.64 -17.99 1.92
CA ASN A 815 27.44 -16.57 2.19
C ASN A 815 28.15 -15.67 1.15
N ARG A 816 29.41 -15.95 0.79
CA ARG A 816 30.13 -15.18 -0.23
C ARG A 816 29.44 -15.19 -1.60
N TRP A 817 28.83 -16.31 -2.00
CA TRP A 817 28.07 -16.40 -3.25
C TRP A 817 26.67 -15.73 -3.16
N PHE A 818 26.06 -15.68 -1.98
CA PHE A 818 24.84 -14.88 -1.74
C PHE A 818 25.12 -13.39 -1.96
N GLU A 819 26.21 -12.88 -1.39
CA GLU A 819 26.63 -11.48 -1.62
C GLU A 819 27.08 -11.25 -3.06
N ALA A 820 27.83 -12.18 -3.67
CA ALA A 820 28.22 -12.11 -5.08
C ALA A 820 27.01 -11.98 -6.03
N THR A 821 25.92 -12.71 -5.75
CA THR A 821 24.65 -12.59 -6.48
C THR A 821 24.13 -11.15 -6.40
N THR A 822 24.09 -10.58 -5.20
CA THR A 822 23.59 -9.21 -4.94
C THR A 822 24.50 -8.15 -5.60
N VAL A 823 25.82 -8.33 -5.54
CA VAL A 823 26.80 -7.45 -6.22
C VAL A 823 26.62 -7.51 -7.74
N CYS A 824 26.42 -8.69 -8.33
CA CYS A 824 26.16 -8.83 -9.76
C CYS A 824 24.87 -8.12 -10.20
N LEU A 825 23.78 -8.29 -9.45
CA LEU A 825 22.51 -7.57 -9.69
C LEU A 825 22.67 -6.04 -9.63
N ASN A 826 23.42 -5.54 -8.65
CA ASN A 826 23.64 -4.10 -8.47
C ASN A 826 24.55 -3.51 -9.56
N ILE A 827 25.64 -4.18 -9.95
CA ILE A 827 26.51 -3.74 -11.07
C ILE A 827 25.76 -3.85 -12.41
N ALA A 828 24.80 -4.77 -12.51
CA ALA A 828 23.89 -4.87 -13.64
C ALA A 828 22.79 -3.79 -13.66
N ASP A 829 22.56 -3.04 -12.57
CA ASP A 829 21.41 -2.14 -12.44
C ASP A 829 20.08 -2.84 -12.78
N TYR A 830 19.87 -4.02 -12.18
CA TYR A 830 18.75 -4.92 -12.50
C TYR A 830 17.36 -4.27 -12.31
N THR A 831 17.28 -3.21 -11.50
CA THR A 831 16.05 -2.42 -11.26
C THR A 831 15.66 -1.52 -12.42
N ALA A 832 16.62 -1.08 -13.25
CA ALA A 832 16.35 -0.32 -14.48
C ALA A 832 16.50 -1.18 -15.74
N ARG A 833 17.47 -2.11 -15.76
CA ARG A 833 17.78 -2.99 -16.90
C ARG A 833 17.18 -4.39 -16.70
N HIS A 834 15.87 -4.50 -16.81
CA HIS A 834 15.12 -5.72 -16.52
C HIS A 834 15.57 -6.91 -17.40
N SER A 835 16.04 -7.99 -16.77
CA SER A 835 16.31 -9.28 -17.40
C SER A 835 15.67 -10.42 -16.60
N ILE A 836 15.20 -11.47 -17.28
CA ILE A 836 14.59 -12.64 -16.61
C ILE A 836 15.59 -13.32 -15.66
N TYR A 837 16.89 -13.30 -15.97
CA TYR A 837 17.93 -13.86 -15.12
C TYR A 837 17.98 -13.21 -13.72
N SER A 838 17.67 -11.91 -13.59
CA SER A 838 17.59 -11.26 -12.27
C SER A 838 16.44 -11.81 -11.42
N VAL A 839 15.28 -12.02 -12.04
CA VAL A 839 14.09 -12.59 -11.42
C VAL A 839 14.34 -14.04 -11.02
N GLN A 840 15.02 -14.81 -11.89
CA GLN A 840 15.43 -16.19 -11.63
C GLN A 840 16.44 -16.28 -10.47
N ALA A 841 17.50 -15.46 -10.49
CA ALA A 841 18.50 -15.39 -9.43
C ALA A 841 17.84 -15.15 -8.06
N ILE A 842 16.98 -14.13 -7.98
CA ILE A 842 16.24 -13.81 -6.76
C ILE A 842 15.31 -14.96 -6.35
N ALA A 843 14.56 -15.55 -7.28
CA ALA A 843 13.63 -16.64 -6.98
C ALA A 843 14.34 -17.94 -6.53
N VAL A 844 15.58 -18.19 -6.97
CA VAL A 844 16.47 -19.25 -6.45
C VAL A 844 16.94 -18.92 -5.04
N LEU A 845 17.38 -17.68 -4.77
CA LEU A 845 17.90 -17.27 -3.46
C LEU A 845 16.93 -17.47 -2.29
N THR A 846 15.62 -17.59 -2.53
CA THR A 846 14.63 -17.95 -1.49
C THR A 846 14.93 -19.30 -0.80
N ILE A 847 15.62 -20.24 -1.47
CA ILE A 847 16.00 -21.52 -0.85
C ILE A 847 17.15 -21.34 0.18
N PRO A 848 18.33 -20.79 -0.18
CA PRO A 848 19.43 -20.61 0.76
C PRO A 848 19.24 -19.45 1.75
N ALA A 849 18.53 -18.36 1.40
CA ALA A 849 18.43 -17.16 2.25
C ALA A 849 18.00 -17.49 3.68
N HIS A 850 17.00 -18.35 3.82
CA HIS A 850 16.47 -18.78 5.11
C HIS A 850 17.42 -19.71 5.88
N LEU A 851 18.27 -20.49 5.22
CA LEU A 851 19.32 -21.26 5.89
C LEU A 851 20.45 -20.36 6.40
N LEU A 852 20.89 -19.41 5.57
CA LEU A 852 22.04 -18.55 5.84
C LEU A 852 21.74 -17.39 6.81
N GLY A 853 20.48 -16.96 6.89
CA GLY A 853 20.01 -15.88 7.78
C GLY A 853 19.51 -14.63 7.06
N HIS A 854 19.72 -14.52 5.74
CA HIS A 854 19.35 -13.38 4.88
C HIS A 854 17.85 -13.21 4.62
N SER A 855 17.00 -13.69 5.53
CA SER A 855 15.54 -13.69 5.42
C SER A 855 14.95 -12.30 5.11
N ASN A 856 15.48 -11.22 5.67
CA ASN A 856 14.95 -9.86 5.44
C ASN A 856 15.31 -9.34 4.05
N ARG A 857 16.59 -9.41 3.68
CA ARG A 857 17.10 -9.02 2.35
C ARG A 857 16.33 -9.74 1.24
N GLN A 858 16.07 -11.04 1.41
CA GLN A 858 15.33 -11.84 0.44
C GLN A 858 13.88 -11.37 0.23
N SER A 859 13.20 -10.86 1.26
CA SER A 859 11.85 -10.29 1.06
C SER A 859 11.88 -8.96 0.28
N VAL A 860 12.93 -8.16 0.43
CA VAL A 860 13.11 -6.92 -0.36
C VAL A 860 13.43 -7.26 -1.81
N LEU A 861 14.35 -8.19 -2.04
CA LEU A 861 14.68 -8.70 -3.39
C LEU A 861 13.46 -9.32 -4.07
N LEU A 862 12.67 -10.14 -3.37
CA LEU A 862 11.46 -10.73 -3.95
C LEU A 862 10.44 -9.67 -4.36
N ALA A 863 10.27 -8.61 -3.56
CA ALA A 863 9.39 -7.49 -3.90
C ALA A 863 9.85 -6.72 -5.15
N SER A 864 11.16 -6.52 -5.36
CA SER A 864 11.66 -5.93 -6.60
C SER A 864 11.51 -6.90 -7.79
N ALA A 865 11.81 -8.19 -7.60
CA ALA A 865 11.64 -9.22 -8.63
C ALA A 865 10.20 -9.35 -9.15
N VAL A 866 9.18 -9.19 -8.30
CA VAL A 866 7.76 -9.12 -8.75
C VAL A 866 7.53 -7.95 -9.71
N ARG A 867 8.13 -6.78 -9.45
CA ARG A 867 7.97 -5.60 -10.31
C ARG A 867 8.79 -5.69 -11.59
N VAL A 868 9.99 -6.27 -11.54
CA VAL A 868 10.78 -6.60 -12.74
C VAL A 868 10.03 -7.61 -13.62
N ALA A 869 9.49 -8.68 -13.04
CA ALA A 869 8.68 -9.68 -13.75
C ALA A 869 7.40 -9.11 -14.38
N GLN A 870 6.77 -8.13 -13.73
CA GLN A 870 5.62 -7.42 -14.30
C GLN A 870 6.01 -6.57 -15.51
N ASN A 871 7.10 -5.81 -15.45
CA ASN A 871 7.60 -5.03 -16.59
C ASN A 871 8.07 -5.91 -17.75
N LEU A 872 8.65 -7.08 -17.47
CA LEU A 872 8.99 -8.13 -18.45
C LEU A 872 7.76 -8.85 -19.03
N GLY A 873 6.53 -8.47 -18.65
CA GLY A 873 5.30 -9.06 -19.18
C GLY A 873 5.01 -10.50 -18.73
N LEU A 874 5.75 -11.04 -17.75
CA LEU A 874 5.60 -12.45 -17.31
C LEU A 874 4.23 -12.74 -16.66
N HIS A 875 3.50 -11.69 -16.29
CA HIS A 875 2.12 -11.72 -15.80
C HIS A 875 1.05 -11.74 -16.91
N ARG A 876 1.45 -11.66 -18.19
CA ARG A 876 0.55 -11.54 -19.36
C ARG A 876 0.84 -12.58 -20.45
N LEU A 877 1.06 -13.83 -20.03
CA LEU A 877 1.43 -14.92 -20.94
C LEU A 877 0.23 -15.75 -21.41
N GLY A 878 -1.00 -15.49 -20.98
CA GLY A 878 -2.21 -16.19 -21.40
C GLY A 878 -2.18 -17.71 -21.13
N GLU A 879 -3.04 -18.47 -21.79
CA GLU A 879 -3.05 -19.95 -21.70
C GLU A 879 -2.07 -20.63 -22.69
N GLU A 880 -2.01 -21.97 -22.66
CA GLU A 880 -1.17 -22.77 -23.56
C GLU A 880 -1.50 -22.54 -25.04
N MET A 881 -0.51 -22.77 -25.90
CA MET A 881 -0.60 -22.66 -27.36
C MET A 881 -0.19 -23.99 -28.02
N GLU A 882 -0.50 -24.13 -29.31
CA GLU A 882 -0.12 -25.26 -30.14
C GLU A 882 1.40 -25.49 -30.16
N GLU A 883 1.82 -26.74 -30.37
CA GLU A 883 3.15 -27.22 -29.92
C GLU A 883 4.34 -26.75 -30.78
N GLU A 884 4.12 -26.14 -31.94
CA GLU A 884 5.15 -25.82 -32.96
C GLU A 884 5.72 -24.39 -32.89
N SER A 885 5.87 -23.81 -31.69
CA SER A 885 6.44 -22.45 -31.53
C SER A 885 7.95 -22.45 -31.20
N PRO A 886 8.82 -21.73 -31.93
CA PRO A 886 10.25 -21.67 -31.63
C PRO A 886 10.59 -20.95 -30.30
N ASP A 887 9.70 -20.11 -29.77
CA ASP A 887 9.85 -19.45 -28.46
C ASP A 887 9.27 -20.28 -27.29
N LEU A 888 8.83 -21.54 -27.51
CA LEU A 888 8.11 -22.36 -26.52
C LEU A 888 8.85 -22.47 -25.17
N VAL A 889 10.15 -22.77 -25.18
CA VAL A 889 10.97 -22.89 -23.95
C VAL A 889 11.02 -21.58 -23.18
N LYS A 890 11.18 -20.45 -23.87
CA LYS A 890 11.26 -19.11 -23.27
C LYS A 890 9.91 -18.65 -22.71
N ARG A 891 8.81 -19.01 -23.39
CA ARG A 891 7.43 -18.73 -22.95
C ARG A 891 7.07 -19.56 -21.71
N GLU A 892 7.38 -20.85 -21.70
CA GLU A 892 7.23 -21.73 -20.53
C GLU A 892 8.12 -21.28 -19.37
N LEU A 893 9.38 -20.90 -19.62
CA LEU A 893 10.27 -20.33 -18.61
C LEU A 893 9.64 -19.12 -17.91
N GLY A 894 9.02 -18.21 -18.68
CA GLY A 894 8.25 -17.09 -18.14
C GLY A 894 7.10 -17.52 -17.22
N ARG A 895 6.38 -18.61 -17.57
CA ARG A 895 5.33 -19.20 -16.69
C ARG A 895 5.92 -19.72 -15.40
N ARG A 896 6.99 -20.53 -15.48
CA ARG A 896 7.66 -21.15 -14.32
C ARG A 896 8.12 -20.09 -13.32
N VAL A 897 8.76 -19.03 -13.82
CA VAL A 897 9.20 -17.87 -13.02
C VAL A 897 8.01 -17.14 -12.40
N TRP A 898 7.00 -16.76 -13.20
CA TRP A 898 5.83 -16.01 -12.70
C TRP A 898 5.07 -16.77 -11.60
N TRP A 899 4.78 -18.04 -11.82
CA TRP A 899 4.06 -18.86 -10.85
C TRP A 899 4.89 -19.17 -9.60
N GLN A 900 6.23 -19.26 -9.70
CA GLN A 900 7.06 -19.36 -8.51
C GLN A 900 7.05 -18.08 -7.67
N LEU A 901 7.00 -16.89 -8.29
CA LEU A 901 6.78 -15.63 -7.56
C LEU A 901 5.41 -15.64 -6.87
N CYS A 902 4.35 -16.09 -7.55
CA CYS A 902 3.02 -16.25 -6.94
C CYS A 902 3.06 -17.17 -5.70
N THR A 903 3.73 -18.32 -5.77
CA THR A 903 3.93 -19.22 -4.62
C THR A 903 4.62 -18.52 -3.46
N GLN A 904 5.71 -17.81 -3.72
CA GLN A 904 6.54 -17.21 -2.67
C GLN A 904 5.83 -16.00 -2.01
N ASP A 905 5.14 -15.17 -2.81
CA ASP A 905 4.28 -14.08 -2.33
C ASP A 905 3.08 -14.60 -1.52
N TRP A 906 2.31 -15.54 -2.06
CA TRP A 906 1.12 -16.08 -1.38
C TRP A 906 1.45 -16.90 -0.13
N PHE A 907 2.57 -17.63 -0.10
CA PHE A 907 3.03 -18.26 1.15
C PHE A 907 3.67 -17.30 2.14
N SER A 908 3.96 -16.05 1.75
CA SER A 908 4.35 -14.98 2.67
C SER A 908 3.15 -14.38 3.42
N ILE A 909 1.92 -14.50 2.90
CA ILE A 909 0.68 -13.90 3.45
C ILE A 909 0.49 -14.10 4.96
N PRO A 910 0.73 -15.27 5.57
CA PRO A 910 0.65 -15.36 7.03
C PRO A 910 1.62 -14.38 7.71
N PHE A 911 2.83 -14.22 7.21
CA PHE A 911 3.87 -13.40 7.82
C PHE A 911 3.63 -11.90 7.58
N SER A 912 3.25 -11.50 6.36
CA SER A 912 3.02 -10.11 5.94
C SER A 912 1.58 -9.59 6.17
N GLU A 913 0.62 -10.48 6.36
CA GLU A 913 -0.84 -10.23 6.33
C GLU A 913 -1.31 -9.41 5.09
N SER A 914 -0.54 -9.54 4.00
CA SER A 914 -0.68 -8.80 2.73
C SER A 914 0.10 -9.51 1.61
N TYR A 915 -0.18 -9.21 0.35
CA TYR A 915 0.48 -9.82 -0.82
C TYR A 915 0.57 -8.85 -2.00
N LEU A 916 1.53 -9.09 -2.90
CA LEU A 916 1.86 -8.21 -4.03
C LEU A 916 1.19 -8.61 -5.35
N ILE A 917 0.80 -9.88 -5.49
CA ILE A 917 0.25 -10.46 -6.72
C ILE A 917 -1.21 -10.88 -6.49
N HIS A 918 -2.16 -10.03 -6.88
CA HIS A 918 -3.57 -10.38 -6.85
C HIS A 918 -3.96 -11.30 -8.02
N SER A 919 -4.79 -12.31 -7.74
CA SER A 919 -5.15 -13.38 -8.69
C SER A 919 -5.92 -12.89 -9.93
N THR A 920 -6.57 -11.73 -9.84
CA THR A 920 -7.27 -11.08 -10.96
C THR A 920 -6.38 -10.15 -11.80
N CYS A 921 -5.09 -10.01 -11.46
CA CYS A 921 -4.16 -9.04 -12.05
C CYS A 921 -3.12 -9.69 -12.98
N PHE A 922 -3.32 -10.94 -13.39
CA PHE A 922 -2.49 -11.65 -14.36
C PHE A 922 -3.32 -12.66 -15.15
N ASP A 923 -2.89 -12.98 -16.38
CA ASP A 923 -3.54 -13.97 -17.27
C ASP A 923 -2.64 -15.19 -17.60
N THR A 924 -1.42 -15.20 -17.07
CA THR A 924 -0.45 -16.30 -17.23
C THR A 924 -0.97 -17.62 -16.67
N GLY A 925 -1.46 -18.50 -17.55
CA GLY A 925 -1.82 -19.89 -17.26
C GLY A 925 -0.66 -20.73 -16.70
N LYS A 926 -1.00 -21.89 -16.13
CA LYS A 926 -0.08 -22.77 -15.38
C LYS A 926 1.17 -23.19 -16.19
N PRO A 927 2.36 -23.34 -15.58
CA PRO A 927 3.55 -23.86 -16.27
C PRO A 927 3.36 -25.34 -16.60
N ARG A 928 3.79 -25.78 -17.79
CA ARG A 928 3.55 -27.12 -18.36
C ARG A 928 4.10 -28.26 -17.48
N ASN A 929 3.45 -29.42 -17.53
CA ASN A 929 4.04 -30.68 -17.06
C ASN A 929 4.65 -31.36 -18.29
N CYS A 930 5.97 -31.36 -18.43
CA CYS A 930 6.67 -31.86 -19.61
C CYS A 930 8.03 -32.48 -19.27
N TYR A 931 8.60 -33.18 -20.24
CA TYR A 931 10.03 -33.46 -20.28
C TYR A 931 10.84 -32.16 -20.53
N GLU A 932 12.12 -32.15 -20.15
CA GLU A 932 13.05 -31.04 -20.41
C GLU A 932 13.79 -31.21 -21.75
N GLU A 933 13.66 -32.40 -22.35
CA GLU A 933 14.33 -32.81 -23.58
C GLU A 933 13.57 -32.35 -24.84
N ASP A 934 12.24 -32.46 -24.85
CA ASP A 934 11.38 -32.21 -26.01
C ASP A 934 10.19 -31.27 -25.74
N MET A 935 10.03 -30.77 -24.50
CA MET A 935 8.90 -29.93 -24.04
C MET A 935 7.51 -30.55 -24.22
N ARG A 936 7.42 -31.87 -24.48
CA ARG A 936 6.17 -32.57 -24.75
C ARG A 936 5.33 -32.69 -23.49
N SER A 937 4.04 -32.37 -23.62
CA SER A 937 3.07 -32.38 -22.52
C SER A 937 2.86 -33.79 -21.94
N LEU A 938 2.68 -33.88 -20.61
CA LEU A 938 2.47 -35.12 -19.87
C LEU A 938 1.30 -34.97 -18.86
N PRO A 939 0.48 -36.01 -18.63
CA PRO A 939 -0.57 -36.02 -17.60
C PRO A 939 -0.05 -35.63 -16.21
N ASP A 940 -0.89 -34.97 -15.39
CA ASP A 940 -0.54 -34.51 -14.04
C ASP A 940 -0.18 -35.63 -13.05
N ASP A 941 -0.40 -36.90 -13.40
CA ASP A 941 0.01 -38.10 -12.63
C ASP A 941 1.38 -38.68 -13.04
N ILE A 942 2.08 -38.07 -14.00
CA ILE A 942 3.47 -38.40 -14.34
C ILE A 942 4.43 -37.37 -13.68
N PRO A 943 5.38 -37.81 -12.83
CA PRO A 943 6.31 -36.91 -12.16
C PRO A 943 7.36 -36.31 -13.12
N THR A 944 7.44 -35.00 -13.16
CA THR A 944 8.42 -34.17 -13.87
C THR A 944 9.08 -33.18 -12.91
N ILE A 945 10.02 -32.38 -13.41
CA ILE A 945 10.65 -31.30 -12.63
C ILE A 945 9.66 -30.20 -12.20
N MET A 946 8.52 -30.04 -12.90
CA MET A 946 7.48 -29.06 -12.57
C MET A 946 6.35 -29.63 -11.69
N SER A 947 6.29 -30.95 -11.52
CA SER A 947 5.21 -31.65 -10.79
C SER A 947 5.00 -31.20 -9.35
N TYR A 948 6.07 -30.84 -8.64
CA TYR A 948 5.98 -30.35 -7.26
C TYR A 948 5.36 -28.95 -7.23
N SER A 949 5.92 -28.00 -7.98
CA SER A 949 5.43 -26.63 -8.04
C SER A 949 3.99 -26.56 -8.58
N ARG A 950 3.64 -27.36 -9.61
CA ARG A 950 2.26 -27.49 -10.15
C ARG A 950 1.23 -27.89 -9.11
N PHE A 951 1.60 -28.75 -8.15
CA PHE A 951 0.73 -29.06 -7.00
C PHE A 951 0.69 -27.89 -6.00
N PHE A 952 1.85 -27.32 -5.67
CA PHE A 952 1.97 -26.26 -4.67
C PHE A 952 1.29 -24.93 -5.05
N TYR A 953 1.11 -24.60 -6.34
CA TYR A 953 0.30 -23.45 -6.75
C TYR A 953 -1.14 -23.53 -6.21
N LYS A 954 -1.74 -24.73 -6.21
CA LYS A 954 -3.10 -24.97 -5.69
C LYS A 954 -3.16 -24.80 -4.17
N VAL A 955 -2.09 -25.18 -3.47
CA VAL A 955 -1.91 -25.02 -2.01
C VAL A 955 -1.69 -23.56 -1.63
N ALA A 956 -0.94 -22.81 -2.44
CA ALA A 956 -0.68 -21.38 -2.24
C ALA A 956 -1.92 -20.53 -2.44
N ALA A 957 -2.76 -20.86 -3.43
CA ALA A 957 -4.00 -20.13 -3.76
C ALA A 957 -5.03 -20.09 -2.61
N VAL A 958 -4.92 -20.95 -1.59
CA VAL A 958 -5.76 -20.91 -0.38
C VAL A 958 -5.40 -19.72 0.53
N MET A 959 -4.15 -19.24 0.50
CA MET A 959 -3.69 -18.18 1.41
C MET A 959 -4.31 -16.80 1.11
N PRO A 960 -4.39 -16.31 -0.16
CA PRO A 960 -5.15 -15.11 -0.49
C PRO A 960 -6.62 -15.26 -0.11
N GLN A 961 -7.26 -16.36 -0.51
CA GLN A 961 -8.68 -16.64 -0.25
C GLN A 961 -9.02 -16.55 1.25
N LEU A 962 -8.17 -17.11 2.12
CA LEU A 962 -8.32 -16.97 3.57
C LEU A 962 -8.12 -15.53 4.04
N GLN A 963 -7.11 -14.81 3.55
CA GLN A 963 -6.84 -13.44 4.00
C GLN A 963 -7.95 -12.46 3.56
N ASP A 964 -8.50 -12.64 2.37
CA ASP A 964 -9.64 -11.87 1.84
C ASP A 964 -10.92 -12.17 2.62
N GLY A 965 -11.17 -13.46 2.92
CA GLY A 965 -12.27 -13.90 3.79
C GLY A 965 -12.15 -13.35 5.21
N LEU A 966 -10.96 -13.38 5.81
CA LEU A 966 -10.68 -12.81 7.14
C LEU A 966 -10.78 -11.28 7.19
N THR A 967 -10.53 -10.61 6.06
CA THR A 967 -10.62 -9.15 5.92
C THR A 967 -12.06 -8.69 5.72
N SER A 968 -12.86 -9.47 4.98
CA SER A 968 -14.28 -9.18 4.72
C SER A 968 -15.24 -9.64 5.83
N SER A 969 -14.82 -10.59 6.68
CA SER A 969 -15.62 -11.09 7.82
C SER A 969 -15.64 -10.11 9.00
N ASN A 970 -16.81 -9.84 9.57
CA ASN A 970 -16.99 -8.78 10.58
C ASN A 970 -16.98 -9.27 12.05
N THR A 971 -17.07 -10.57 12.31
CA THR A 971 -17.13 -11.12 13.68
C THR A 971 -16.05 -12.17 13.93
N LEU A 972 -15.73 -12.42 15.20
CA LEU A 972 -14.75 -13.45 15.58
C LEU A 972 -15.16 -14.85 15.07
N TYR A 973 -16.46 -15.17 15.11
CA TYR A 973 -16.99 -16.44 14.63
C TYR A 973 -17.00 -16.54 13.09
N THR A 974 -17.41 -15.49 12.36
CA THR A 974 -17.34 -15.50 10.88
C THR A 974 -15.91 -15.59 10.37
N LYS A 975 -14.96 -14.90 11.03
CA LYS A 975 -13.52 -15.09 10.77
C LYS A 975 -13.05 -16.53 11.04
N TYR A 976 -13.66 -17.23 12.00
CA TYR A 976 -13.35 -18.63 12.28
C TYR A 976 -13.97 -19.59 11.27
N GLU A 977 -15.16 -19.30 10.74
CA GLU A 977 -15.78 -20.06 9.64
C GLU A 977 -14.89 -20.04 8.39
N GLN A 978 -14.27 -18.89 8.06
CA GLN A 978 -13.29 -18.80 6.96
C GLN A 978 -12.04 -19.68 7.19
N VAL A 979 -11.58 -19.78 8.45
CA VAL A 979 -10.48 -20.68 8.85
C VAL A 979 -10.89 -22.15 8.68
N LEU A 980 -12.09 -22.54 9.11
CA LEU A 980 -12.61 -23.92 8.96
C LEU A 980 -12.87 -24.29 7.49
N GLN A 981 -13.35 -23.36 6.68
CA GLN A 981 -13.52 -23.52 5.23
C GLN A 981 -12.16 -23.75 4.54
N SER A 982 -11.15 -22.95 4.90
CA SER A 982 -9.80 -23.05 4.35
C SER A 982 -9.08 -24.33 4.78
N ASP A 983 -9.27 -24.77 6.03
CA ASP A 983 -8.78 -26.05 6.55
C ASP A 983 -9.42 -27.24 5.79
N THR A 984 -10.73 -27.18 5.54
CA THR A 984 -11.47 -28.18 4.74
C THR A 984 -10.92 -28.26 3.31
N GLN A 985 -10.72 -27.11 2.66
CA GLN A 985 -10.15 -27.00 1.31
C GLN A 985 -8.71 -27.55 1.25
N MET A 986 -7.88 -27.23 2.25
CA MET A 986 -6.51 -27.72 2.39
C MET A 986 -6.47 -29.25 2.55
N ARG A 987 -7.40 -29.83 3.31
CA ARG A 987 -7.53 -31.30 3.46
C ARG A 987 -8.03 -31.97 2.18
N ALA A 988 -8.92 -31.34 1.42
CA ALA A 988 -9.36 -31.85 0.12
C ALA A 988 -8.20 -31.91 -0.89
N LEU A 989 -7.37 -30.85 -0.96
CA LEU A 989 -6.14 -30.86 -1.77
C LEU A 989 -5.16 -31.95 -1.33
N ALA A 990 -5.04 -32.22 -0.03
CA ALA A 990 -4.17 -33.24 0.54
C ALA A 990 -4.63 -34.69 0.29
N THR A 991 -5.89 -34.92 -0.12
CA THR A 991 -6.50 -36.27 -0.14
C THR A 991 -7.21 -36.64 -1.45
N GLN A 992 -8.02 -35.73 -2.00
CA GLN A 992 -8.87 -36.01 -3.17
C GLN A 992 -8.19 -35.62 -4.49
N HIS A 993 -7.34 -34.58 -4.48
CA HIS A 993 -6.72 -34.00 -5.68
C HIS A 993 -5.19 -34.09 -5.70
N VAL A 994 -4.63 -34.99 -4.90
CA VAL A 994 -3.19 -35.26 -4.82
C VAL A 994 -2.75 -36.25 -5.91
N PRO A 995 -1.72 -35.96 -6.73
CA PRO A 995 -1.21 -36.87 -7.76
C PRO A 995 -0.73 -38.21 -7.21
N HIS A 996 -0.82 -39.27 -8.01
CA HIS A 996 -0.50 -40.65 -7.61
C HIS A 996 0.90 -40.79 -7.01
N TYR A 997 1.93 -40.22 -7.67
CA TYR A 997 3.31 -40.26 -7.19
C TYR A 997 3.55 -39.47 -5.88
N ILE A 998 2.62 -38.63 -5.42
CA ILE A 998 2.68 -37.94 -4.11
C ILE A 998 1.97 -38.73 -2.99
N ARG A 999 1.08 -39.68 -3.33
CA ARG A 999 0.34 -40.49 -2.34
C ARG A 999 1.27 -41.45 -1.60
N SER A 1000 0.80 -41.95 -0.45
CA SER A 1000 1.50 -42.98 0.35
C SER A 1000 1.37 -44.40 -0.27
N VAL A 1001 1.70 -44.52 -1.55
CA VAL A 1001 1.83 -45.78 -2.30
C VAL A 1001 3.31 -46.23 -2.32
N PRO A 1002 3.63 -47.48 -2.70
CA PRO A 1002 5.02 -47.89 -2.94
C PRO A 1002 5.78 -46.93 -3.88
N LEU A 1003 7.11 -46.98 -3.84
CA LEU A 1003 7.94 -46.28 -4.82
C LEU A 1003 8.07 -47.12 -6.09
N ASP A 1004 8.07 -46.45 -7.24
CA ASP A 1004 8.36 -47.02 -8.55
C ASP A 1004 9.76 -46.58 -8.96
N ASP A 1005 10.63 -47.54 -9.30
CA ASP A 1005 12.03 -47.27 -9.67
C ASP A 1005 12.18 -46.43 -10.95
N ARG A 1006 11.09 -46.25 -11.71
CA ARG A 1006 11.03 -45.41 -12.91
C ARG A 1006 10.74 -43.93 -12.61
N TRP A 1007 10.43 -43.57 -11.36
CA TRP A 1007 10.19 -42.17 -10.99
C TRP A 1007 11.50 -41.41 -10.75
N PRO A 1008 11.53 -40.08 -10.96
CA PRO A 1008 12.67 -39.24 -10.62
C PRO A 1008 13.11 -39.42 -9.16
N CYS A 1009 14.43 -39.44 -8.93
CA CYS A 1009 15.06 -39.66 -7.62
C CYS A 1009 14.59 -38.69 -6.53
N HIS A 1010 14.04 -37.53 -6.89
CA HIS A 1010 13.50 -36.54 -5.96
C HIS A 1010 12.08 -36.82 -5.46
N VAL A 1011 11.32 -37.75 -6.05
CA VAL A 1011 9.92 -38.04 -5.65
C VAL A 1011 9.78 -38.43 -4.16
N PRO A 1012 10.67 -39.24 -3.55
CA PRO A 1012 10.66 -39.49 -2.10
C PRO A 1012 10.82 -38.22 -1.24
N TRP A 1013 11.67 -37.28 -1.69
CA TRP A 1013 11.87 -35.99 -1.00
C TRP A 1013 10.66 -35.07 -1.20
N ALA A 1014 10.12 -35.00 -2.42
CA ALA A 1014 8.93 -34.24 -2.76
C ALA A 1014 7.71 -34.67 -1.92
N ARG A 1015 7.50 -35.99 -1.70
CA ARG A 1015 6.45 -36.53 -0.81
C ARG A 1015 6.56 -35.98 0.62
N LYS A 1016 7.75 -36.03 1.22
CA LYS A 1016 7.98 -35.53 2.59
C LYS A 1016 7.84 -34.01 2.66
N SER A 1017 8.32 -33.31 1.64
CA SER A 1017 8.16 -31.86 1.48
C SER A 1017 6.67 -31.44 1.36
N VAL A 1018 5.85 -32.21 0.63
CA VAL A 1018 4.39 -32.06 0.60
C VAL A 1018 3.78 -32.25 2.00
N ALA A 1019 4.07 -33.37 2.67
CA ALA A 1019 3.48 -33.69 3.97
C ALA A 1019 3.85 -32.66 5.07
N ILE A 1020 5.12 -32.26 5.13
CA ILE A 1020 5.62 -31.24 6.06
C ILE A 1020 4.99 -29.87 5.77
N SER A 1021 4.96 -29.45 4.50
CA SER A 1021 4.45 -28.11 4.14
C SER A 1021 2.94 -28.00 4.26
N LEU A 1022 2.17 -29.00 3.83
CA LEU A 1022 0.70 -29.01 4.03
C LEU A 1022 0.35 -28.92 5.52
N SER A 1023 1.06 -29.68 6.37
CA SER A 1023 0.89 -29.63 7.82
C SER A 1023 1.22 -28.23 8.38
N HIS A 1024 2.28 -27.58 7.89
CA HIS A 1024 2.57 -26.19 8.27
C HIS A 1024 1.50 -25.22 7.81
N LYS A 1025 0.97 -25.35 6.59
CA LYS A 1025 -0.11 -24.45 6.09
C LYS A 1025 -1.43 -24.66 6.84
N ILE A 1026 -1.73 -25.87 7.32
CA ILE A 1026 -2.81 -26.11 8.28
C ILE A 1026 -2.59 -25.32 9.59
N ILE A 1027 -1.38 -25.32 10.15
CA ILE A 1027 -1.05 -24.49 11.33
C ILE A 1027 -1.19 -22.99 11.00
N MET A 1028 -0.73 -22.53 9.84
CA MET A 1028 -0.83 -21.13 9.41
C MET A 1028 -2.28 -20.65 9.22
N ILE A 1029 -3.15 -21.47 8.63
CA ILE A 1029 -4.59 -21.21 8.50
C ILE A 1029 -5.21 -20.99 9.88
N HIS A 1030 -4.89 -21.87 10.82
CA HIS A 1030 -5.47 -21.87 12.17
C HIS A 1030 -4.85 -20.87 13.15
N ARG A 1031 -3.66 -20.31 12.85
CA ARG A 1031 -2.81 -19.59 13.82
C ARG A 1031 -3.51 -18.46 14.59
N LYS A 1032 -4.38 -17.67 13.92
CA LYS A 1032 -5.02 -16.48 14.50
C LYS A 1032 -6.02 -16.83 15.63
N PHE A 1033 -6.41 -18.09 15.73
CA PHE A 1033 -7.29 -18.62 16.78
C PHE A 1033 -6.56 -19.51 17.79
N LEU A 1034 -5.23 -19.68 17.65
CA LEU A 1034 -4.46 -20.59 18.50
C LEU A 1034 -4.49 -20.17 19.98
N GLY A 1035 -4.22 -18.89 20.29
CA GLY A 1035 -4.28 -18.38 21.67
C GLY A 1035 -5.67 -18.56 22.30
N LEU A 1036 -6.73 -18.29 21.53
CA LEU A 1036 -8.12 -18.49 21.94
C LEU A 1036 -8.48 -19.97 22.15
N SER A 1037 -7.86 -20.89 21.40
CA SER A 1037 -8.13 -22.32 21.50
C SER A 1037 -7.63 -23.01 22.78
N PHE A 1038 -6.83 -22.30 23.59
CA PHE A 1038 -6.44 -22.73 24.93
C PHE A 1038 -7.42 -22.29 26.03
N SER A 1039 -8.20 -21.24 25.80
CA SER A 1039 -9.07 -20.62 26.81
C SER A 1039 -10.57 -20.69 26.53
N ASN A 1040 -10.97 -20.87 25.26
CA ASN A 1040 -12.37 -20.91 24.83
C ASN A 1040 -12.69 -22.20 24.04
N PRO A 1041 -13.61 -23.06 24.54
CA PRO A 1041 -13.97 -24.33 23.89
C PRO A 1041 -14.45 -24.22 22.44
N ALA A 1042 -15.04 -23.09 22.01
CA ALA A 1042 -15.52 -22.91 20.64
C ALA A 1042 -14.39 -23.03 19.59
N PHE A 1043 -13.15 -22.71 19.98
CA PHE A 1043 -11.98 -22.78 19.11
C PHE A 1043 -11.15 -24.06 19.33
N GLN A 1044 -11.59 -25.02 20.16
CA GLN A 1044 -10.80 -26.21 20.53
C GLN A 1044 -10.35 -27.07 19.31
N PHE A 1045 -11.09 -27.04 18.20
CA PHE A 1045 -10.68 -27.70 16.96
C PHE A 1045 -9.32 -27.18 16.44
N THR A 1046 -9.05 -25.88 16.55
CA THR A 1046 -7.73 -25.27 16.25
C THR A 1046 -6.61 -25.95 17.03
N ARG A 1047 -6.75 -26.07 18.36
CA ARG A 1047 -5.76 -26.71 19.24
C ARG A 1047 -5.47 -28.15 18.79
N LYS A 1048 -6.53 -28.94 18.56
CA LYS A 1048 -6.45 -30.33 18.10
C LYS A 1048 -5.76 -30.45 16.74
N THR A 1049 -6.14 -29.61 15.78
CA THR A 1049 -5.60 -29.59 14.42
C THR A 1049 -4.13 -29.17 14.38
N CYS A 1050 -3.74 -28.09 15.07
CA CYS A 1050 -2.35 -27.63 15.11
C CYS A 1050 -1.41 -28.64 15.78
N VAL A 1051 -1.85 -29.29 16.86
CA VAL A 1051 -1.09 -30.38 17.51
C VAL A 1051 -0.93 -31.59 16.58
N ALA A 1052 -2.00 -32.02 15.91
CA ALA A 1052 -1.93 -33.14 14.95
C ALA A 1052 -0.98 -32.84 13.77
N ALA A 1053 -1.05 -31.64 13.20
CA ALA A 1053 -0.14 -31.19 12.16
C ALA A 1053 1.32 -31.14 12.64
N SER A 1054 1.56 -30.67 13.87
CA SER A 1054 2.89 -30.64 14.48
C SER A 1054 3.49 -32.04 14.63
N LYS A 1055 2.70 -33.02 15.06
CA LYS A 1055 3.14 -34.43 15.15
C LYS A 1055 3.53 -34.99 13.77
N THR A 1056 2.79 -34.66 12.71
CA THR A 1056 3.13 -35.06 11.33
C THR A 1056 4.45 -34.46 10.86
N ILE A 1057 4.68 -33.16 11.08
CA ILE A 1057 5.93 -32.49 10.70
C ILE A 1057 7.14 -33.19 11.35
N ILE A 1058 7.07 -33.43 12.66
CA ILE A 1058 8.17 -34.02 13.43
C ILE A 1058 8.40 -35.49 13.01
N LYS A 1059 7.33 -36.26 12.76
CA LYS A 1059 7.42 -37.63 12.24
C LYS A 1059 8.19 -37.69 10.91
N GLU A 1060 7.81 -36.86 9.95
CA GLU A 1060 8.47 -36.84 8.64
C GLU A 1060 9.90 -36.30 8.72
N GLN A 1061 10.15 -35.25 9.53
CA GLN A 1061 11.48 -34.70 9.76
C GLN A 1061 12.47 -35.76 10.29
N LYS A 1062 12.07 -36.56 11.30
CA LYS A 1062 12.89 -37.69 11.80
C LYS A 1062 13.24 -38.71 10.73
N GLN A 1063 12.36 -38.90 9.74
CA GLN A 1063 12.58 -39.80 8.62
C GLN A 1063 13.26 -39.12 7.42
N MET A 1064 13.56 -37.82 7.46
CA MET A 1064 14.42 -37.15 6.47
C MET A 1064 15.91 -37.30 6.80
N VAL A 1065 16.27 -37.30 8.08
CA VAL A 1065 17.66 -37.45 8.57
C VAL A 1065 18.33 -38.75 8.08
N LYS A 1066 17.54 -39.77 7.70
CA LYS A 1066 18.01 -41.08 7.23
C LYS A 1066 18.18 -41.18 5.70
N ASP A 1067 17.61 -40.25 4.93
CA ASP A 1067 17.46 -40.37 3.48
C ASP A 1067 18.58 -39.70 2.67
N ASN A 1068 19.53 -39.00 3.33
CA ASN A 1068 20.67 -38.29 2.72
C ASN A 1068 20.32 -37.32 1.56
N GLY A 1069 19.07 -36.83 1.53
CA GLY A 1069 18.57 -35.89 0.51
C GLY A 1069 18.93 -34.42 0.80
N PRO A 1070 18.49 -33.49 -0.07
CA PRO A 1070 18.79 -32.06 0.05
C PRO A 1070 18.22 -31.46 1.34
N VAL A 1071 19.00 -30.59 1.99
CA VAL A 1071 18.65 -29.91 3.24
C VAL A 1071 17.85 -28.64 2.92
N LEU A 1072 16.52 -28.72 2.90
CA LEU A 1072 15.66 -27.56 2.62
C LEU A 1072 15.27 -26.80 3.89
N TRP A 1073 15.23 -25.46 3.82
CA TRP A 1073 14.96 -24.57 4.96
C TRP A 1073 13.63 -24.88 5.68
N ILE A 1074 12.61 -25.30 4.93
CA ILE A 1074 11.29 -25.67 5.45
C ILE A 1074 11.35 -26.80 6.48
N TYR A 1075 12.30 -27.73 6.37
CA TYR A 1075 12.44 -28.86 7.30
C TYR A 1075 12.94 -28.41 8.68
N HIS A 1076 13.59 -27.24 8.76
CA HIS A 1076 13.98 -26.62 10.01
C HIS A 1076 12.91 -25.64 10.49
N ALA A 1077 12.49 -24.70 9.63
CA ALA A 1077 11.52 -23.66 9.97
C ALA A 1077 10.18 -24.24 10.48
N PHE A 1078 9.61 -25.20 9.76
CA PHE A 1078 8.29 -25.72 10.10
C PHE A 1078 8.34 -26.68 11.30
N SER A 1079 9.50 -27.29 11.56
CA SER A 1079 9.74 -28.13 12.74
C SER A 1079 9.98 -27.29 14.01
N VAL A 1080 10.61 -26.12 13.88
CA VAL A 1080 10.65 -25.11 14.96
C VAL A 1080 9.24 -24.61 15.27
N ALA A 1081 8.44 -24.28 14.25
CA ALA A 1081 7.04 -23.90 14.41
C ALA A 1081 6.23 -25.02 15.11
N ALA A 1082 6.35 -26.27 14.66
CA ALA A 1082 5.73 -27.44 15.30
C ALA A 1082 6.16 -27.60 16.77
N GLY A 1083 7.45 -27.41 17.08
CA GLY A 1083 7.96 -27.41 18.45
C GLY A 1083 7.34 -26.30 19.32
N ILE A 1084 7.20 -25.09 18.79
CA ILE A 1084 6.54 -23.96 19.48
C ILE A 1084 5.08 -24.28 19.77
N ILE A 1085 4.33 -24.86 18.82
CA ILE A 1085 2.94 -25.31 19.04
C ILE A 1085 2.87 -26.33 20.18
N LEU A 1086 3.77 -27.32 20.20
CA LEU A 1086 3.80 -28.33 21.26
C LEU A 1086 4.20 -27.73 22.63
N CYS A 1087 5.17 -26.79 22.68
CA CYS A 1087 5.49 -26.05 23.90
C CYS A 1087 4.27 -25.29 24.45
N LEU A 1088 3.52 -24.59 23.59
CA LEU A 1088 2.30 -23.88 23.99
C LEU A 1088 1.20 -24.84 24.46
N ASP A 1089 1.13 -26.06 23.90
CA ASP A 1089 0.19 -27.10 24.35
C ASP A 1089 0.57 -27.73 25.70
N ILE A 1090 1.88 -27.93 25.94
CA ILE A 1090 2.44 -28.44 27.22
C ILE A 1090 2.11 -27.49 28.38
N LEU A 1091 2.22 -26.17 28.15
CA LEU A 1091 1.88 -25.14 29.15
C LEU A 1091 0.39 -25.12 29.54
N HIS A 1092 -0.48 -25.80 28.78
CA HIS A 1092 -1.92 -25.90 29.02
C HIS A 1092 -2.37 -27.36 29.23
N ARG A 1093 -1.55 -28.16 29.94
CA ARG A 1093 -1.82 -29.54 30.35
C ARG A 1093 -1.36 -29.81 31.78
N SER A 1094 -1.91 -30.85 32.40
CA SER A 1094 -1.36 -31.38 33.65
C SER A 1094 -0.11 -32.24 33.37
N PRO A 1095 0.91 -32.22 34.24
CA PRO A 1095 2.03 -33.17 34.17
C PRO A 1095 1.62 -34.65 34.28
N SER A 1096 0.39 -34.94 34.70
CA SER A 1096 -0.22 -36.28 34.69
C SER A 1096 -0.75 -36.72 33.32
N ASP A 1097 -0.90 -35.81 32.36
CA ASP A 1097 -1.53 -36.10 31.07
C ASP A 1097 -0.55 -36.90 30.18
N LYS A 1098 -1.06 -37.93 29.49
CA LYS A 1098 -0.23 -38.75 28.60
C LYS A 1098 0.40 -37.91 27.49
N GLU A 1099 -0.36 -36.99 26.93
CA GLU A 1099 0.07 -36.05 25.89
C GLU A 1099 1.11 -35.04 26.40
N TYR A 1100 1.10 -34.66 27.69
CA TYR A 1100 2.13 -33.78 28.24
C TYR A 1100 3.53 -34.43 28.12
N ILE A 1101 3.62 -35.72 28.48
CA ILE A 1101 4.86 -36.50 28.38
C ILE A 1101 5.24 -36.71 26.90
N GLU A 1102 4.27 -37.12 26.07
CA GLU A 1102 4.48 -37.34 24.63
C GLU A 1102 4.99 -36.07 23.91
N HIS A 1103 4.35 -34.92 24.16
CA HIS A 1103 4.68 -33.67 23.49
C HIS A 1103 6.05 -33.14 23.94
N ARG A 1104 6.42 -33.33 25.22
CA ARG A 1104 7.75 -32.98 25.71
C ARG A 1104 8.84 -33.75 24.98
N ILE A 1105 8.68 -35.07 24.86
CA ILE A 1105 9.61 -35.94 24.13
C ILE A 1105 9.74 -35.47 22.67
N LEU A 1106 8.62 -35.15 22.02
CA LEU A 1106 8.61 -34.63 20.64
C LEU A 1106 9.31 -33.27 20.46
N VAL A 1107 9.33 -32.39 21.47
CA VAL A 1107 10.12 -31.14 21.42
C VAL A 1107 11.61 -31.41 21.67
N GLU A 1108 11.94 -32.30 22.62
CA GLU A 1108 13.32 -32.72 22.91
C GLU A 1108 13.94 -33.43 21.68
N ASP A 1109 13.14 -34.23 20.96
CA ASP A 1109 13.47 -34.81 19.64
C ASP A 1109 13.77 -33.76 18.56
N VAL A 1110 12.96 -32.69 18.46
CA VAL A 1110 13.19 -31.61 17.48
C VAL A 1110 14.51 -30.88 17.79
N ILE A 1111 14.80 -30.65 19.08
CA ILE A 1111 16.06 -30.03 19.51
C ILE A 1111 17.26 -30.91 19.11
N ASP A 1112 17.18 -32.23 19.28
CA ASP A 1112 18.22 -33.16 18.83
C ASP A 1112 18.38 -33.13 17.30
N VAL A 1113 17.30 -33.26 16.53
CA VAL A 1113 17.36 -33.26 15.06
C VAL A 1113 17.94 -31.94 14.53
N LEU A 1114 17.48 -30.79 15.02
CA LEU A 1114 17.99 -29.48 14.62
C LEU A 1114 19.47 -29.29 14.96
N SER A 1115 19.96 -29.87 16.07
CA SER A 1115 21.36 -29.71 16.50
C SER A 1115 22.38 -30.25 15.48
N ARG A 1116 21.94 -31.13 14.59
CA ARG A 1116 22.75 -31.77 13.54
C ARG A 1116 23.01 -30.84 12.33
N PHE A 1117 22.36 -29.68 12.23
CA PHE A 1117 22.38 -28.81 11.04
C PHE A 1117 23.04 -27.44 11.31
N GLU A 1118 24.34 -27.46 11.59
CA GLU A 1118 25.14 -26.27 11.97
C GLU A 1118 25.13 -25.14 10.93
N ILE A 1119 24.92 -25.44 9.65
CA ILE A 1119 24.77 -24.43 8.57
C ILE A 1119 23.47 -23.60 8.68
N SER A 1120 22.44 -24.13 9.34
CA SER A 1120 21.11 -23.51 9.39
C SER A 1120 20.98 -22.54 10.57
N MET A 1121 20.92 -21.24 10.27
CA MET A 1121 20.66 -20.20 11.27
C MET A 1121 19.29 -20.39 11.95
N ILE A 1122 18.28 -20.85 11.18
CA ILE A 1122 16.95 -21.20 11.71
C ILE A 1122 17.03 -22.35 12.73
N ALA A 1123 17.88 -23.36 12.49
CA ALA A 1123 18.06 -24.45 13.44
C ALA A 1123 18.71 -23.95 14.74
N LYS A 1124 19.77 -23.15 14.63
CA LYS A 1124 20.46 -22.51 15.76
C LYS A 1124 19.51 -21.67 16.62
N ARG A 1125 18.80 -20.72 16.01
CA ARG A 1125 17.84 -19.83 16.71
C ARG A 1125 16.66 -20.60 17.30
N GLY A 1126 16.12 -21.57 16.54
CA GLY A 1126 15.03 -22.45 16.99
C GLY A 1126 15.38 -23.28 18.21
N ILE A 1127 16.59 -23.83 18.30
CA ILE A 1127 17.08 -24.58 19.48
C ILE A 1127 17.07 -23.71 20.74
N VAL A 1128 17.51 -22.45 20.65
CA VAL A 1128 17.50 -21.51 21.78
C VAL A 1128 16.06 -21.24 22.24
N ILE A 1129 15.15 -20.95 21.31
CA ILE A 1129 13.74 -20.66 21.61
C ILE A 1129 13.05 -21.88 22.25
N LEU A 1130 13.19 -23.07 21.68
CA LEU A 1130 12.58 -24.29 22.23
C LEU A 1130 13.14 -24.66 23.61
N ARG A 1131 14.45 -24.46 23.85
CA ARG A 1131 15.06 -24.65 25.17
C ARG A 1131 14.58 -23.63 26.20
N ALA A 1132 14.39 -22.36 25.81
CA ALA A 1132 13.84 -21.34 26.69
C ALA A 1132 12.39 -21.67 27.10
N LEU A 1133 11.54 -22.09 26.15
CA LEU A 1133 10.16 -22.51 26.42
C LEU A 1133 10.10 -23.75 27.33
N LEU A 1134 10.93 -24.78 27.09
CA LEU A 1134 11.06 -25.95 27.97
C LEU A 1134 11.70 -25.64 29.34
N THR A 1135 12.31 -24.48 29.50
CA THR A 1135 12.84 -24.01 30.79
C THR A 1135 11.76 -23.28 31.59
N LYS A 1136 10.99 -22.38 30.96
CA LYS A 1136 9.87 -21.68 31.61
C LYS A 1136 8.79 -22.63 32.17
N GLU A 1137 8.53 -23.77 31.50
CA GLU A 1137 7.65 -24.83 32.04
C GLU A 1137 8.04 -25.26 33.46
N ARG A 1138 9.35 -25.41 33.70
CA ARG A 1138 9.88 -25.95 34.96
C ARG A 1138 9.80 -24.93 36.11
N THR A 1139 9.72 -23.64 35.80
CA THR A 1139 9.82 -22.55 36.79
C THR A 1139 8.48 -21.89 37.10
N GLU A 1140 7.58 -21.74 36.14
CA GLU A 1140 6.33 -20.96 36.31
C GLU A 1140 5.06 -21.73 35.92
N ARG A 1141 4.49 -22.49 36.86
CA ARG A 1141 3.36 -23.40 36.56
C ARG A 1141 1.94 -22.82 36.60
N VAL A 1142 1.75 -21.52 36.87
CA VAL A 1142 0.39 -20.97 37.15
C VAL A 1142 0.11 -19.57 36.57
N ARG A 1143 1.08 -18.84 36.00
CA ARG A 1143 0.86 -17.47 35.46
C ARG A 1143 1.48 -17.27 34.08
N LYS A 1144 1.09 -16.17 33.44
CA LYS A 1144 1.16 -15.94 31.99
C LYS A 1144 2.59 -16.09 31.44
N LEU A 1145 2.69 -16.67 30.24
CA LEU A 1145 3.90 -16.68 29.44
C LEU A 1145 4.34 -15.25 29.14
N ASP A 1146 5.31 -14.73 29.89
CA ASP A 1146 5.96 -13.46 29.59
C ASP A 1146 6.82 -13.63 28.33
N ILE A 1147 6.34 -13.03 27.23
CA ILE A 1147 6.95 -13.02 25.91
C ILE A 1147 8.02 -11.92 25.81
N PRO A 1148 7.79 -10.67 26.28
CA PRO A 1148 8.85 -9.66 26.45
C PRO A 1148 10.15 -10.17 27.09
N GLU A 1149 10.09 -10.79 28.26
CA GLU A 1149 11.27 -11.32 28.95
C GLU A 1149 11.96 -12.42 28.14
N LEU A 1150 11.19 -13.26 27.44
CA LEU A 1150 11.75 -14.33 26.60
C LEU A 1150 12.40 -13.77 25.31
N ILE A 1151 11.89 -12.66 24.76
CA ILE A 1151 12.54 -11.88 23.69
C ILE A 1151 13.85 -11.27 24.20
N GLN A 1152 13.83 -10.62 25.36
CA GLN A 1152 15.01 -10.01 25.97
C GLN A 1152 16.09 -11.06 26.25
N SER A 1153 15.74 -12.16 26.92
CA SER A 1153 16.67 -13.26 27.21
C SER A 1153 17.25 -13.90 25.94
N PHE A 1154 16.46 -14.01 24.87
CA PHE A 1154 16.95 -14.45 23.56
C PHE A 1154 17.96 -13.46 22.96
N CYS A 1155 17.66 -12.16 22.97
CA CYS A 1155 18.57 -11.12 22.47
C CYS A 1155 19.87 -11.05 23.29
N GLU A 1156 19.80 -11.19 24.61
CA GLU A 1156 20.98 -11.29 25.49
C GLU A 1156 21.81 -12.54 25.21
N GLN A 1157 21.20 -13.66 24.85
CA GLN A 1157 21.91 -14.90 24.51
C GLN A 1157 22.55 -14.86 23.12
N GLU A 1158 21.94 -14.18 22.12
CA GLU A 1158 22.63 -13.87 20.87
C GLU A 1158 23.85 -12.96 21.12
N ARG A 1159 23.68 -11.88 21.91
CA ARG A 1159 24.80 -10.98 22.31
C ARG A 1159 25.92 -11.69 23.09
N ARG A 1160 25.61 -12.71 23.91
CA ARG A 1160 26.57 -13.43 24.76
C ARG A 1160 27.18 -14.69 24.13
N SER A 1161 26.88 -15.00 22.87
CA SER A 1161 27.43 -16.18 22.19
C SER A 1161 28.96 -16.04 22.01
N PRO A 1162 29.79 -16.94 22.58
CA PRO A 1162 31.19 -16.64 22.81
C PRO A 1162 32.06 -16.71 21.54
N SER A 1163 32.81 -15.64 21.28
CA SER A 1163 34.00 -15.71 20.43
C SER A 1163 34.97 -16.74 21.01
N ARG A 1164 35.37 -17.72 20.18
CA ARG A 1164 36.08 -18.91 20.64
C ARG A 1164 37.53 -18.54 20.96
N ARG A 1165 37.86 -18.39 22.25
CA ARG A 1165 39.25 -18.18 22.73
C ARG A 1165 40.21 -19.18 22.06
N GLN A 1166 41.01 -18.71 21.12
CA GLN A 1166 42.24 -19.38 20.71
C GLN A 1166 43.44 -18.62 21.28
N THR A 1167 44.17 -19.29 22.16
CA THR A 1167 45.49 -18.86 22.63
C THR A 1167 46.46 -18.83 21.45
N GLY A 1168 47.14 -17.70 21.25
CA GLY A 1168 47.99 -17.49 20.08
C GLY A 1168 49.13 -18.51 19.93
N ARG A 1169 49.24 -19.08 18.73
CA ARG A 1169 50.48 -19.64 18.16
C ARG A 1169 50.47 -19.39 16.66
N ASN A 1170 51.56 -18.87 16.13
CA ASN A 1170 51.71 -18.61 14.69
C ASN A 1170 51.68 -19.93 13.90
N LEU A 1171 50.73 -20.05 12.98
CA LEU A 1171 50.70 -21.08 11.93
C LEU A 1171 50.25 -20.41 10.64
N GLN A 1172 51.17 -20.24 9.68
CA GLN A 1172 50.82 -19.86 8.31
C GLN A 1172 50.20 -21.07 7.59
N PRO A 1173 49.01 -20.95 6.97
CA PRO A 1173 48.49 -21.93 6.03
C PRO A 1173 48.97 -21.57 4.62
N GLY A 1174 50.07 -22.18 4.17
CA GLY A 1174 50.47 -22.13 2.77
C GLY A 1174 49.52 -22.98 1.90
N TRP A 1175 49.19 -22.49 0.71
CA TRP A 1175 48.49 -23.27 -0.32
C TRP A 1175 49.49 -24.03 -1.22
N PRO A 1176 49.12 -25.19 -1.80
CA PRO A 1176 50.00 -25.96 -2.67
C PRO A 1176 50.29 -25.25 -4.01
N PRO A 1177 51.43 -25.53 -4.65
CA PRO A 1177 51.88 -24.81 -5.85
C PRO A 1177 51.08 -25.18 -7.10
N SER A 1178 50.95 -24.20 -8.00
CA SER A 1178 50.42 -24.40 -9.36
C SER A 1178 51.43 -25.16 -10.23
N ALA A 1179 50.95 -26.08 -11.08
CA ALA A 1179 51.75 -26.64 -12.16
C ALA A 1179 51.84 -25.64 -13.34
N PRO A 1180 52.95 -25.62 -14.12
CA PRO A 1180 53.21 -24.56 -15.09
C PRO A 1180 52.88 -24.92 -16.55
N ASP A 1181 52.44 -23.93 -17.32
CA ASP A 1181 52.43 -23.81 -18.78
C ASP A 1181 52.02 -22.34 -19.14
N ALA A 1182 52.40 -21.70 -20.25
CA ALA A 1182 53.54 -21.85 -21.15
C ALA A 1182 53.70 -20.54 -21.98
N ASN A 1183 54.90 -20.27 -22.53
CA ASN A 1183 55.22 -19.30 -23.60
C ASN A 1183 54.78 -17.81 -23.47
N SER A 1184 55.74 -16.92 -23.12
CA SER A 1184 56.16 -15.72 -23.92
C SER A 1184 57.05 -14.78 -23.07
N THR A 1185 58.37 -14.97 -23.01
CA THR A 1185 59.43 -14.40 -23.90
C THR A 1185 59.81 -12.92 -23.65
N ASN A 1186 61.13 -12.69 -23.48
CA ASN A 1186 61.86 -11.43 -23.24
C ASN A 1186 61.80 -10.92 -21.78
N GLY A 1187 62.90 -10.63 -21.07
CA GLY A 1187 64.36 -10.71 -21.32
C GLY A 1187 65.07 -9.93 -20.17
N GLN A 1188 66.34 -10.12 -19.78
CA GLN A 1188 67.50 -10.88 -20.29
C GLN A 1188 68.29 -11.52 -19.11
N GLU A 1189 69.33 -12.33 -19.41
CA GLU A 1189 70.64 -12.48 -18.72
C GLU A 1189 70.77 -12.34 -17.17
N ALA A 1190 71.50 -13.18 -16.41
CA ALA A 1190 72.26 -14.43 -16.63
C ALA A 1190 72.64 -15.00 -15.20
N SER A 1191 73.44 -16.03 -14.91
CA SER A 1191 74.21 -17.09 -15.62
C SER A 1191 74.65 -18.16 -14.58
N GLU A 1192 75.02 -19.38 -15.03
CA GLU A 1192 75.82 -20.40 -14.29
C GLU A 1192 75.23 -21.02 -12.98
N SER A 1193 75.68 -22.17 -12.45
CA SER A 1193 76.05 -23.46 -13.09
C SER A 1193 76.15 -24.60 -12.04
N LEU A 1194 75.63 -25.79 -12.38
CA LEU A 1194 76.07 -27.15 -11.96
C LEU A 1194 76.13 -27.59 -10.46
N ASP A 1195 75.51 -28.75 -10.20
CA ASP A 1195 76.03 -29.90 -9.40
C ASP A 1195 76.18 -29.79 -7.84
N ASN A 1196 76.11 -30.87 -7.03
CA ASN A 1196 76.06 -32.32 -7.30
C ASN A 1196 75.46 -33.19 -6.14
N LEU A 1197 75.19 -34.48 -6.43
CA LEU A 1197 75.16 -35.69 -5.54
C LEU A 1197 74.17 -35.83 -4.35
N GLY A 1198 73.71 -37.08 -4.06
CA GLY A 1198 73.70 -37.52 -2.63
C GLY A 1198 72.66 -38.49 -1.98
N ILE A 1199 72.17 -39.57 -2.61
CA ILE A 1199 71.95 -40.93 -2.01
C ILE A 1199 71.21 -41.13 -0.62
N MET A 1200 70.10 -41.89 -0.65
CA MET A 1200 69.54 -42.89 0.34
C MET A 1200 69.19 -42.61 1.84
N SER A 1201 67.88 -42.76 2.14
CA SER A 1201 67.27 -43.84 2.98
C SER A 1201 67.14 -43.82 4.54
N THR A 1202 65.92 -44.16 4.99
CA THR A 1202 65.49 -44.93 6.20
C THR A 1202 65.58 -44.39 7.66
N ALA A 1203 64.42 -43.91 8.15
CA ALA A 1203 63.59 -44.49 9.26
C ALA A 1203 63.98 -44.49 10.76
N SER A 1204 62.93 -44.35 11.62
CA SER A 1204 62.71 -44.89 13.00
C SER A 1204 62.39 -43.88 14.14
N MET A 1205 61.48 -44.29 15.05
CA MET A 1205 61.11 -43.70 16.36
C MET A 1205 61.92 -44.39 17.53
N PRO A 1206 61.76 -44.21 18.89
CA PRO A 1206 60.58 -43.73 19.70
C PRO A 1206 60.76 -43.12 21.15
N VAL A 1207 59.64 -42.89 21.88
CA VAL A 1207 59.34 -43.18 23.34
C VAL A 1207 59.78 -42.27 24.57
N THR A 1208 58.75 -41.72 25.27
CA THR A 1208 58.43 -41.44 26.74
C THR A 1208 59.28 -40.70 27.83
N SER A 1209 58.65 -39.67 28.46
CA SER A 1209 58.56 -39.27 29.93
C SER A 1209 59.79 -38.70 30.72
N THR A 1210 59.81 -38.24 32.02
CA THR A 1210 58.92 -38.38 33.22
C THR A 1210 59.13 -37.35 34.41
N ALA A 1211 58.05 -36.90 35.10
CA ALA A 1211 57.82 -36.51 36.54
C ALA A 1211 58.57 -35.42 37.42
N SER A 1212 57.77 -34.70 38.25
CA SER A 1212 57.91 -34.31 39.72
C SER A 1212 58.27 -32.88 40.26
N ASN A 1213 57.43 -32.37 41.20
CA ASN A 1213 57.60 -31.57 42.48
C ASN A 1213 58.55 -30.33 42.65
N SER A 1214 58.35 -29.31 43.53
CA SER A 1214 57.31 -28.94 44.56
C SER A 1214 57.47 -27.52 45.23
N ALA A 1215 56.43 -27.02 45.95
CA ALA A 1215 56.39 -25.93 47.00
C ALA A 1215 56.25 -24.44 46.53
N HIS A 1216 55.91 -23.38 47.33
CA HIS A 1216 55.56 -23.21 48.78
C HIS A 1216 54.80 -21.87 49.15
N SER A 1217 54.36 -21.74 50.43
CA SER A 1217 54.02 -20.57 51.34
C SER A 1217 53.09 -19.36 50.97
N VAL A 1218 52.29 -18.84 51.96
CA VAL A 1218 51.26 -17.74 51.86
C VAL A 1218 50.94 -17.03 53.22
N PRO A 1219 50.77 -15.67 53.31
CA PRO A 1219 50.02 -15.03 54.44
C PRO A 1219 49.24 -13.67 54.22
N LEU A 1220 48.01 -13.58 54.78
CA LEU A 1220 47.31 -12.50 55.57
C LEU A 1220 47.32 -10.95 55.27
N GLY A 1221 46.17 -10.25 55.55
CA GLY A 1221 46.20 -9.10 56.51
C GLY A 1221 45.42 -7.74 56.38
N ALA A 1222 44.07 -7.69 56.41
CA ALA A 1222 43.16 -6.70 57.11
C ALA A 1222 43.16 -5.12 56.99
N HIS A 1223 41.93 -4.55 56.93
CA HIS A 1223 41.30 -3.29 57.48
C HIS A 1223 41.92 -1.85 57.50
N SER A 1224 41.08 -0.81 57.25
CA SER A 1224 40.71 0.30 58.19
C SER A 1224 39.75 1.39 57.60
N PHE A 1225 39.43 2.48 58.34
CA PHE A 1225 38.28 3.42 58.19
C PHE A 1225 38.69 4.93 58.11
N GLY A 1226 37.78 5.84 57.70
CA GLY A 1226 37.92 7.31 57.90
C GLY A 1226 36.70 8.19 57.48
N HIS A 1227 36.41 9.29 58.20
CA HIS A 1227 35.27 10.22 58.00
C HIS A 1227 35.72 11.71 58.02
N ARG A 1228 34.99 12.63 57.34
CA ARG A 1228 34.17 13.75 57.93
C ARG A 1228 33.78 14.90 56.95
N HIS A 1229 32.62 15.53 57.24
CA HIS A 1229 32.16 16.95 57.18
C HIS A 1229 33.03 18.07 56.53
N SER A 1230 32.53 19.24 56.06
CA SER A 1230 31.17 19.87 55.92
C SER A 1230 31.27 21.22 55.16
N GLY A 1231 30.14 21.79 54.67
CA GLY A 1231 30.05 23.16 54.12
C GLY A 1231 28.61 23.55 53.71
N GLU A 1232 28.27 24.86 53.66
CA GLU A 1232 26.88 25.37 53.64
C GLU A 1232 26.55 26.43 52.54
N GLU A 1233 25.24 26.65 52.37
CA GLU A 1233 24.51 27.86 51.95
C GLU A 1233 24.20 28.28 50.48
N SER A 1234 22.97 28.79 50.34
CA SER A 1234 22.35 29.66 49.32
C SER A 1234 21.67 29.07 48.05
N PHE A 1235 20.50 29.66 47.76
CA PHE A 1235 19.57 29.50 46.60
C PHE A 1235 19.56 30.86 45.82
N PRO A 1236 19.00 31.02 44.59
CA PRO A 1236 17.81 30.31 44.08
C PRO A 1236 17.75 29.95 42.57
N ASP A 1237 16.58 29.41 42.20
CA ASP A 1237 15.80 29.63 40.96
C ASP A 1237 15.72 28.60 39.81
N LEU A 1238 14.46 28.50 39.33
CA LEU A 1238 13.90 28.05 38.03
C LEU A 1238 13.87 26.56 37.59
N MET A 1239 12.62 26.07 37.55
CA MET A 1239 12.02 25.19 36.54
C MET A 1239 12.47 23.73 36.44
N ALA A 1240 11.82 22.88 37.25
CA ALA A 1240 11.35 21.59 36.79
C ALA A 1240 9.99 21.75 36.09
N LEU A 1241 9.75 21.03 34.98
CA LEU A 1241 8.42 20.83 34.42
C LEU A 1241 8.30 19.41 33.85
N GLN A 1242 7.15 18.78 34.07
CA GLN A 1242 6.89 17.38 33.73
C GLN A 1242 6.30 17.28 32.31
N PHE A 1243 6.68 16.25 31.56
CA PHE A 1243 5.86 15.78 30.44
C PHE A 1243 4.86 14.76 30.95
N ALA A 1244 3.57 15.12 30.85
CA ALA A 1244 2.43 14.29 31.22
C ALA A 1244 1.64 13.84 29.97
N ASP A 1245 0.82 12.81 30.12
CA ASP A 1245 -0.08 12.31 29.08
C ASP A 1245 -1.01 13.39 28.53
N PHE A 1246 -1.01 13.58 27.20
CA PHE A 1246 -2.12 14.22 26.49
C PHE A 1246 -2.43 13.51 25.17
N THR A 1247 -3.36 12.54 25.24
CA THR A 1247 -3.98 11.91 24.07
C THR A 1247 -4.92 12.91 23.40
N THR A 1248 -4.41 13.58 22.37
CA THR A 1248 -5.09 14.68 21.68
C THR A 1248 -6.41 14.30 21.01
N THR A 1249 -7.49 14.97 21.35
CA THR A 1249 -8.73 14.99 20.54
C THR A 1249 -8.49 15.71 19.22
N SER A 1250 -9.26 15.33 18.20
CA SER A 1250 -9.44 16.13 16.99
C SER A 1250 -10.81 15.83 16.39
N HIS A 1251 -11.71 16.81 16.41
CA HIS A 1251 -13.01 16.71 15.76
C HIS A 1251 -12.88 16.85 14.23
N SER A 1252 -13.89 16.43 13.45
CA SER A 1252 -13.83 16.60 11.99
C SER A 1252 -14.09 18.06 11.60
N LEU A 1253 -13.42 18.52 10.55
CA LEU A 1253 -13.55 19.89 10.06
C LEU A 1253 -14.99 20.24 9.63
N GLU A 1254 -15.77 19.23 9.22
CA GLU A 1254 -17.16 19.38 8.78
C GLU A 1254 -18.13 19.44 9.96
N ASP A 1255 -17.89 18.69 11.04
CA ASP A 1255 -18.75 18.72 12.24
C ASP A 1255 -18.56 20.00 13.04
N ILE A 1256 -17.31 20.52 13.08
CA ILE A 1256 -16.98 21.86 13.56
C ILE A 1256 -17.84 22.93 12.85
N LEU A 1257 -18.03 22.77 11.54
CA LEU A 1257 -18.78 23.71 10.71
C LEU A 1257 -20.30 23.49 10.74
N PHE A 1258 -20.78 22.27 10.93
CA PHE A 1258 -22.20 21.99 11.14
C PHE A 1258 -22.75 22.79 12.34
N LEU A 1259 -21.97 22.92 13.40
CA LEU A 1259 -22.34 23.72 14.57
C LEU A 1259 -22.32 25.21 14.26
N ALA A 1260 -21.27 25.69 13.58
CA ALA A 1260 -21.14 27.10 13.20
C ALA A 1260 -22.20 27.56 12.19
N GLN A 1261 -22.70 26.69 11.30
CA GLN A 1261 -23.79 27.02 10.36
C GLN A 1261 -25.19 26.98 11.01
N ASN A 1262 -25.39 26.20 12.08
CA ASN A 1262 -26.68 26.13 12.77
C ASN A 1262 -26.92 27.28 13.78
N TYR A 1263 -25.86 27.98 14.22
CA TYR A 1263 -26.00 29.25 14.94
C TYR A 1263 -26.27 30.42 13.98
N ARG A 1264 -27.44 30.39 13.31
CA ARG A 1264 -28.04 31.58 12.71
C ARG A 1264 -28.71 32.42 13.82
N GLY A 1265 -28.02 33.47 14.25
CA GLY A 1265 -28.64 34.70 14.72
C GLY A 1265 -28.73 35.68 13.55
#